data_AF-A0ABD6CTI8-F1
#
_entry.id   AF-A0ABD6CTI8-F1
#
_cell.length_a   1.000
_cell.length_b   1.000
_cell.length_c   1.000
_cell.angle_alpha   90.00
_cell.angle_beta   90.00
_cell.angle_gamma   90.00
#
_symmetry.space_group_name_H-M   'P 1'
#
loop_
_entity.id
_entity.type
_entity.pdbx_description
1 polymer ?
#
loop_
_entity_poly.entity_id
_entity_poly.type
_entity_poly.pdbx_seq_one_letter_code
_entity_poly.pdbx_strand_id
1 'polypeptide(L)'
;MTIRDLFHSDPTRQLEEVQKVNARERAKTDVREFHETESSERVLTELADTITTHPSEAARFLYIHATFGSGKTHLLKLVGLVVDNDSEFAELGDRLATKWAGFDELQRSIAESHIDRLKPVFLNLLDRDASKEPPLPFLIYEAIGRELGYPTDPNWLLEWAWRLDMEYDGVWDAIQEAEYDGKTFDDVLSERASLRSWLYAVVPTLDETAGTDLDDESSVKASIEQAETDIDPEAFDPADLVQRVETATQSLNTGGKQTELLLGLDEVALFVGDSRHRYREFEETMEALQRGPNPVVVTTGQYSLPATRENLIGEASADHWTGQQVPLEGADTEIIVRKRWLQKATPDGEERVESLLSSMSDLSLATYAPITSSDPNPIESYPFREYDLSLLRAVMQELITQGRSTDREYIQGRALLVLVRSLFTKFDWAEKEEGALVTWDVLFDLLVEETTYLPLWVQEMIDNTLIPTFDGDEDAWEVRLAKALYLLNQTPAVPSTPENLGRLMVKDVTFSVTDVVDRTESGLETLVNKQKVLTETNDEGDEVYTLVSEEQESILGRAQDKAAQISPHQLSAWIESRLRENDEFFKSDGSRHEVDLGDERLVPLRYEYSVLDPVDRAPTPSYDALGVRILADSEDSISEQVETWQSVNDGREGGEHLLITVEIPETMLERIQNVIGMGQVLDEETESHEELEREHRTDKRRLEASVSEILEDASVYTVHEHRGERTTVLEDVIADQLAAVFGSSRRVLSQPLVEVDDATSMASFFRGSGDWPLSETDAAILGIDTATATIADSGWVPEFIEQYERQKSVDVEALLQQTRTANGDYRGTPQESIAALCITLATSNESVVLKQDTEYLTEPAAIGRQVRTKGGLTSIQIRFGVKVIDPKAVKKLARVVLDREPDGDGPDEWVAELGTWVDEHSTLVKRTLKHASREFDVSLPAFEAAIEPALAGKELSTADVGGDFDLETILAEAETFADARELFDTDEDGNTLWRRFSEQLNVMSSLYPNASITASMRATKTSDVVPSTPTVESRLEDAKAHRLQTVEAQYQRITGEPAEGSDPNTICEDLTDWLRTNEDSVRQRVDIVTTTFGDATFDALEAVFQSAWDGEDVSEADLVDSVVVQDAKTFETVRPLFEEDDGDSLWVQLQRAGERLRRKHPDSPTTETVETMIASARPPTEQRARRLLEQAADPKPKGTGDETWDELQRVADRLRGELPNATITDEVTAAVDTTDRPPEERAEELLDEARTMLSRKAAVAEALDELDEGDIVLIED
;
A
#
# COMPACT_ATOMS: atom_id res chain seq x y z
N MET A 1 41.33 -22.60 -45.50
CA MET A 1 41.35 -23.39 -44.26
C MET A 1 39.90 -23.55 -43.84
N THR A 2 39.49 -24.70 -43.32
CA THR A 2 38.11 -24.84 -42.81
C THR A 2 38.07 -24.50 -41.32
N ILE A 3 36.87 -24.26 -40.78
CA ILE A 3 36.69 -24.01 -39.35
C ILE A 3 37.24 -25.18 -38.51
N ARG A 4 37.12 -26.44 -38.96
CA ARG A 4 37.69 -27.61 -38.26
C ARG A 4 39.19 -27.47 -37.99
N ASP A 5 39.95 -26.91 -38.94
CA ASP A 5 41.41 -26.80 -38.86
C ASP A 5 41.88 -25.82 -37.76
N LEU A 6 41.00 -24.97 -37.24
CA LEU A 6 41.31 -23.94 -36.23
C LEU A 6 41.28 -24.48 -34.79
N PHE A 7 40.67 -25.64 -34.55
CA PHE A 7 40.46 -26.18 -33.20
C PHE A 7 41.57 -27.15 -32.76
N HIS A 8 41.86 -27.17 -31.45
CA HIS A 8 42.81 -28.09 -30.84
C HIS A 8 42.36 -29.56 -30.94
N SER A 9 41.05 -29.79 -30.79
CA SER A 9 40.41 -31.10 -30.90
C SER A 9 39.31 -31.06 -31.94
N ASP A 10 39.02 -32.20 -32.57
CA ASP A 10 37.93 -32.30 -33.55
C ASP A 10 36.60 -31.85 -32.91
N PRO A 11 35.94 -30.80 -33.44
CA PRO A 11 34.67 -30.31 -32.90
C PRO A 11 33.49 -31.28 -33.14
N THR A 12 33.69 -32.36 -33.91
CA THR A 12 32.70 -33.41 -34.19
C THR A 12 32.82 -34.66 -33.30
N ARG A 13 33.73 -34.64 -32.30
CA ARG A 13 33.96 -35.76 -31.39
C ARG A 13 32.74 -36.11 -30.52
N GLN A 14 32.70 -37.34 -29.98
CA GLN A 14 31.59 -37.82 -29.16
C GLN A 14 31.53 -37.11 -27.78
N LEU A 15 30.32 -36.79 -27.33
CA LEU A 15 30.03 -36.28 -25.99
C LEU A 15 29.24 -37.35 -25.22
N GLU A 16 29.65 -37.66 -23.99
CA GLU A 16 28.88 -38.54 -23.11
C GLU A 16 27.68 -37.79 -22.54
N GLU A 17 26.48 -38.35 -22.70
CA GLU A 17 25.20 -37.68 -22.39
C GLU A 17 24.79 -37.78 -20.92
N VAL A 18 25.19 -38.83 -20.18
CA VAL A 18 24.91 -38.98 -18.75
C VAL A 18 26.20 -39.41 -18.04
N GLN A 19 26.67 -38.60 -17.09
CA GLN A 19 27.80 -38.97 -16.23
C GLN A 19 27.21 -39.64 -15.00
N LYS A 20 27.73 -40.81 -14.62
CA LYS A 20 27.39 -41.46 -13.35
C LYS A 20 28.57 -41.29 -12.41
N VAL A 21 28.31 -40.83 -11.19
CA VAL A 21 29.34 -40.56 -10.18
C VAL A 21 30.24 -41.78 -9.90
N ASN A 22 29.72 -43.00 -10.06
CA ASN A 22 30.44 -44.26 -9.81
C ASN A 22 31.13 -44.87 -11.05
N ALA A 23 30.90 -44.34 -12.25
CA ALA A 23 31.36 -44.99 -13.48
C ALA A 23 32.83 -44.66 -13.76
N ARG A 24 33.75 -45.62 -13.60
CA ARG A 24 35.20 -45.41 -13.76
C ARG A 24 35.76 -45.75 -15.15
N GLU A 25 34.96 -46.30 -16.08
CA GLU A 25 35.48 -46.80 -17.37
C GLU A 25 36.10 -45.71 -18.27
N ARG A 26 35.68 -44.45 -18.09
CA ARG A 26 36.10 -43.30 -18.90
C ARG A 26 36.90 -42.26 -18.12
N ALA A 27 37.35 -42.57 -16.89
CA ALA A 27 38.06 -41.64 -16.01
C ALA A 27 39.26 -40.94 -16.70
N LYS A 28 39.98 -41.62 -17.59
CA LYS A 28 41.08 -41.01 -18.38
C LYS A 28 40.63 -39.87 -19.29
N THR A 29 39.47 -40.03 -19.93
CA THR A 29 38.87 -39.01 -20.81
C THR A 29 38.33 -37.86 -19.97
N ASP A 30 37.67 -38.18 -18.85
CA ASP A 30 37.11 -37.21 -17.91
C ASP A 30 38.20 -36.25 -17.38
N VAL A 31 39.33 -36.79 -16.90
CA VAL A 31 40.49 -35.97 -16.44
C VAL A 31 41.07 -35.12 -17.57
N ARG A 32 41.15 -35.66 -18.80
CA ARG A 32 41.73 -34.92 -19.93
C ARG A 32 40.87 -33.72 -20.31
N GLU A 33 39.55 -33.90 -20.31
CA GLU A 33 38.58 -32.93 -20.82
C GLU A 33 38.01 -32.00 -19.75
N PHE A 34 38.35 -32.21 -18.47
CA PHE A 34 37.98 -31.30 -17.40
C PHE A 34 38.73 -29.97 -17.50
N HIS A 35 38.00 -28.90 -17.22
CA HIS A 35 38.48 -27.53 -17.07
C HIS A 35 37.95 -26.98 -15.74
N GLU A 36 38.83 -26.43 -14.92
CA GLU A 36 38.49 -25.79 -13.66
C GLU A 36 37.97 -24.36 -13.93
N THR A 37 36.79 -24.04 -13.40
CA THR A 37 36.24 -22.68 -13.34
C THR A 37 36.34 -22.13 -11.93
N GLU A 38 36.18 -20.81 -11.76
CA GLU A 38 36.27 -20.14 -10.44
C GLU A 38 35.28 -20.72 -9.41
N SER A 39 34.06 -21.07 -9.83
CA SER A 39 33.08 -21.69 -8.93
C SER A 39 33.50 -23.11 -8.53
N SER A 40 34.08 -23.89 -9.45
CA SER A 40 34.56 -25.25 -9.15
C SER A 40 35.80 -25.24 -8.26
N GLU A 41 36.69 -24.26 -8.42
CA GLU A 41 37.82 -24.03 -7.52
C GLU A 41 37.30 -23.71 -6.11
N ARG A 42 36.30 -22.83 -5.99
CA ARG A 42 35.65 -22.50 -4.70
C ARG A 42 35.05 -23.75 -4.03
N VAL A 43 34.36 -24.61 -4.79
CA VAL A 43 33.84 -25.89 -4.27
C VAL A 43 34.97 -26.76 -3.72
N LEU A 44 36.09 -26.87 -4.44
CA LEU A 44 37.24 -27.67 -4.02
C LEU A 44 37.90 -27.11 -2.76
N THR A 45 38.00 -25.78 -2.62
CA THR A 45 38.50 -25.11 -1.42
C THR A 45 37.60 -25.35 -0.21
N GLU A 46 36.29 -25.15 -0.33
CA GLU A 46 35.33 -25.38 0.77
C GLU A 46 35.27 -26.86 1.17
N LEU A 47 35.42 -27.78 0.20
CA LEU A 47 35.56 -29.20 0.49
C LEU A 47 36.84 -29.51 1.25
N ALA A 48 37.96 -28.88 0.89
CA ALA A 48 39.22 -29.02 1.61
C ALA A 48 39.09 -28.56 3.08
N ASP A 49 38.40 -27.45 3.33
CA ASP A 49 38.10 -26.96 4.69
C ASP A 49 37.19 -27.95 5.45
N THR A 50 36.19 -28.52 4.78
CA THR A 50 35.31 -29.54 5.35
C THR A 50 36.08 -30.82 5.75
N ILE A 51 37.06 -31.24 4.96
CA ILE A 51 37.89 -32.42 5.23
C ILE A 51 38.87 -32.17 6.38
N THR A 52 39.46 -30.98 6.45
CA THR A 52 40.46 -30.66 7.49
C THR A 52 39.83 -30.47 8.87
N THR A 53 38.56 -30.03 8.91
CA THR A 53 37.76 -29.91 10.13
C THR A 53 37.72 -31.24 10.88
N HIS A 54 38.05 -31.25 12.18
CA HIS A 54 38.04 -32.47 12.98
C HIS A 54 36.59 -32.91 13.27
N PRO A 55 36.27 -34.22 13.30
CA PRO A 55 34.90 -34.72 13.50
C PRO A 55 34.20 -34.22 14.79
N SER A 56 34.97 -33.77 15.77
CA SER A 56 34.44 -33.23 17.04
C SER A 56 34.25 -31.71 17.06
N GLU A 57 34.65 -31.00 16.00
CA GLU A 57 34.68 -29.53 15.97
C GLU A 57 33.39 -28.94 15.39
N ALA A 58 32.99 -29.39 14.21
CA ALA A 58 31.79 -28.92 13.51
C ALA A 58 31.23 -30.00 12.58
N ALA A 59 30.03 -29.76 12.01
CA ALA A 59 29.46 -30.61 10.98
C ALA A 59 30.37 -30.63 9.74
N ARG A 60 30.68 -31.83 9.23
CA ARG A 60 31.53 -32.01 8.04
C ARG A 60 30.67 -32.25 6.80
N PHE A 61 29.91 -31.23 6.43
CA PHE A 61 28.91 -31.30 5.35
C PHE A 61 29.12 -30.20 4.31
N LEU A 62 29.00 -30.55 3.02
CA LEU A 62 29.02 -29.58 1.92
C LEU A 62 27.92 -29.90 0.91
N TYR A 63 27.09 -28.89 0.59
CA TYR A 63 26.09 -28.99 -0.46
C TYR A 63 26.47 -28.17 -1.70
N ILE A 64 26.53 -28.82 -2.86
CA ILE A 64 26.86 -28.18 -4.14
C ILE A 64 25.57 -28.05 -4.93
N HIS A 65 25.15 -26.82 -5.22
CA HIS A 65 23.93 -26.60 -5.98
C HIS A 65 24.19 -25.85 -7.28
N ALA A 66 23.47 -26.22 -8.34
CA ALA A 66 23.53 -25.55 -9.62
C ALA A 66 22.46 -26.09 -10.58
N THR A 67 22.20 -25.35 -11.64
CA THR A 67 21.32 -25.80 -12.72
C THR A 67 21.83 -27.11 -13.36
N PHE A 68 20.92 -27.88 -13.96
CA PHE A 68 21.27 -29.13 -14.64
C PHE A 68 22.31 -28.92 -15.75
N GLY A 69 23.35 -29.75 -15.76
CA GLY A 69 24.43 -29.73 -16.75
C GLY A 69 25.65 -28.87 -16.41
N SER A 70 25.66 -28.18 -15.26
CA SER A 70 26.79 -27.40 -14.71
C SER A 70 28.04 -28.22 -14.39
N GLY A 71 27.94 -29.55 -14.37
CA GLY A 71 29.08 -30.44 -14.11
C GLY A 71 29.22 -30.94 -12.68
N LYS A 72 28.25 -30.70 -11.78
CA LYS A 72 28.24 -31.20 -10.38
C LYS A 72 28.66 -32.67 -10.22
N THR A 73 27.94 -33.59 -10.87
CA THR A 73 28.25 -35.04 -10.85
C THR A 73 29.65 -35.34 -11.37
N HIS A 74 30.11 -34.60 -12.39
CA HIS A 74 31.44 -34.78 -12.96
C HIS A 74 32.52 -34.29 -11.98
N LEU A 75 32.33 -33.15 -11.34
CA LEU A 75 33.23 -32.63 -10.31
C LEU A 75 33.32 -33.61 -9.12
N LEU A 76 32.19 -34.10 -8.60
CA LEU A 76 32.16 -35.07 -7.50
C LEU A 76 32.89 -36.38 -7.88
N LYS A 77 32.70 -36.86 -9.11
CA LYS A 77 33.42 -38.01 -9.64
C LYS A 77 34.94 -37.80 -9.66
N LEU A 78 35.40 -36.63 -10.09
CA LEU A 78 36.83 -36.28 -10.14
C LEU A 78 37.43 -36.09 -8.74
N VAL A 79 36.67 -35.51 -7.80
CA VAL A 79 37.02 -35.48 -6.37
C VAL A 79 37.30 -36.89 -5.87
N GLY A 80 36.44 -37.86 -6.18
CA GLY A 80 36.66 -39.28 -5.83
C GLY A 80 38.01 -39.85 -6.28
N LEU A 81 38.55 -39.39 -7.43
CA LEU A 81 39.86 -39.82 -7.93
C LEU A 81 41.03 -39.22 -7.16
N VAL A 82 40.86 -38.00 -6.61
CA VAL A 82 41.90 -37.30 -5.84
C VAL A 82 41.94 -37.77 -4.39
N VAL A 83 40.77 -38.03 -3.79
CA VAL A 83 40.69 -38.40 -2.37
C VAL A 83 41.07 -39.86 -2.08
N ASP A 84 40.94 -40.77 -3.07
CA ASP A 84 41.29 -42.20 -2.93
C ASP A 84 42.69 -42.52 -3.47
N ASN A 85 43.72 -42.14 -2.70
CA ASN A 85 45.14 -42.25 -3.07
C ASN A 85 45.71 -43.68 -3.14
N ASP A 86 44.97 -44.69 -2.68
CA ASP A 86 45.37 -46.11 -2.74
C ASP A 86 44.57 -46.89 -3.81
N SER A 87 43.75 -46.22 -4.63
CA SER A 87 43.00 -46.86 -5.72
C SER A 87 43.86 -47.15 -6.95
N GLU A 88 43.39 -48.03 -7.84
CA GLU A 88 44.01 -48.25 -9.15
C GLU A 88 44.03 -47.00 -10.06
N PHE A 89 43.29 -45.94 -9.68
CA PHE A 89 43.17 -44.69 -10.42
C PHE A 89 43.96 -43.52 -9.80
N ALA A 90 44.76 -43.74 -8.75
CA ALA A 90 45.48 -42.68 -8.04
C ALA A 90 46.33 -41.77 -8.96
N GLU A 91 46.96 -42.35 -10.00
CA GLU A 91 47.73 -41.57 -11.01
C GLU A 91 46.88 -40.52 -11.75
N LEU A 92 45.56 -40.74 -11.86
CA LEU A 92 44.65 -39.77 -12.47
C LEU A 92 44.34 -38.60 -11.53
N GLY A 93 44.25 -38.86 -10.23
CA GLY A 93 44.14 -37.84 -9.20
C GLY A 93 45.35 -36.90 -9.20
N ASP A 94 46.56 -37.47 -9.19
CA ASP A 94 47.81 -36.68 -9.25
C ASP A 94 47.88 -35.79 -10.50
N ARG A 95 47.37 -36.28 -11.63
CA ARG A 95 47.30 -35.50 -12.88
C ARG A 95 46.31 -34.35 -12.82
N LEU A 96 45.21 -34.48 -12.08
CA LEU A 96 44.27 -33.39 -11.84
C LEU A 96 44.94 -32.31 -10.99
N ALA A 97 45.52 -32.71 -9.84
CA ALA A 97 46.23 -31.79 -8.94
C ALA A 97 47.38 -31.06 -9.65
N THR A 98 48.14 -31.74 -10.51
CA THR A 98 49.21 -31.07 -11.29
C THR A 98 48.68 -30.00 -12.25
N LYS A 99 47.45 -30.15 -12.76
CA LYS A 99 46.90 -29.30 -13.82
C LYS A 99 46.08 -28.12 -13.26
N TRP A 100 45.48 -28.30 -12.09
CA TRP A 100 44.38 -27.47 -11.57
C TRP A 100 44.63 -27.13 -10.09
N ALA A 101 44.51 -25.85 -9.75
CA ALA A 101 44.95 -25.33 -8.46
C ALA A 101 44.07 -25.81 -7.32
N GLY A 102 42.74 -25.84 -7.49
CA GLY A 102 41.81 -26.32 -6.47
C GLY A 102 41.98 -27.81 -6.16
N PHE A 103 42.35 -28.63 -7.16
CA PHE A 103 42.65 -30.05 -6.92
C PHE A 103 43.99 -30.26 -6.21
N ASP A 104 45.00 -29.41 -6.49
CA ASP A 104 46.27 -29.40 -5.75
C ASP A 104 46.05 -29.01 -4.28
N GLU A 105 45.21 -27.99 -4.03
CA GLU A 105 44.79 -27.60 -2.68
C GLU A 105 44.12 -28.76 -1.96
N LEU A 106 43.08 -29.36 -2.56
CA LEU A 106 42.36 -30.49 -1.98
C LEU A 106 43.31 -31.65 -1.60
N GLN A 107 44.23 -32.02 -2.50
CA GLN A 107 45.20 -33.09 -2.24
C GLN A 107 46.13 -32.73 -1.07
N ARG A 108 46.56 -31.48 -0.99
CA ARG A 108 47.44 -30.98 0.08
C ARG A 108 46.72 -30.94 1.42
N SER A 109 45.49 -30.46 1.46
CA SER A 109 44.67 -30.37 2.67
C SER A 109 44.40 -31.76 3.26
N ILE A 110 44.17 -32.78 2.43
CA ILE A 110 44.09 -34.18 2.91
C ILE A 110 45.40 -34.59 3.57
N ALA A 111 46.54 -34.36 2.91
CA ALA A 111 47.86 -34.72 3.43
C ALA A 111 48.26 -33.99 4.73
N GLU A 112 47.69 -32.79 4.97
CA GLU A 112 47.92 -31.98 6.18
C GLU A 112 46.85 -32.20 7.27
N SER A 113 45.80 -32.97 6.98
CA SER A 113 44.68 -33.24 7.89
C SER A 113 45.00 -34.33 8.93
N HIS A 114 44.00 -34.64 9.77
CA HIS A 114 44.02 -35.76 10.71
C HIS A 114 43.74 -37.12 10.03
N ILE A 115 43.44 -37.12 8.72
CA ILE A 115 43.03 -38.27 7.92
C ILE A 115 44.16 -38.60 6.93
N ASP A 116 44.60 -39.86 6.88
CA ASP A 116 45.61 -40.31 5.91
C ASP A 116 45.00 -40.64 4.54
N ARG A 117 43.72 -41.06 4.53
CA ARG A 117 42.98 -41.48 3.34
C ARG A 117 41.48 -41.31 3.50
N LEU A 118 40.80 -40.93 2.42
CA LEU A 118 39.34 -41.00 2.34
C LEU A 118 38.92 -42.11 1.38
N LYS A 119 37.98 -42.95 1.81
CA LYS A 119 37.34 -43.96 0.96
C LYS A 119 36.02 -43.38 0.43
N PRO A 120 35.93 -43.03 -0.86
CA PRO A 120 34.74 -42.41 -1.43
C PRO A 120 33.62 -43.44 -1.58
N VAL A 121 32.47 -43.18 -0.96
CA VAL A 121 31.24 -43.96 -1.09
C VAL A 121 30.21 -43.07 -1.75
N PHE A 122 29.98 -43.30 -3.04
CA PHE A 122 29.18 -42.43 -3.87
C PHE A 122 27.86 -43.10 -4.26
N LEU A 123 26.77 -42.35 -4.11
CA LEU A 123 25.40 -42.79 -4.38
C LEU A 123 24.78 -41.85 -5.40
N ASN A 124 24.35 -42.42 -6.54
CA ASN A 124 23.55 -41.70 -7.51
C ASN A 124 22.06 -41.89 -7.19
N LEU A 125 21.38 -40.78 -6.90
CA LEU A 125 19.94 -40.76 -6.63
C LEU A 125 19.11 -40.30 -7.84
N LEU A 126 19.76 -39.95 -8.95
CA LEU A 126 19.09 -39.64 -10.22
C LEU A 126 18.32 -40.87 -10.74
N ASP A 127 17.11 -40.64 -11.25
CA ASP A 127 16.17 -41.65 -11.81
C ASP A 127 15.59 -42.68 -10.81
N ARG A 128 15.81 -42.48 -9.51
CA ARG A 128 15.21 -43.30 -8.46
C ARG A 128 13.83 -42.79 -8.08
N ASP A 129 12.81 -43.64 -8.17
CA ASP A 129 11.46 -43.30 -7.71
C ASP A 129 11.41 -43.33 -6.18
N ALA A 130 11.57 -42.16 -5.56
CA ALA A 130 11.56 -42.00 -4.11
C ALA A 130 10.29 -42.52 -3.43
N SER A 131 9.21 -42.87 -4.13
CA SER A 131 8.05 -43.54 -3.52
C SER A 131 8.20 -45.06 -3.38
N LYS A 132 9.13 -45.66 -4.14
CA LYS A 132 9.37 -47.12 -4.20
C LYS A 132 10.70 -47.54 -3.61
N GLU A 133 11.59 -46.57 -3.39
CA GLU A 133 12.92 -46.82 -2.83
C GLU A 133 12.86 -46.89 -1.30
N PRO A 134 13.74 -47.69 -0.67
CA PRO A 134 13.96 -47.67 0.78
C PRO A 134 14.31 -46.27 1.34
N PRO A 135 14.32 -46.11 2.67
CA PRO A 135 14.86 -44.92 3.34
C PRO A 135 16.32 -44.64 2.95
N LEU A 136 16.70 -43.36 2.87
CA LEU A 136 18.05 -42.91 2.56
C LEU A 136 19.13 -43.57 3.45
N PRO A 137 18.95 -43.76 4.77
CA PRO A 137 19.90 -44.50 5.60
C PRO A 137 20.28 -45.87 5.03
N PHE A 138 19.28 -46.63 4.57
CA PHE A 138 19.48 -47.94 3.98
C PHE A 138 20.22 -47.86 2.64
N LEU A 139 19.90 -46.87 1.80
CA LEU A 139 20.59 -46.68 0.52
C LEU A 139 22.08 -46.33 0.69
N ILE A 140 22.42 -45.53 1.72
CA ILE A 140 23.81 -45.23 2.06
C ILE A 140 24.52 -46.50 2.53
N TYR A 141 23.88 -47.30 3.40
CA TYR A 141 24.41 -48.58 3.84
C TYR A 141 24.68 -49.53 2.66
N GLU A 142 23.74 -49.63 1.72
CA GLU A 142 23.90 -50.41 0.49
C GLU A 142 25.11 -49.93 -0.34
N ALA A 143 25.29 -48.62 -0.45
CA ALA A 143 26.41 -48.01 -1.17
C ALA A 143 27.76 -48.32 -0.49
N ILE A 144 27.82 -48.27 0.85
CA ILE A 144 29.01 -48.66 1.63
C ILE A 144 29.36 -50.12 1.33
N GLY A 145 28.39 -51.02 1.44
CA GLY A 145 28.57 -52.44 1.15
C GLY A 145 29.16 -52.70 -0.23
N ARG A 146 28.58 -52.06 -1.26
CA ARG A 146 29.04 -52.18 -2.65
C ARG A 146 30.47 -51.70 -2.84
N GLU A 147 30.83 -50.55 -2.26
CA GLU A 147 32.17 -49.97 -2.40
C GLU A 147 33.24 -50.75 -1.62
N LEU A 148 32.84 -51.44 -0.55
CA LEU A 148 33.70 -52.38 0.18
C LEU A 148 33.78 -53.77 -0.46
N GLY A 149 33.03 -54.02 -1.55
CA GLY A 149 33.10 -55.27 -2.31
C GLY A 149 32.13 -56.36 -1.86
N TYR A 150 31.14 -56.04 -1.04
CA TYR A 150 30.11 -56.99 -0.61
C TYR A 150 28.92 -57.04 -1.59
N PRO A 151 28.29 -58.21 -1.76
CA PRO A 151 27.07 -58.33 -2.56
C PRO A 151 25.89 -57.68 -1.84
N THR A 152 25.16 -56.82 -2.56
CA THR A 152 24.05 -56.03 -1.96
C THR A 152 22.66 -56.59 -2.23
N ASP A 153 22.54 -57.60 -3.09
CA ASP A 153 21.26 -58.24 -3.42
C ASP A 153 21.40 -59.78 -3.32
N PRO A 154 20.62 -60.45 -2.46
CA PRO A 154 19.56 -59.91 -1.58
C PRO A 154 20.11 -59.18 -0.34
N ASN A 155 19.33 -58.24 0.23
CA ASN A 155 19.77 -57.37 1.33
C ASN A 155 20.34 -58.09 2.56
N TRP A 156 19.76 -59.25 2.94
CA TRP A 156 20.28 -60.06 4.06
C TRP A 156 21.70 -60.56 3.82
N LEU A 157 22.10 -60.75 2.55
CA LEU A 157 23.43 -61.23 2.20
C LEU A 157 24.49 -60.17 2.48
N LEU A 158 24.17 -58.88 2.31
CA LEU A 158 25.06 -57.78 2.66
C LEU A 158 25.36 -57.80 4.17
N GLU A 159 24.30 -57.77 5.00
CA GLU A 159 24.44 -57.77 6.46
C GLU A 159 25.15 -59.04 6.95
N TRP A 160 24.82 -60.19 6.37
CA TRP A 160 25.43 -61.47 6.75
C TRP A 160 26.90 -61.56 6.36
N ALA A 161 27.25 -61.23 5.11
CA ALA A 161 28.62 -61.26 4.62
C ALA A 161 29.52 -60.28 5.39
N TRP A 162 29.01 -59.07 5.63
CA TRP A 162 29.76 -58.06 6.36
C TRP A 162 29.99 -58.48 7.83
N ARG A 163 28.96 -58.96 8.55
CA ARG A 163 29.17 -59.47 9.91
C ARG A 163 30.16 -60.62 9.96
N LEU A 164 30.06 -61.54 9.00
CA LEU A 164 30.93 -62.70 8.93
C LEU A 164 32.39 -62.29 8.72
N ASP A 165 32.66 -61.29 7.86
CA ASP A 165 34.01 -60.74 7.67
C ASP A 165 34.54 -60.02 8.92
N MET A 166 33.67 -59.38 9.71
CA MET A 166 34.08 -58.67 10.93
C MET A 166 34.26 -59.58 12.14
N GLU A 167 33.51 -60.68 12.23
CA GLU A 167 33.55 -61.60 13.38
C GLU A 167 34.55 -62.75 13.17
N TYR A 168 34.79 -63.17 11.93
CA TYR A 168 35.64 -64.32 11.62
C TYR A 168 36.65 -64.01 10.49
N ASP A 169 37.91 -63.89 10.88
CA ASP A 169 39.02 -63.64 9.95
C ASP A 169 39.06 -64.70 8.82
N GLY A 170 38.95 -64.24 7.57
CA GLY A 170 39.17 -65.05 6.36
C GLY A 170 38.04 -66.00 5.95
N VAL A 171 36.93 -66.06 6.70
CA VAL A 171 35.80 -66.92 6.34
C VAL A 171 35.09 -66.38 5.09
N TRP A 172 34.93 -65.06 4.96
CA TRP A 172 34.28 -64.46 3.79
C TRP A 172 35.08 -64.71 2.51
N ASP A 173 36.40 -64.50 2.55
CA ASP A 173 37.31 -64.83 1.46
C ASP A 173 37.20 -66.32 1.06
N ALA A 174 37.19 -67.22 2.05
CA ALA A 174 37.05 -68.65 1.83
C ALA A 174 35.71 -69.02 1.17
N ILE A 175 34.60 -68.33 1.51
CA ILE A 175 33.30 -68.52 0.86
C ILE A 175 33.37 -68.10 -0.62
N GLN A 176 34.01 -66.98 -0.93
CA GLN A 176 34.13 -66.49 -2.30
C GLN A 176 34.97 -67.43 -3.18
N GLU A 177 36.00 -68.08 -2.61
CA GLU A 177 36.87 -69.04 -3.30
C GLU A 177 36.33 -70.48 -3.32
N ALA A 178 35.30 -70.79 -2.53
CA ALA A 178 34.78 -72.14 -2.39
C ALA A 178 34.04 -72.64 -3.65
N GLU A 179 34.31 -73.89 -4.02
CA GLU A 179 33.55 -74.64 -5.03
C GLU A 179 32.87 -75.85 -4.37
N TYR A 180 31.55 -75.94 -4.51
CA TYR A 180 30.76 -77.04 -3.96
C TYR A 180 29.68 -77.49 -4.94
N ASP A 181 29.61 -78.81 -5.16
CA ASP A 181 28.73 -79.45 -6.15
C ASP A 181 28.87 -78.86 -7.57
N GLY A 182 30.09 -78.45 -7.94
CA GLY A 182 30.43 -77.89 -9.25
C GLY A 182 29.93 -76.46 -9.50
N LYS A 183 29.61 -75.73 -8.43
CA LYS A 183 29.19 -74.32 -8.46
C LYS A 183 30.09 -73.47 -7.57
N THR A 184 30.45 -72.29 -8.04
CA THR A 184 31.13 -71.24 -7.27
C THR A 184 30.13 -70.31 -6.56
N PHE A 185 30.61 -69.43 -5.71
CA PHE A 185 29.78 -68.38 -5.09
C PHE A 185 29.08 -67.49 -6.14
N ASP A 186 29.79 -67.06 -7.18
CA ASP A 186 29.22 -66.24 -8.27
C ASP A 186 28.10 -66.97 -9.03
N ASP A 187 28.27 -68.29 -9.27
CA ASP A 187 27.24 -69.11 -9.92
C ASP A 187 25.95 -69.13 -9.09
N VAL A 188 26.04 -69.33 -7.77
CA VAL A 188 24.85 -69.38 -6.88
C VAL A 188 24.29 -68.00 -6.56
N LEU A 189 25.09 -66.94 -6.59
CA LEU A 189 24.65 -65.56 -6.46
C LEU A 189 23.76 -65.16 -7.65
N SER A 190 24.13 -65.60 -8.86
CA SER A 190 23.31 -65.42 -10.06
C SER A 190 22.00 -66.24 -10.01
N GLU A 191 22.02 -67.40 -9.33
CA GLU A 191 20.87 -68.30 -9.11
C GLU A 191 20.30 -68.20 -7.68
N ARG A 192 19.75 -67.04 -7.31
CA ARG A 192 19.28 -66.68 -5.94
C ARG A 192 18.53 -67.77 -5.17
N ALA A 193 17.73 -68.60 -5.85
CA ALA A 193 16.96 -69.67 -5.23
C ALA A 193 17.83 -70.78 -4.60
N SER A 194 19.09 -70.91 -5.04
CA SER A 194 20.04 -71.92 -4.58
C SER A 194 21.06 -71.41 -3.56
N LEU A 195 21.19 -70.08 -3.41
CA LEU A 195 22.19 -69.43 -2.57
C LEU A 195 22.14 -69.92 -1.11
N ARG A 196 20.96 -69.89 -0.47
CA ARG A 196 20.80 -70.31 0.93
C ARG A 196 21.17 -71.77 1.14
N SER A 197 20.62 -72.66 0.30
CA SER A 197 20.93 -74.10 0.40
C SER A 197 22.41 -74.41 0.17
N TRP A 198 23.08 -73.60 -0.65
CA TRP A 198 24.51 -73.73 -0.89
C TRP A 198 25.31 -73.25 0.34
N LEU A 199 25.01 -72.07 0.89
CA LEU A 199 25.66 -71.56 2.10
C LEU A 199 25.51 -72.52 3.29
N TYR A 200 24.32 -73.11 3.48
CA TYR A 200 24.06 -74.12 4.50
C TYR A 200 24.95 -75.37 4.39
N ALA A 201 25.34 -75.74 3.16
CA ALA A 201 26.14 -76.91 2.89
C ALA A 201 27.65 -76.62 2.88
N VAL A 202 28.05 -75.41 2.44
CA VAL A 202 29.45 -75.04 2.22
C VAL A 202 30.11 -74.48 3.47
N VAL A 203 29.47 -73.52 4.12
CA VAL A 203 30.07 -72.78 5.24
C VAL A 203 30.57 -73.72 6.33
N PRO A 204 29.81 -74.74 6.81
CA PRO A 204 30.29 -75.66 7.84
C PRO A 204 31.49 -76.53 7.46
N THR A 205 31.83 -76.60 6.17
CA THR A 205 32.90 -77.45 5.64
C THR A 205 34.22 -76.71 5.44
N LEU A 206 34.24 -75.39 5.64
CA LEU A 206 35.44 -74.57 5.52
C LEU A 206 36.38 -74.83 6.69
N ASP A 207 37.69 -74.78 6.43
CA ASP A 207 38.70 -74.98 7.49
C ASP A 207 38.67 -73.80 8.48
N GLU A 208 38.34 -72.60 7.97
CA GLU A 208 38.24 -71.33 8.68
C GLU A 208 37.07 -71.29 9.67
N THR A 209 36.01 -72.09 9.44
CA THR A 209 34.85 -72.19 10.34
C THR A 209 35.02 -73.26 11.42
N ALA A 210 36.09 -74.04 11.39
CA ALA A 210 36.26 -75.17 12.31
C ALA A 210 36.42 -74.69 13.77
N GLY A 211 35.45 -75.03 14.63
CA GLY A 211 35.43 -74.64 16.05
C GLY A 211 34.84 -73.25 16.31
N THR A 212 34.26 -72.61 15.29
CA THR A 212 33.33 -71.49 15.45
C THR A 212 31.90 -72.01 15.53
N ASP A 213 30.95 -71.14 15.86
CA ASP A 213 29.52 -71.40 15.77
C ASP A 213 28.98 -71.43 14.33
N LEU A 214 29.85 -71.43 13.30
CA LEU A 214 29.47 -71.67 11.90
C LEU A 214 29.82 -73.08 11.43
N ASP A 215 30.32 -73.96 12.31
CA ASP A 215 30.72 -75.35 11.99
C ASP A 215 29.56 -76.34 11.83
N ASP A 216 28.31 -75.86 11.91
CA ASP A 216 27.10 -76.65 11.67
C ASP A 216 26.03 -75.88 10.88
N GLU A 217 25.25 -76.63 10.09
CA GLU A 217 24.20 -76.10 9.22
C GLU A 217 23.15 -75.27 9.97
N SER A 218 22.76 -75.67 11.19
CA SER A 218 21.67 -75.02 11.91
C SER A 218 22.06 -73.64 12.42
N SER A 219 23.33 -73.48 12.81
CA SER A 219 23.87 -72.21 13.25
C SER A 219 24.13 -71.25 12.08
N VAL A 220 24.61 -71.75 10.93
CA VAL A 220 24.68 -70.95 9.68
C VAL A 220 23.29 -70.45 9.29
N LYS A 221 22.27 -71.33 9.33
CA LYS A 221 20.89 -70.93 9.08
C LYS A 221 20.39 -69.86 10.06
N ALA A 222 20.64 -70.03 11.36
CA ALA A 222 20.26 -69.06 12.38
C ALA A 222 20.94 -67.70 12.15
N SER A 223 22.21 -67.68 11.75
CA SER A 223 22.94 -66.44 11.44
C SER A 223 22.36 -65.70 10.23
N ILE A 224 21.92 -66.43 9.19
CA ILE A 224 21.26 -65.85 8.01
C ILE A 224 19.87 -65.32 8.37
N GLU A 225 19.08 -66.06 9.16
CA GLU A 225 17.76 -65.61 9.64
C GLU A 225 17.88 -64.38 10.55
N GLN A 226 18.95 -64.30 11.36
CA GLN A 226 19.26 -63.13 12.17
C GLN A 226 19.63 -61.92 11.30
N ALA A 227 20.50 -62.09 10.31
CA ALA A 227 20.85 -61.02 9.38
C ALA A 227 19.63 -60.51 8.58
N GLU A 228 18.71 -61.39 8.17
CA GLU A 228 17.45 -61.02 7.52
C GLU A 228 16.53 -60.22 8.45
N THR A 229 16.51 -60.55 9.75
CA THR A 229 15.72 -59.81 10.75
C THR A 229 16.32 -58.44 11.05
N ASP A 230 17.65 -58.35 11.07
CA ASP A 230 18.38 -57.13 11.42
C ASP A 230 18.50 -56.12 10.27
N ILE A 231 18.10 -56.51 9.05
CA ILE A 231 18.20 -55.68 7.85
C ILE A 231 16.87 -55.58 7.09
N ASP A 232 15.80 -55.26 7.82
CA ASP A 232 14.52 -54.86 7.19
C ASP A 232 14.65 -53.47 6.55
N PRO A 233 14.62 -53.36 5.20
CA PRO A 233 14.85 -52.09 4.52
C PRO A 233 13.83 -51.01 4.86
N GLU A 234 12.59 -51.38 5.21
CA GLU A 234 11.55 -50.41 5.54
C GLU A 234 11.68 -49.86 6.97
N ALA A 235 12.33 -50.62 7.86
CA ALA A 235 12.52 -50.26 9.26
C ALA A 235 13.92 -49.70 9.58
N PHE A 236 14.85 -49.76 8.63
CA PHE A 236 16.24 -49.33 8.81
C PHE A 236 16.34 -47.80 8.97
N ASP A 237 16.82 -47.36 10.13
CA ASP A 237 16.77 -45.97 10.55
C ASP A 237 18.16 -45.29 10.57
N PRO A 238 18.24 -43.96 10.83
CA PRO A 238 19.51 -43.25 10.93
C PRO A 238 20.50 -43.77 11.99
N ALA A 239 20.00 -44.31 13.11
CA ALA A 239 20.86 -44.86 14.16
C ALA A 239 21.49 -46.19 13.73
N ASP A 240 20.76 -47.01 12.97
CA ASP A 240 21.34 -48.19 12.31
C ASP A 240 22.49 -47.76 11.39
N LEU A 241 22.27 -46.79 10.49
CA LEU A 241 23.34 -46.29 9.61
C LEU A 241 24.58 -45.84 10.39
N VAL A 242 24.40 -45.08 11.47
CA VAL A 242 25.50 -44.62 12.33
C VAL A 242 26.35 -45.79 12.82
N GLN A 243 25.72 -46.85 13.33
CA GLN A 243 26.42 -48.04 13.78
C GLN A 243 27.23 -48.71 12.65
N ARG A 244 26.69 -48.74 11.43
CA ARG A 244 27.37 -49.34 10.28
C ARG A 244 28.53 -48.49 9.76
N VAL A 245 28.41 -47.16 9.79
CA VAL A 245 29.51 -46.25 9.45
C VAL A 245 30.66 -46.37 10.46
N GLU A 246 30.37 -46.42 11.76
CA GLU A 246 31.38 -46.65 12.80
C GLU A 246 32.10 -47.99 12.60
N THR A 247 31.34 -49.06 12.33
CA THR A 247 31.88 -50.40 12.07
C THR A 247 32.77 -50.43 10.82
N ALA A 248 32.30 -49.84 9.70
CA ALA A 248 33.08 -49.71 8.46
C ALA A 248 34.38 -48.95 8.70
N THR A 249 34.30 -47.83 9.41
CA THR A 249 35.46 -46.99 9.72
C THR A 249 36.45 -47.75 10.60
N GLN A 250 35.99 -48.45 11.64
CA GLN A 250 36.86 -49.26 12.50
C GLN A 250 37.58 -50.34 11.70
N SER A 251 36.87 -51.03 10.81
CA SER A 251 37.43 -52.07 9.93
C SER A 251 38.55 -51.53 9.04
N LEU A 252 38.30 -50.42 8.34
CA LEU A 252 39.28 -49.75 7.47
C LEU A 252 40.55 -49.30 8.22
N ASN A 253 40.45 -49.04 9.52
CA ASN A 253 41.54 -48.56 10.36
C ASN A 253 42.39 -49.65 11.02
N THR A 254 42.08 -50.94 10.80
CA THR A 254 42.85 -52.07 11.34
C THR A 254 44.30 -52.11 10.81
N GLY A 255 44.57 -51.49 9.66
CA GLY A 255 45.88 -51.44 8.98
C GLY A 255 46.82 -50.29 9.38
N GLY A 256 46.46 -49.43 10.34
CA GLY A 256 47.34 -48.39 10.90
C GLY A 256 47.39 -47.05 10.15
N LYS A 257 46.72 -46.89 9.00
CA LYS A 257 46.41 -45.59 8.37
C LYS A 257 45.05 -45.11 8.85
N GLN A 258 44.92 -43.85 9.25
CA GLN A 258 43.64 -43.21 9.57
C GLN A 258 42.80 -43.02 8.30
N THR A 259 41.87 -43.94 8.06
CA THR A 259 40.97 -43.94 6.90
C THR A 259 39.55 -43.59 7.31
N GLU A 260 38.93 -42.63 6.66
CA GLU A 260 37.52 -42.26 6.88
C GLU A 260 36.69 -42.43 5.59
N LEU A 261 35.36 -42.48 5.73
CA LEU A 261 34.45 -42.49 4.59
C LEU A 261 34.17 -41.07 4.11
N LEU A 262 34.17 -40.86 2.80
CA LEU A 262 33.59 -39.67 2.17
C LEU A 262 32.28 -40.07 1.48
N LEU A 263 31.15 -39.62 2.02
CA LEU A 263 29.82 -39.94 1.50
C LEU A 263 29.44 -38.90 0.44
N GLY A 264 29.34 -39.31 -0.82
CA GLY A 264 28.92 -38.45 -1.92
C GLY A 264 27.49 -38.78 -2.38
N LEU A 265 26.52 -37.94 -2.06
CA LEU A 265 25.12 -38.15 -2.45
C LEU A 265 24.77 -37.23 -3.62
N ASP A 266 24.70 -37.82 -4.82
CA ASP A 266 24.45 -37.07 -6.05
C ASP A 266 22.94 -36.92 -6.33
N GLU A 267 22.51 -35.70 -6.63
CA GLU A 267 21.14 -35.29 -6.95
C GLU A 267 20.12 -35.53 -5.81
N VAL A 268 20.51 -35.23 -4.57
CA VAL A 268 19.65 -35.33 -3.37
C VAL A 268 18.39 -34.47 -3.49
N ALA A 269 18.50 -33.26 -4.05
CA ALA A 269 17.36 -32.37 -4.19
C ALA A 269 16.24 -32.99 -5.04
N LEU A 270 16.59 -33.73 -6.09
CA LEU A 270 15.63 -34.46 -6.93
C LEU A 270 15.02 -35.66 -6.21
N PHE A 271 15.83 -36.39 -5.44
CA PHE A 271 15.36 -37.52 -4.64
C PHE A 271 14.36 -37.10 -3.56
N VAL A 272 14.60 -35.95 -2.93
CA VAL A 272 13.69 -35.37 -1.94
C VAL A 272 12.43 -34.80 -2.62
N GLY A 273 12.60 -34.08 -3.73
CA GLY A 273 11.51 -33.39 -4.43
C GLY A 273 10.74 -32.45 -3.49
N ASP A 274 9.41 -32.43 -3.63
CA ASP A 274 8.51 -31.66 -2.75
C ASP A 274 8.08 -32.44 -1.48
N SER A 275 8.71 -33.58 -1.20
CA SER A 275 8.30 -34.44 -0.09
C SER A 275 8.87 -33.97 1.24
N ARG A 276 8.04 -33.34 2.06
CA ARG A 276 8.38 -33.01 3.46
C ARG A 276 8.86 -34.22 4.26
N HIS A 277 8.33 -35.41 3.98
CA HIS A 277 8.76 -36.65 4.62
C HIS A 277 10.21 -36.99 4.24
N ARG A 278 10.53 -37.00 2.94
CA ARG A 278 11.88 -37.30 2.46
C ARG A 278 12.90 -36.23 2.88
N TYR A 279 12.50 -34.97 2.95
CA TYR A 279 13.37 -33.92 3.47
C TYR A 279 13.71 -34.16 4.94
N ARG A 280 12.72 -34.48 5.78
CA ARG A 280 12.96 -34.81 7.20
C ARG A 280 13.85 -36.04 7.36
N GLU A 281 13.59 -37.08 6.58
CA GLU A 281 14.42 -38.29 6.56
C GLU A 281 15.88 -37.95 6.22
N PHE A 282 16.13 -37.12 5.19
CA PHE A 282 17.46 -36.62 4.86
C PHE A 282 18.09 -35.83 6.01
N GLU A 283 17.36 -34.86 6.58
CA GLU A 283 17.85 -34.03 7.69
C GLU A 283 18.18 -34.87 8.94
N GLU A 284 17.29 -35.79 9.34
CA GLU A 284 17.48 -36.71 10.46
C GLU A 284 18.69 -37.65 10.23
N THR A 285 18.89 -38.11 9.00
CA THR A 285 20.06 -38.93 8.62
C THR A 285 21.36 -38.15 8.77
N MET A 286 21.40 -36.92 8.25
CA MET A 286 22.59 -36.06 8.35
C MET A 286 22.88 -35.69 9.80
N GLU A 287 21.86 -35.35 10.59
CA GLU A 287 22.03 -35.04 12.02
C GLU A 287 22.53 -36.25 12.82
N ALA A 288 22.02 -37.45 12.55
CA ALA A 288 22.47 -38.67 13.22
C ALA A 288 23.95 -38.95 12.93
N LEU A 289 24.36 -38.83 11.66
CA LEU A 289 25.76 -38.94 11.25
C LEU A 289 26.63 -37.91 11.97
N GLN A 290 26.22 -36.63 12.00
CA GLN A 290 26.95 -35.55 12.68
C GLN A 290 27.11 -35.77 14.19
N ARG A 291 26.11 -36.37 14.85
CA ARG A 291 26.17 -36.68 16.29
C ARG A 291 27.00 -37.93 16.60
N GLY A 292 27.19 -38.82 15.63
CA GLY A 292 27.98 -40.05 15.74
C GLY A 292 29.37 -39.91 15.10
N PRO A 293 29.71 -40.68 14.05
CA PRO A 293 31.04 -40.68 13.44
C PRO A 293 31.37 -39.42 12.64
N ASN A 294 30.36 -38.59 12.33
CA ASN A 294 30.43 -37.35 11.58
C ASN A 294 31.29 -37.44 10.30
N PRO A 295 31.12 -38.42 9.40
CA PRO A 295 31.96 -38.55 8.20
C PRO A 295 31.84 -37.32 7.30
N VAL A 296 32.80 -37.11 6.39
CA VAL A 296 32.70 -36.05 5.38
C VAL A 296 31.56 -36.39 4.43
N VAL A 297 30.55 -35.53 4.35
CA VAL A 297 29.40 -35.70 3.45
C VAL A 297 29.36 -34.59 2.41
N VAL A 298 29.40 -34.96 1.13
CA VAL A 298 29.23 -34.04 0.00
C VAL A 298 27.94 -34.40 -0.71
N THR A 299 27.08 -33.42 -0.91
CA THR A 299 25.78 -33.63 -1.54
C THR A 299 25.61 -32.69 -2.71
N THR A 300 24.89 -33.11 -3.75
CA THR A 300 24.61 -32.27 -4.91
C THR A 300 23.12 -32.12 -5.14
N GLY A 301 22.71 -30.98 -5.68
CA GLY A 301 21.33 -30.77 -6.10
C GLY A 301 21.15 -29.55 -6.97
N GLN A 302 19.91 -29.25 -7.33
CA GLN A 302 19.62 -28.17 -8.28
C GLN A 302 19.24 -26.87 -7.59
N TYR A 303 18.61 -26.98 -6.42
CA TYR A 303 18.09 -25.86 -5.64
C TYR A 303 18.94 -25.59 -4.42
N SER A 304 18.90 -24.36 -3.91
CA SER A 304 19.49 -23.99 -2.61
C SER A 304 18.89 -24.84 -1.49
N LEU A 305 19.73 -25.52 -0.71
CA LEU A 305 19.27 -26.40 0.37
C LEU A 305 18.54 -25.63 1.50
N PRO A 306 19.01 -24.45 1.95
CA PRO A 306 18.26 -23.58 2.86
C PRO A 306 16.88 -23.19 2.33
N ALA A 307 16.76 -22.84 1.04
CA ALA A 307 15.48 -22.45 0.45
C ALA A 307 14.51 -23.64 0.36
N THR A 308 15.01 -24.83 -0.02
CA THR A 308 14.22 -26.07 0.00
C THR A 308 13.73 -26.39 1.42
N ARG A 309 14.60 -26.23 2.43
CA ARG A 309 14.25 -26.40 3.84
C ARG A 309 13.12 -25.47 4.26
N GLU A 310 13.28 -24.18 3.98
CA GLU A 310 12.31 -23.15 4.31
C GLU A 310 10.93 -23.46 3.73
N ASN A 311 10.88 -23.81 2.45
CA ASN A 311 9.65 -24.16 1.73
C ASN A 311 8.96 -25.41 2.31
N LEU A 312 9.73 -26.44 2.68
CA LEU A 312 9.18 -27.73 3.10
C LEU A 312 8.88 -27.80 4.60
N ILE A 313 9.77 -27.28 5.46
CA ILE A 313 9.71 -27.48 6.90
C ILE A 313 9.93 -26.21 7.75
N GLY A 314 10.24 -25.06 7.11
CA GLY A 314 10.43 -23.77 7.76
C GLY A 314 11.89 -23.32 7.86
N GLU A 315 12.11 -22.07 8.26
CA GLU A 315 13.44 -21.47 8.39
C GLU A 315 14.30 -22.19 9.46
N ALA A 316 15.61 -22.23 9.24
CA ALA A 316 16.58 -22.71 10.21
C ALA A 316 17.26 -21.54 10.92
N SER A 317 17.94 -21.82 12.03
CA SER A 317 18.90 -20.86 12.60
C SER A 317 20.04 -20.57 11.60
N ALA A 318 20.62 -19.37 11.64
CA ALA A 318 21.71 -18.98 10.76
C ALA A 318 22.92 -19.94 10.80
N ASP A 319 23.20 -20.56 11.96
CA ASP A 319 24.31 -21.50 12.15
C ASP A 319 23.98 -22.96 11.78
N HIS A 320 22.83 -23.20 11.15
CA HIS A 320 22.44 -24.55 10.75
C HIS A 320 23.33 -25.07 9.62
N TRP A 321 23.72 -26.35 9.67
CA TRP A 321 24.65 -26.96 8.70
C TRP A 321 24.16 -26.89 7.24
N THR A 322 22.85 -26.74 7.01
CA THR A 322 22.30 -26.53 5.65
C THR A 322 22.78 -25.24 4.99
N GLY A 323 23.29 -24.28 5.77
CA GLY A 323 23.91 -23.06 5.25
C GLY A 323 25.27 -23.31 4.56
N GLN A 324 25.91 -24.46 4.80
CA GLN A 324 27.17 -24.85 4.17
C GLN A 324 26.91 -25.32 2.72
N GLN A 325 26.75 -24.36 1.82
CA GLN A 325 26.53 -24.62 0.40
C GLN A 325 27.35 -23.73 -0.52
N VAL A 326 27.68 -24.25 -1.71
CA VAL A 326 28.40 -23.50 -2.75
C VAL A 326 27.64 -23.61 -4.07
N PRO A 327 27.28 -22.49 -4.72
CA PRO A 327 26.69 -22.50 -6.06
C PRO A 327 27.77 -22.75 -7.13
N LEU A 328 27.52 -23.67 -8.07
CA LEU A 328 28.20 -23.64 -9.39
C LEU A 328 27.40 -22.75 -10.34
N GLU A 329 28.08 -21.83 -11.03
CA GLU A 329 27.43 -20.77 -11.80
C GLU A 329 27.05 -21.25 -13.21
N GLY A 330 25.91 -20.79 -13.72
CA GLY A 330 25.51 -21.08 -15.11
C GLY A 330 26.50 -20.55 -16.16
N ALA A 331 27.24 -19.47 -15.82
CA ALA A 331 28.29 -18.87 -16.63
C ALA A 331 29.50 -19.80 -16.83
N ASP A 332 29.73 -20.75 -15.92
CA ASP A 332 30.76 -21.77 -16.07
C ASP A 332 30.55 -22.63 -17.32
N THR A 333 29.30 -22.80 -17.74
CA THR A 333 28.99 -23.58 -18.95
C THR A 333 29.60 -22.94 -20.19
N GLU A 334 29.53 -21.62 -20.34
CA GLU A 334 30.10 -20.90 -21.48
C GLU A 334 31.62 -21.04 -21.49
N ILE A 335 32.25 -20.89 -20.32
CA ILE A 335 33.68 -21.12 -20.16
C ILE A 335 34.02 -22.55 -20.57
N ILE A 336 33.28 -23.54 -20.09
CA ILE A 336 33.51 -24.95 -20.46
C ILE A 336 33.35 -25.15 -21.96
N VAL A 337 32.30 -24.65 -22.60
CA VAL A 337 32.13 -24.74 -24.08
C VAL A 337 33.34 -24.16 -24.79
N ARG A 338 33.81 -22.98 -24.38
CA ARG A 338 34.94 -22.29 -25.00
C ARG A 338 36.27 -22.99 -24.77
N LYS A 339 36.60 -23.29 -23.51
CA LYS A 339 37.88 -23.87 -23.09
C LYS A 339 37.98 -25.36 -23.36
N ARG A 340 36.86 -26.09 -23.45
CA ARG A 340 36.82 -27.53 -23.73
C ARG A 340 36.49 -27.82 -25.19
N TRP A 341 35.43 -27.23 -25.75
CA TRP A 341 34.93 -27.59 -27.08
C TRP A 341 35.51 -26.74 -28.20
N LEU A 342 35.50 -25.42 -28.02
CA LEU A 342 35.96 -24.43 -29.00
C LEU A 342 37.42 -24.03 -28.84
N GLN A 343 38.20 -24.76 -28.02
CA GLN A 343 39.60 -24.46 -27.78
C GLN A 343 40.36 -24.46 -29.10
N LYS A 344 41.03 -23.35 -29.39
CA LYS A 344 41.79 -23.16 -30.63
C LYS A 344 43.12 -23.89 -30.56
N ALA A 345 43.65 -24.29 -31.72
CA ALA A 345 44.97 -24.89 -31.81
C ALA A 345 46.05 -23.85 -31.49
N THR A 346 46.85 -24.06 -30.44
CA THR A 346 47.89 -23.10 -30.03
C THR A 346 49.25 -23.38 -30.70
N PRO A 347 49.97 -22.34 -31.18
CA PRO A 347 49.57 -20.92 -31.27
C PRO A 347 48.82 -20.54 -32.57
N ASP A 348 49.01 -21.30 -33.66
CA ASP A 348 48.65 -20.89 -35.02
C ASP A 348 47.14 -20.62 -35.23
N GLY A 349 46.25 -21.33 -34.53
CA GLY A 349 44.80 -21.17 -34.64
C GLY A 349 44.27 -19.94 -33.92
N GLU A 350 44.80 -19.61 -32.74
CA GLU A 350 44.42 -18.40 -31.99
C GLU A 350 44.81 -17.13 -32.75
N GLU A 351 46.07 -17.04 -33.19
CA GLU A 351 46.57 -15.91 -34.00
C GLU A 351 45.79 -15.75 -35.31
N ARG A 352 45.37 -16.88 -35.92
CA ARG A 352 44.57 -16.84 -37.16
C ARG A 352 43.19 -16.25 -36.93
N VAL A 353 42.49 -16.68 -35.88
CA VAL A 353 41.16 -16.15 -35.52
C VAL A 353 41.25 -14.69 -35.11
N GLU A 354 42.25 -14.31 -34.31
CA GLU A 354 42.49 -12.91 -33.93
C GLU A 354 42.69 -12.01 -35.16
N SER A 355 43.45 -12.48 -36.15
CA SER A 355 43.64 -11.75 -37.42
C SER A 355 42.36 -11.62 -38.24
N LEU A 356 41.46 -12.61 -38.22
CA LEU A 356 40.18 -12.56 -38.92
C LEU A 356 39.24 -11.55 -38.25
N LEU A 357 39.09 -11.63 -36.93
CA LEU A 357 38.20 -10.78 -36.16
C LEU A 357 38.67 -9.32 -36.12
N SER A 358 39.98 -9.07 -36.07
CA SER A 358 40.55 -7.70 -36.12
C SER A 358 40.26 -6.95 -37.43
N SER A 359 39.91 -7.69 -38.50
CA SER A 359 39.54 -7.10 -39.80
C SER A 359 38.04 -6.76 -39.91
N MET A 360 37.25 -7.18 -38.92
CA MET A 360 35.81 -7.03 -38.88
C MET A 360 35.40 -5.68 -38.24
N SER A 361 34.24 -5.17 -38.64
CA SER A 361 33.59 -4.05 -37.93
C SER A 361 33.03 -4.51 -36.58
N ASP A 362 32.88 -3.58 -35.64
CA ASP A 362 32.34 -3.88 -34.31
C ASP A 362 30.92 -4.46 -34.39
N LEU A 363 30.70 -5.58 -33.72
CA LEU A 363 29.41 -6.29 -33.61
C LEU A 363 28.82 -6.24 -32.20
N SER A 364 29.33 -5.36 -31.33
CA SER A 364 28.76 -5.11 -30.02
C SER A 364 27.25 -4.80 -30.11
N LEU A 365 26.46 -5.35 -29.19
CA LEU A 365 25.02 -5.10 -29.14
C LEU A 365 24.75 -3.96 -28.16
N ALA A 366 23.77 -3.11 -28.48
CA ALA A 366 23.20 -2.19 -27.51
C ALA A 366 22.32 -3.00 -26.55
N THR A 367 22.45 -2.78 -25.24
CA THR A 367 21.76 -3.58 -24.21
C THR A 367 21.23 -2.68 -23.09
N TYR A 368 20.05 -3.00 -22.56
CA TYR A 368 19.49 -2.31 -21.39
C TYR A 368 20.11 -2.75 -20.06
N ALA A 369 20.59 -3.99 -20.02
CA ALA A 369 21.26 -4.57 -18.86
C ALA A 369 22.53 -5.30 -19.29
N PRO A 370 23.56 -5.38 -18.43
CA PRO A 370 24.76 -6.14 -18.73
C PRO A 370 24.39 -7.61 -18.96
N ILE A 371 24.82 -8.16 -20.10
CA ILE A 371 24.68 -9.59 -20.40
C ILE A 371 25.55 -10.35 -19.40
N THR A 372 24.94 -11.25 -18.62
CA THR A 372 25.63 -12.06 -17.61
C THR A 372 26.57 -13.07 -18.27
N SER A 373 27.81 -12.67 -18.52
CA SER A 373 28.91 -13.53 -18.95
C SER A 373 30.09 -13.40 -17.99
N SER A 374 30.75 -14.51 -17.68
CA SER A 374 31.86 -14.57 -16.72
C SER A 374 33.19 -14.08 -17.29
N ASP A 375 33.38 -14.13 -18.62
CA ASP A 375 34.63 -13.72 -19.28
C ASP A 375 34.42 -13.64 -20.81
N PRO A 376 33.64 -12.69 -21.35
CA PRO A 376 33.33 -12.65 -22.78
C PRO A 376 34.63 -12.51 -23.62
N ASN A 377 34.82 -13.41 -24.59
CA ASN A 377 36.04 -13.47 -25.40
C ASN A 377 35.73 -13.88 -26.84
N PRO A 378 35.85 -12.96 -27.82
CA PRO A 378 35.43 -13.23 -29.20
C PRO A 378 36.30 -14.27 -29.93
N ILE A 379 37.59 -14.39 -29.57
CA ILE A 379 38.51 -15.39 -30.17
C ILE A 379 38.11 -16.79 -29.70
N GLU A 380 37.85 -16.94 -28.41
CA GLU A 380 37.48 -18.23 -27.84
C GLU A 380 36.08 -18.66 -28.28
N SER A 381 35.15 -17.71 -28.44
CA SER A 381 33.78 -17.98 -28.90
C SER A 381 33.67 -18.32 -30.39
N TYR A 382 34.64 -17.95 -31.24
CA TYR A 382 34.58 -18.22 -32.69
C TYR A 382 34.26 -19.70 -33.02
N PRO A 383 33.27 -20.00 -33.89
CA PRO A 383 32.58 -19.12 -34.86
C PRO A 383 31.34 -18.36 -34.34
N PHE A 384 31.06 -18.40 -33.04
CA PHE A 384 30.05 -17.57 -32.41
C PHE A 384 30.62 -16.18 -32.09
N ARG A 385 29.76 -15.17 -32.01
CA ARG A 385 30.13 -13.84 -31.49
C ARG A 385 30.40 -13.92 -29.99
N GLU A 386 30.97 -12.84 -29.48
CA GLU A 386 31.36 -12.68 -28.07
C GLU A 386 30.27 -13.13 -27.08
N TYR A 387 29.02 -12.68 -27.30
CA TYR A 387 27.88 -12.93 -26.40
C TYR A 387 26.87 -13.96 -26.91
N ASP A 388 27.05 -14.55 -28.09
CA ASP A 388 26.06 -15.46 -28.69
C ASP A 388 25.77 -16.66 -27.79
N LEU A 389 26.79 -17.23 -27.12
CA LEU A 389 26.61 -18.35 -26.19
C LEU A 389 25.84 -17.95 -24.92
N SER A 390 26.07 -16.74 -24.42
CA SER A 390 25.38 -16.19 -23.24
C SER A 390 23.93 -15.87 -23.55
N LEU A 391 23.68 -15.27 -24.71
CA LEU A 391 22.34 -14.94 -25.20
C LEU A 391 21.57 -16.23 -25.53
N LEU A 392 22.18 -17.20 -26.21
CA LEU A 392 21.56 -18.49 -26.48
C LEU A 392 21.20 -19.23 -25.19
N ARG A 393 22.05 -19.16 -24.16
CA ARG A 393 21.69 -19.66 -22.83
C ARG A 393 20.43 -18.95 -22.34
N ALA A 394 20.42 -17.61 -22.31
CA ALA A 394 19.29 -16.80 -21.84
C ALA A 394 17.98 -17.14 -22.58
N VAL A 395 18.03 -17.24 -23.90
CA VAL A 395 16.88 -17.64 -24.74
C VAL A 395 16.35 -19.01 -24.34
N MET A 396 17.22 -20.00 -24.11
CA MET A 396 16.77 -21.31 -23.62
C MET A 396 16.11 -21.22 -22.24
N GLN A 397 16.60 -20.36 -21.34
CA GLN A 397 15.97 -20.16 -20.03
C GLN A 397 14.55 -19.62 -20.20
N GLU A 398 14.38 -18.63 -21.06
CA GLU A 398 13.09 -17.96 -21.30
C GLU A 398 12.09 -18.87 -22.04
N LEU A 399 12.54 -19.66 -23.01
CA LEU A 399 11.66 -20.61 -23.70
C LEU A 399 11.15 -21.72 -22.77
N ILE A 400 11.94 -22.10 -21.75
CA ILE A 400 11.52 -23.09 -20.75
C ILE A 400 10.46 -22.50 -19.81
N THR A 401 10.53 -21.21 -19.48
CA THR A 401 9.60 -20.55 -18.53
C THR A 401 8.21 -20.31 -19.12
N GLN A 402 8.08 -20.09 -20.42
CA GLN A 402 6.81 -19.69 -21.07
C GLN A 402 5.79 -20.81 -21.31
N GLY A 403 6.10 -22.09 -21.03
CA GLY A 403 5.25 -23.22 -21.45
C GLY A 403 4.95 -24.32 -20.44
N ARG A 404 5.50 -24.32 -19.22
CA ARG A 404 5.29 -25.40 -18.23
C ARG A 404 5.26 -24.86 -16.80
N SER A 405 4.11 -25.01 -16.12
CA SER A 405 3.90 -24.59 -14.72
C SER A 405 4.55 -25.51 -13.67
N THR A 406 5.62 -26.22 -14.02
CA THR A 406 6.32 -27.13 -13.08
C THR A 406 7.82 -26.93 -13.25
N ASP A 407 8.43 -26.59 -12.11
CA ASP A 407 9.87 -26.57 -11.81
C ASP A 407 10.74 -25.58 -12.59
N ARG A 408 10.91 -24.40 -11.98
CA ARG A 408 11.87 -23.35 -12.36
C ARG A 408 13.30 -23.91 -12.32
N GLU A 409 14.09 -23.57 -13.34
CA GLU A 409 15.55 -23.79 -13.44
C GLU A 409 16.04 -25.22 -13.75
N TYR A 410 15.47 -25.87 -14.77
CA TYR A 410 15.97 -27.15 -15.27
C TYR A 410 16.50 -27.05 -16.71
N ILE A 411 17.74 -27.51 -16.89
CA ILE A 411 18.43 -27.83 -18.15
C ILE A 411 19.11 -26.63 -18.85
N GLN A 412 20.38 -26.36 -18.52
CA GLN A 412 21.14 -25.30 -19.21
C GLN A 412 22.55 -25.73 -19.60
N GLY A 413 23.29 -26.41 -18.72
CA GLY A 413 24.73 -26.60 -18.93
C GLY A 413 25.10 -27.61 -20.03
N ARG A 414 24.36 -28.73 -20.11
CA ARG A 414 24.62 -29.79 -21.10
C ARG A 414 23.91 -29.52 -22.43
N ALA A 415 22.80 -28.78 -22.42
CA ALA A 415 22.06 -28.37 -23.62
C ALA A 415 22.94 -27.49 -24.52
N LEU A 416 23.65 -26.51 -23.96
CA LEU A 416 24.53 -25.64 -24.75
C LEU A 416 25.67 -26.43 -25.45
N LEU A 417 26.30 -27.38 -24.76
CA LEU A 417 27.32 -28.26 -25.36
C LEU A 417 26.74 -29.16 -26.46
N VAL A 418 25.52 -29.68 -26.28
CA VAL A 418 24.82 -30.50 -27.28
C VAL A 418 24.48 -29.66 -28.51
N LEU A 419 23.98 -28.44 -28.34
CA LEU A 419 23.72 -27.48 -29.42
C LEU A 419 25.01 -27.16 -30.18
N VAL A 420 26.08 -26.78 -29.47
CA VAL A 420 27.37 -26.48 -30.11
C VAL A 420 27.93 -27.70 -30.86
N ARG A 421 27.80 -28.92 -30.31
CA ARG A 421 28.18 -30.15 -31.04
C ARG A 421 27.30 -30.35 -32.28
N SER A 422 26.00 -30.18 -32.15
CA SER A 422 25.04 -30.36 -33.25
C SER A 422 25.28 -29.38 -34.38
N LEU A 423 25.69 -28.15 -34.07
CA LEU A 423 26.14 -27.18 -35.07
C LEU A 423 27.23 -27.77 -35.98
N PHE A 424 28.23 -28.44 -35.40
CA PHE A 424 29.32 -29.05 -36.18
C PHE A 424 28.96 -30.41 -36.80
N THR A 425 28.02 -31.16 -36.23
CA THR A 425 27.72 -32.56 -36.62
C THR A 425 26.48 -32.72 -37.50
N LYS A 426 25.46 -31.87 -37.35
CA LYS A 426 24.22 -31.86 -38.14
C LYS A 426 24.14 -30.69 -39.12
N PHE A 427 24.72 -29.53 -38.79
CA PHE A 427 24.70 -28.33 -39.63
C PHE A 427 26.00 -28.09 -40.42
N ASP A 428 26.91 -29.07 -40.46
CA ASP A 428 28.16 -29.08 -41.23
C ASP A 428 29.08 -27.87 -41.02
N TRP A 429 29.02 -27.21 -39.86
CA TRP A 429 29.86 -26.04 -39.56
C TRP A 429 31.36 -26.32 -39.52
N ALA A 430 31.75 -27.58 -39.36
CA ALA A 430 33.15 -28.00 -39.40
C ALA A 430 33.79 -27.77 -40.79
N GLU A 431 32.99 -27.85 -41.86
CA GLU A 431 33.45 -27.74 -43.25
C GLU A 431 33.32 -26.32 -43.84
N LYS A 432 32.76 -25.36 -43.07
CA LYS A 432 32.64 -23.97 -43.50
C LYS A 432 34.01 -23.30 -43.63
N GLU A 433 34.09 -22.28 -44.47
CA GLU A 433 35.29 -21.47 -44.65
C GLU A 433 35.61 -20.67 -43.37
N GLU A 434 36.90 -20.48 -43.08
CA GLU A 434 37.33 -19.58 -42.02
C GLU A 434 36.82 -18.15 -42.30
N GLY A 435 36.37 -17.45 -41.25
CA GLY A 435 35.71 -16.15 -41.37
C GLY A 435 34.19 -16.19 -41.32
N ALA A 436 33.56 -17.36 -41.52
CA ALA A 436 32.12 -17.51 -41.35
C ALA A 436 31.72 -17.34 -39.87
N LEU A 437 30.55 -16.74 -39.64
CA LEU A 437 29.95 -16.45 -38.34
C LEU A 437 28.52 -16.99 -38.26
N VAL A 438 28.18 -17.61 -37.13
CA VAL A 438 26.85 -18.19 -36.89
C VAL A 438 25.82 -17.08 -36.78
N THR A 439 24.80 -17.06 -37.63
CA THR A 439 23.68 -16.11 -37.53
C THR A 439 22.56 -16.66 -36.67
N TRP A 440 21.72 -15.79 -36.13
CA TRP A 440 20.69 -16.20 -35.16
C TRP A 440 19.56 -17.05 -35.76
N ASP A 441 19.29 -16.95 -37.06
CA ASP A 441 18.41 -17.89 -37.76
C ASP A 441 18.95 -19.33 -37.72
N VAL A 442 20.27 -19.50 -37.81
CA VAL A 442 20.91 -20.83 -37.67
C VAL A 442 20.80 -21.34 -36.24
N LEU A 443 20.89 -20.46 -35.24
CA LEU A 443 20.67 -20.84 -33.84
C LEU A 443 19.21 -21.25 -33.59
N PHE A 444 18.26 -20.62 -34.28
CA PHE A 444 16.85 -21.00 -34.21
C PHE A 444 16.67 -22.42 -34.74
N ASP A 445 17.18 -22.72 -35.94
CA ASP A 445 17.08 -24.05 -36.54
C ASP A 445 17.80 -25.10 -35.68
N LEU A 446 18.92 -24.73 -35.07
CA LEU A 446 19.66 -25.58 -34.14
C LEU A 446 18.83 -25.93 -32.90
N LEU A 447 18.07 -24.97 -32.35
CA LEU A 447 17.15 -25.20 -31.24
C LEU A 447 15.97 -26.08 -31.65
N VAL A 448 15.42 -25.91 -32.85
CA VAL A 448 14.35 -26.79 -33.40
C VAL A 448 14.85 -28.23 -33.50
N GLU A 449 16.08 -28.44 -33.98
CA GLU A 449 16.64 -29.77 -34.23
C GLU A 449 17.03 -30.52 -32.95
N GLU A 450 17.55 -29.84 -31.92
CA GLU A 450 18.06 -30.48 -30.70
C GLU A 450 17.11 -30.43 -29.51
N THR A 451 16.08 -29.58 -29.55
CA THR A 451 15.24 -29.31 -28.37
C THR A 451 13.76 -29.36 -28.72
N THR A 452 12.94 -29.54 -27.68
CA THR A 452 11.49 -29.34 -27.77
C THR A 452 11.07 -28.04 -27.07
N TYR A 453 12.00 -27.09 -26.91
CA TYR A 453 11.76 -25.86 -26.14
C TYR A 453 10.99 -24.82 -26.94
N LEU A 454 11.24 -24.76 -28.26
CA LEU A 454 10.50 -23.86 -29.13
C LEU A 454 9.03 -24.30 -29.21
N PRO A 455 8.07 -23.40 -28.92
CA PRO A 455 6.65 -23.70 -29.03
C PRO A 455 6.28 -24.14 -30.45
N LEU A 456 5.34 -25.09 -30.55
CA LEU A 456 4.90 -25.63 -31.84
C LEU A 456 4.32 -24.53 -32.74
N TRP A 457 3.60 -23.55 -32.17
CA TRP A 457 3.00 -22.46 -32.95
C TRP A 457 4.04 -21.63 -33.71
N VAL A 458 5.25 -21.45 -33.19
CA VAL A 458 6.31 -20.67 -33.86
C VAL A 458 6.79 -21.42 -35.09
N GLN A 459 6.97 -22.73 -34.95
CA GLN A 459 7.36 -23.60 -36.06
C GLN A 459 6.25 -23.63 -37.13
N GLU A 460 4.99 -23.76 -36.71
CA GLU A 460 3.84 -23.74 -37.60
C GLU A 460 3.66 -22.38 -38.30
N MET A 461 3.89 -21.26 -37.61
CA MET A 461 3.87 -19.93 -38.22
C MET A 461 5.00 -19.76 -39.24
N ILE A 462 6.20 -20.26 -38.96
CA ILE A 462 7.29 -20.23 -39.94
C ILE A 462 6.92 -21.08 -41.17
N ASP A 463 6.50 -22.32 -40.96
CA ASP A 463 6.24 -23.31 -42.03
C ASP A 463 4.97 -23.02 -42.85
N ASN A 464 3.88 -22.63 -42.19
CA ASN A 464 2.55 -22.51 -42.80
C ASN A 464 2.16 -21.08 -43.12
N THR A 465 2.81 -20.08 -42.51
CA THR A 465 2.49 -18.66 -42.75
C THR A 465 3.63 -17.93 -43.45
N LEU A 466 4.81 -17.83 -42.83
CA LEU A 466 5.90 -16.98 -43.32
C LEU A 466 6.48 -17.51 -44.63
N ILE A 467 6.86 -18.80 -44.68
CA ILE A 467 7.39 -19.41 -45.89
C ILE A 467 6.40 -19.26 -47.07
N PRO A 468 5.10 -19.57 -46.95
CA PRO A 468 4.12 -19.32 -48.02
C PRO A 468 3.92 -17.85 -48.40
N THR A 469 4.07 -16.91 -47.45
CA THR A 469 3.97 -15.46 -47.72
C THR A 469 5.10 -14.98 -48.63
N PHE A 470 6.26 -15.61 -48.54
CA PHE A 470 7.47 -15.27 -49.30
C PHE A 470 7.83 -16.36 -50.33
N ASP A 471 6.88 -16.64 -51.22
CA ASP A 471 7.04 -17.54 -52.40
C ASP A 471 7.44 -19.00 -52.09
N GLY A 472 7.31 -19.44 -50.83
CA GLY A 472 7.69 -20.79 -50.41
C GLY A 472 9.19 -20.98 -50.22
N ASP A 473 9.97 -19.90 -50.09
CA ASP A 473 11.42 -19.93 -49.92
C ASP A 473 11.81 -19.85 -48.43
N GLU A 474 12.33 -20.94 -47.86
CA GLU A 474 12.83 -20.97 -46.48
C GLU A 474 14.07 -20.10 -46.27
N ASP A 475 14.86 -19.88 -47.33
CA ASP A 475 16.06 -19.05 -47.31
C ASP A 475 15.75 -17.57 -47.57
N ALA A 476 14.47 -17.19 -47.74
CA ALA A 476 14.04 -15.82 -47.89
C ALA A 476 14.53 -14.96 -46.71
N TRP A 477 14.94 -13.73 -46.99
CA TRP A 477 15.56 -12.86 -45.99
C TRP A 477 14.61 -12.58 -44.82
N GLU A 478 13.34 -12.34 -45.12
CA GLU A 478 12.26 -12.06 -44.17
C GLU A 478 11.97 -13.26 -43.27
N VAL A 479 12.03 -14.50 -43.80
CA VAL A 479 11.88 -15.74 -43.02
C VAL A 479 13.03 -15.87 -42.03
N ARG A 480 14.27 -15.65 -42.50
CA ARG A 480 15.48 -15.70 -41.65
C ARG A 480 15.45 -14.60 -40.58
N LEU A 481 15.01 -13.39 -40.93
CA LEU A 481 14.81 -12.31 -39.96
C LEU A 481 13.76 -12.67 -38.92
N ALA A 482 12.64 -13.28 -39.30
CA ALA A 482 11.61 -13.69 -38.35
C ALA A 482 12.14 -14.75 -37.36
N LYS A 483 12.91 -15.75 -37.83
CA LYS A 483 13.58 -16.74 -36.97
C LYS A 483 14.49 -16.06 -35.94
N ALA A 484 15.33 -15.12 -36.39
CA ALA A 484 16.26 -14.40 -35.52
C ALA A 484 15.54 -13.41 -34.57
N LEU A 485 14.52 -12.71 -35.06
CA LEU A 485 13.69 -11.79 -34.29
C LEU A 485 12.98 -12.52 -33.15
N TYR A 486 12.43 -13.70 -33.42
CA TYR A 486 11.79 -14.52 -32.39
C TYR A 486 12.75 -14.82 -31.23
N LEU A 487 13.98 -15.28 -31.51
CA LEU A 487 14.96 -15.53 -30.46
C LEU A 487 15.34 -14.25 -29.71
N LEU A 488 15.46 -13.12 -30.42
CA LEU A 488 15.77 -11.83 -29.81
C LEU A 488 14.64 -11.32 -28.92
N ASN A 489 13.38 -11.58 -29.29
CA ASN A 489 12.21 -11.30 -28.44
C ASN A 489 12.22 -12.10 -27.13
N GLN A 490 12.97 -13.21 -27.04
CA GLN A 490 13.18 -13.96 -25.79
C GLN A 490 14.33 -13.42 -24.92
N THR A 491 14.94 -12.29 -25.31
CA THR A 491 16.07 -11.71 -24.59
C THR A 491 15.79 -10.26 -24.18
N PRO A 492 15.08 -10.02 -23.05
CA PRO A 492 14.68 -8.68 -22.63
C PRO A 492 15.84 -7.69 -22.43
N ALA A 493 17.05 -8.18 -22.16
CA ALA A 493 18.24 -7.36 -21.99
C ALA A 493 18.73 -6.71 -23.30
N VAL A 494 18.32 -7.24 -24.47
CA VAL A 494 18.76 -6.76 -25.79
C VAL A 494 17.54 -6.32 -26.59
N PRO A 495 17.38 -5.03 -26.92
CA PRO A 495 16.25 -4.59 -27.71
C PRO A 495 16.29 -5.13 -29.14
N SER A 496 15.10 -5.46 -29.66
CA SER A 496 14.86 -5.93 -31.01
C SER A 496 14.82 -4.81 -32.04
N THR A 497 15.86 -3.97 -32.05
CA THR A 497 16.06 -2.89 -33.03
C THR A 497 16.66 -3.43 -34.33
N PRO A 498 16.47 -2.73 -35.48
CA PRO A 498 17.12 -3.09 -36.74
C PRO A 498 18.65 -3.17 -36.62
N GLU A 499 19.26 -2.31 -35.79
CA GLU A 499 20.71 -2.29 -35.56
C GLU A 499 21.19 -3.57 -34.85
N ASN A 500 20.57 -3.94 -33.73
CA ASN A 500 20.93 -5.16 -33.01
C ASN A 500 20.65 -6.41 -33.84
N LEU A 501 19.46 -6.52 -34.44
CA LEU A 501 19.10 -7.67 -35.26
C LEU A 501 20.02 -7.78 -36.49
N GLY A 502 20.36 -6.67 -37.14
CA GLY A 502 21.31 -6.65 -38.24
C GLY A 502 22.69 -7.20 -37.86
N ARG A 503 23.23 -6.81 -36.70
CA ARG A 503 24.52 -7.32 -36.19
C ARG A 503 24.50 -8.83 -35.94
N LEU A 504 23.38 -9.37 -35.46
CA LEU A 504 23.16 -10.81 -35.25
C LEU A 504 23.02 -11.61 -36.56
N MET A 505 22.73 -10.93 -37.66
CA MET A 505 22.55 -11.51 -39.00
C MET A 505 23.80 -11.42 -39.90
N VAL A 506 24.90 -10.86 -39.39
CA VAL A 506 26.18 -10.81 -40.12
C VAL A 506 26.80 -12.20 -40.20
N LYS A 507 26.85 -12.80 -41.40
CA LYS A 507 27.24 -14.21 -41.61
C LYS A 507 28.74 -14.47 -41.82
N ASP A 508 29.54 -13.43 -42.02
CA ASP A 508 30.97 -13.55 -42.32
C ASP A 508 31.72 -12.25 -41.98
N VAL A 509 32.97 -12.35 -41.55
CA VAL A 509 33.82 -11.20 -41.15
C VAL A 509 34.06 -10.17 -42.25
N THR A 510 33.83 -10.52 -43.52
CA THR A 510 34.02 -9.63 -44.68
C THR A 510 32.79 -8.79 -45.03
N PHE A 511 31.64 -9.03 -44.38
CA PHE A 511 30.39 -8.33 -44.68
C PHE A 511 30.36 -6.91 -44.07
N SER A 512 29.77 -5.97 -44.81
CA SER A 512 29.48 -4.61 -44.32
C SER A 512 28.34 -4.70 -43.30
N VAL A 513 28.59 -4.29 -42.06
CA VAL A 513 27.57 -4.26 -41.00
C VAL A 513 26.44 -3.31 -41.38
N THR A 514 26.78 -2.13 -41.93
CA THR A 514 25.79 -1.14 -42.40
C THR A 514 24.87 -1.73 -43.46
N ASP A 515 25.41 -2.41 -44.48
CA ASP A 515 24.59 -3.00 -45.55
C ASP A 515 23.63 -4.07 -45.02
N VAL A 516 24.03 -4.81 -43.98
CA VAL A 516 23.19 -5.82 -43.34
C VAL A 516 22.10 -5.15 -42.50
N VAL A 517 22.42 -4.09 -41.75
CA VAL A 517 21.44 -3.32 -40.96
C VAL A 517 20.40 -2.66 -41.87
N ASP A 518 20.80 -1.98 -42.94
CA ASP A 518 19.88 -1.35 -43.91
C ASP A 518 18.94 -2.40 -44.53
N ARG A 519 19.49 -3.57 -44.86
CA ARG A 519 18.70 -4.70 -45.38
C ARG A 519 17.75 -5.29 -44.32
N THR A 520 18.15 -5.28 -43.05
CA THR A 520 17.29 -5.71 -41.93
C THR A 520 16.13 -4.74 -41.74
N GLU A 521 16.37 -3.43 -41.77
CA GLU A 521 15.33 -2.40 -41.66
C GLU A 521 14.28 -2.57 -42.77
N SER A 522 14.71 -2.66 -44.04
CA SER A 522 13.79 -2.90 -45.17
C SER A 522 13.01 -4.22 -45.04
N GLY A 523 13.63 -5.26 -44.48
CA GLY A 523 12.98 -6.56 -44.25
C GLY A 523 11.94 -6.50 -43.13
N LEU A 524 12.24 -5.79 -42.04
CA LEU A 524 11.31 -5.54 -40.94
C LEU A 524 10.12 -4.69 -41.38
N GLU A 525 10.34 -3.62 -42.17
CA GLU A 525 9.25 -2.85 -42.80
C GLU A 525 8.35 -3.73 -43.65
N THR A 526 8.93 -4.67 -44.41
CA THR A 526 8.16 -5.63 -45.21
C THR A 526 7.33 -6.55 -44.33
N LEU A 527 7.88 -7.03 -43.21
CA LEU A 527 7.16 -7.88 -42.25
C LEU A 527 6.04 -7.11 -41.53
N VAL A 528 6.25 -5.84 -41.17
CA VAL A 528 5.21 -4.95 -40.59
C VAL A 528 4.10 -4.69 -41.59
N ASN A 529 4.43 -4.35 -42.84
CA ASN A 529 3.45 -4.15 -43.91
C ASN A 529 2.63 -5.42 -44.21
N LYS A 530 3.18 -6.61 -43.93
CA LYS A 530 2.50 -7.90 -44.05
C LYS A 530 1.86 -8.36 -42.74
N GLN A 531 1.88 -7.52 -41.70
CA GLN A 531 1.32 -7.80 -40.37
C GLN A 531 1.85 -9.11 -39.75
N LYS A 532 3.14 -9.38 -39.97
CA LYS A 532 3.87 -10.50 -39.34
C LYS A 532 4.69 -10.06 -38.15
N VAL A 533 4.92 -8.75 -38.03
CA VAL A 533 5.69 -8.13 -36.96
C VAL A 533 4.93 -6.89 -36.50
N LEU A 534 4.87 -6.70 -35.18
CA LEU A 534 4.38 -5.50 -34.52
C LEU A 534 5.56 -4.58 -34.20
N THR A 535 5.28 -3.29 -34.13
CA THR A 535 6.28 -2.28 -33.76
C THR A 535 5.78 -1.47 -32.57
N GLU A 536 6.65 -1.31 -31.57
CA GLU A 536 6.37 -0.55 -30.36
C GLU A 536 7.53 0.39 -30.03
N THR A 537 7.22 1.58 -29.52
CA THR A 537 8.21 2.41 -28.82
C THR A 537 8.19 2.02 -27.35
N ASN A 538 9.28 1.44 -26.86
CA ASN A 538 9.36 1.00 -25.48
C ASN A 538 9.64 2.16 -24.50
N ASP A 539 9.70 1.87 -23.21
CA ASP A 539 9.90 2.87 -22.14
C ASP A 539 11.25 3.61 -22.24
N GLU A 540 12.25 3.02 -22.91
CA GLU A 540 13.57 3.61 -23.17
C GLU A 540 13.56 4.52 -24.41
N GLY A 541 12.45 4.57 -25.15
CA GLY A 541 12.27 5.39 -26.34
C GLY A 541 12.74 4.75 -27.65
N ASP A 542 13.11 3.47 -27.64
CA ASP A 542 13.55 2.73 -28.81
C ASP A 542 12.37 2.11 -29.57
N GLU A 543 12.44 2.12 -30.90
CA GLU A 543 11.51 1.39 -31.77
C GLU A 543 11.92 -0.08 -31.85
N VAL A 544 11.15 -0.93 -31.19
CA VAL A 544 11.37 -2.38 -31.07
C VAL A 544 10.35 -3.16 -31.88
N TYR A 545 10.80 -4.30 -32.39
CA TYR A 545 10.00 -5.16 -33.26
C TYR A 545 9.67 -6.47 -32.54
N THR A 546 8.44 -6.94 -32.65
CA THR A 546 7.96 -8.18 -32.03
C THR A 546 7.24 -9.05 -33.04
N LEU A 547 7.59 -10.34 -33.10
CA LEU A 547 6.94 -11.28 -34.01
C LEU A 547 5.51 -11.57 -33.57
N VAL A 548 4.55 -11.47 -34.50
CA VAL A 548 3.12 -11.68 -34.24
C VAL A 548 2.84 -13.15 -33.91
N SER A 549 2.01 -13.43 -32.90
CA SER A 549 1.57 -14.79 -32.58
C SER A 549 0.47 -15.31 -33.52
N GLU A 550 0.23 -16.63 -33.58
CA GLU A 550 -0.84 -17.21 -34.41
C GLU A 550 -2.23 -16.61 -34.08
N GLU A 551 -2.49 -16.40 -32.79
CA GLU A 551 -3.74 -15.81 -32.32
C GLU A 551 -3.86 -14.34 -32.76
N GLN A 552 -2.79 -13.56 -32.62
CA GLN A 552 -2.75 -12.17 -33.06
C GLN A 552 -2.89 -12.05 -34.57
N GLU A 553 -2.28 -12.95 -35.35
CA GLU A 553 -2.41 -13.00 -36.81
C GLU A 553 -3.87 -13.24 -37.24
N SER A 554 -4.56 -14.17 -36.58
CA SER A 554 -5.99 -14.43 -36.81
C SER A 554 -6.85 -13.19 -36.54
N ILE A 555 -6.55 -12.47 -35.46
CA ILE A 555 -7.25 -11.22 -35.10
C ILE A 555 -7.00 -10.13 -36.15
N LEU A 556 -5.75 -9.93 -36.56
CA LEU A 556 -5.36 -8.97 -37.60
C LEU A 556 -6.03 -9.29 -38.94
N GLY A 557 -6.13 -10.57 -39.31
CA GLY A 557 -6.86 -11.02 -40.51
C GLY A 557 -8.35 -10.67 -40.45
N ARG A 558 -9.02 -10.94 -39.32
CA ARG A 558 -10.42 -10.54 -39.11
C ARG A 558 -10.61 -9.02 -39.14
N ALA A 559 -9.64 -8.26 -38.62
CA ALA A 559 -9.68 -6.79 -38.63
C ALA A 559 -9.66 -6.24 -40.06
N GLN A 560 -8.88 -6.84 -40.97
CA GLN A 560 -8.91 -6.49 -42.39
C GLN A 560 -10.26 -6.82 -43.06
N ASP A 561 -10.81 -8.01 -42.78
CA ASP A 561 -12.12 -8.40 -43.31
C ASP A 561 -13.22 -7.44 -42.84
N LYS A 562 -13.13 -6.94 -41.61
CA LYS A 562 -14.03 -5.91 -41.06
C LYS A 562 -13.77 -4.54 -41.68
N ALA A 563 -12.52 -4.13 -41.84
CA ALA A 563 -12.14 -2.87 -42.49
C ALA A 563 -12.73 -2.77 -43.91
N ALA A 564 -12.66 -3.84 -44.69
CA ALA A 564 -13.23 -3.92 -46.03
C ALA A 564 -14.78 -3.87 -46.06
N GLN A 565 -15.45 -4.13 -44.94
CA GLN A 565 -16.91 -4.10 -44.80
C GLN A 565 -17.44 -2.77 -44.24
N ILE A 566 -16.58 -1.81 -43.87
CA ILE A 566 -17.00 -0.52 -43.33
C ILE A 566 -17.79 0.26 -44.38
N SER A 567 -19.03 0.62 -44.03
CA SER A 567 -19.91 1.36 -44.93
C SER A 567 -19.53 2.84 -45.05
N PRO A 568 -19.86 3.52 -46.17
CA PRO A 568 -19.61 4.96 -46.31
C PRO A 568 -20.24 5.80 -45.19
N HIS A 569 -21.44 5.44 -44.70
CA HIS A 569 -22.07 6.15 -43.59
C HIS A 569 -21.29 6.05 -42.27
N GLN A 570 -20.68 4.89 -41.99
CA GLN A 570 -19.82 4.73 -40.81
C GLN A 570 -18.55 5.55 -40.94
N LEU A 571 -18.00 5.63 -42.15
CA LEU A 571 -16.82 6.44 -42.47
C LEU A 571 -17.13 7.93 -42.31
N SER A 572 -18.22 8.43 -42.89
CA SER A 572 -18.68 9.82 -42.75
C SER A 572 -18.93 10.19 -41.29
N ALA A 573 -19.63 9.34 -40.53
CA ALA A 573 -19.91 9.59 -39.12
C ALA A 573 -18.64 9.63 -38.27
N TRP A 574 -17.66 8.76 -38.57
CA TRP A 574 -16.39 8.74 -37.88
C TRP A 574 -15.59 10.03 -38.15
N ILE A 575 -15.50 10.46 -39.41
CA ILE A 575 -14.82 11.69 -39.82
C ILE A 575 -15.50 12.90 -39.16
N GLU A 576 -16.83 13.00 -39.23
CA GLU A 576 -17.59 14.08 -38.57
C GLU A 576 -17.30 14.14 -37.07
N SER A 577 -17.26 12.99 -36.39
CA SER A 577 -16.91 12.94 -34.96
C SER A 577 -15.50 13.46 -34.70
N ARG A 578 -14.53 13.04 -35.52
CA ARG A 578 -13.13 13.44 -35.34
C ARG A 578 -12.89 14.90 -35.64
N LEU A 579 -13.56 15.49 -36.63
CA LEU A 579 -13.48 16.93 -36.88
C LEU A 579 -13.95 17.71 -35.65
N ARG A 580 -15.05 17.29 -35.01
CA ARG A 580 -15.56 17.92 -33.76
C ARG A 580 -14.70 17.70 -32.53
N GLU A 581 -14.07 16.53 -32.44
CA GLU A 581 -13.20 16.19 -31.30
C GLU A 581 -11.85 16.91 -31.38
N ASN A 582 -11.33 17.14 -32.58
CA ASN A 582 -10.01 17.75 -32.77
C ASN A 582 -10.03 19.28 -32.69
N ASP A 583 -11.15 19.94 -32.99
CA ASP A 583 -11.22 21.39 -33.01
C ASP A 583 -12.54 21.91 -32.42
N GLU A 584 -12.41 22.74 -31.38
CA GLU A 584 -13.53 23.25 -30.60
C GLU A 584 -14.48 24.15 -31.42
N PHE A 585 -14.06 24.68 -32.57
CA PHE A 585 -14.91 25.43 -33.46
C PHE A 585 -16.06 24.58 -34.02
N PHE A 586 -15.83 23.29 -34.29
CA PHE A 586 -16.83 22.41 -34.90
C PHE A 586 -17.81 21.87 -33.84
N LYS A 587 -19.08 22.26 -33.92
CA LYS A 587 -20.13 21.82 -32.97
C LYS A 587 -21.17 20.93 -33.65
N SER A 588 -22.13 20.39 -32.88
CA SER A 588 -23.16 19.50 -33.41
C SER A 588 -24.03 20.18 -34.48
N ASP A 589 -24.38 19.40 -35.50
CA ASP A 589 -25.26 19.79 -36.60
C ASP A 589 -26.65 20.27 -36.12
N GLY A 590 -27.25 21.21 -36.86
CA GLY A 590 -28.65 21.61 -36.75
C GLY A 590 -29.04 22.47 -35.54
N SER A 591 -28.24 22.49 -34.47
CA SER A 591 -28.48 23.32 -33.28
C SER A 591 -27.73 24.66 -33.34
N ARG A 592 -28.31 25.69 -32.72
CA ARG A 592 -27.63 26.98 -32.52
C ARG A 592 -26.65 26.87 -31.35
N HIS A 593 -25.41 27.27 -31.57
CA HIS A 593 -24.36 27.37 -30.58
C HIS A 593 -23.92 28.82 -30.42
N GLU A 594 -23.45 29.19 -29.24
CA GLU A 594 -22.78 30.47 -29.00
C GLU A 594 -21.31 30.15 -28.74
N VAL A 595 -20.42 30.72 -29.56
CA VAL A 595 -18.97 30.44 -29.53
C VAL A 595 -18.21 31.75 -29.45
N ASP A 596 -17.14 31.80 -28.66
CA ASP A 596 -16.23 32.95 -28.60
C ASP A 596 -15.14 32.77 -29.68
N LEU A 597 -14.92 33.77 -30.53
CA LEU A 597 -13.98 33.70 -31.66
C LEU A 597 -13.23 35.03 -31.81
N GLY A 598 -11.90 35.00 -31.65
CA GLY A 598 -11.09 36.21 -31.58
C GLY A 598 -11.61 37.18 -30.50
N ASP A 599 -11.86 38.43 -30.90
CA ASP A 599 -12.43 39.48 -30.03
C ASP A 599 -13.98 39.43 -29.95
N GLU A 600 -14.65 38.57 -30.73
CA GLU A 600 -16.11 38.46 -30.77
C GLU A 600 -16.62 37.36 -29.84
N ARG A 601 -17.31 37.76 -28.76
CA ARG A 601 -17.93 36.82 -27.79
C ARG A 601 -19.33 36.40 -28.20
N LEU A 602 -19.76 35.20 -27.81
CA LEU A 602 -21.12 34.66 -27.97
C LEU A 602 -21.65 34.79 -29.42
N VAL A 603 -20.81 34.43 -30.39
CA VAL A 603 -21.15 34.39 -31.82
C VAL A 603 -22.19 33.30 -32.05
N PRO A 604 -23.41 33.63 -32.52
CA PRO A 604 -24.43 32.63 -32.74
C PRO A 604 -24.18 31.90 -34.07
N LEU A 605 -23.77 30.63 -34.00
CA LEU A 605 -23.46 29.78 -35.16
C LEU A 605 -24.40 28.56 -35.24
N ARG A 606 -24.70 28.12 -36.47
CA ARG A 606 -25.37 26.84 -36.77
C ARG A 606 -24.49 26.09 -37.77
N TYR A 607 -24.22 24.84 -37.48
CA TYR A 607 -23.34 24.00 -38.29
C TYR A 607 -24.20 23.06 -39.14
N GLU A 608 -23.75 22.77 -40.36
CA GLU A 608 -24.27 21.72 -41.23
C GLU A 608 -23.10 20.95 -41.85
N TYR A 609 -23.12 19.61 -41.79
CA TYR A 609 -22.02 18.77 -42.25
C TYR A 609 -22.38 18.04 -43.55
N SER A 610 -21.44 18.04 -44.48
CA SER A 610 -21.49 17.28 -45.73
C SER A 610 -20.16 16.52 -45.86
N VAL A 611 -20.11 15.33 -45.27
CA VAL A 611 -18.89 14.52 -45.17
C VAL A 611 -19.03 13.31 -46.08
N LEU A 612 -18.27 13.29 -47.18
CA LEU A 612 -18.40 12.30 -48.26
C LEU A 612 -19.85 12.21 -48.83
N ASP A 613 -20.59 13.32 -48.76
CA ASP A 613 -22.01 13.42 -49.15
C ASP A 613 -22.23 14.75 -49.90
N PRO A 614 -23.03 14.78 -51.00
CA PRO A 614 -23.15 15.97 -51.84
C PRO A 614 -23.98 17.11 -51.23
N VAL A 615 -23.57 18.36 -51.52
CA VAL A 615 -24.32 19.59 -51.18
C VAL A 615 -25.44 19.86 -52.19
N ASP A 616 -26.65 19.32 -51.94
CA ASP A 616 -27.76 19.40 -52.91
C ASP A 616 -28.84 20.47 -52.62
N ARG A 617 -28.90 21.07 -51.40
CA ARG A 617 -29.94 22.05 -51.01
C ARG A 617 -29.44 23.06 -49.96
N ALA A 618 -29.82 24.33 -50.13
CA ALA A 618 -29.68 25.33 -49.07
C ALA A 618 -30.69 25.07 -47.94
N PRO A 619 -30.29 25.14 -46.66
CA PRO A 619 -31.20 25.07 -45.53
C PRO A 619 -32.13 26.28 -45.48
N THR A 620 -33.23 26.15 -44.74
CA THR A 620 -34.19 27.26 -44.57
C THR A 620 -33.54 28.43 -43.84
N PRO A 621 -33.67 29.69 -44.31
CA PRO A 621 -33.05 30.84 -43.67
C PRO A 621 -33.41 30.98 -42.19
N SER A 622 -32.41 30.95 -41.32
CA SER A 622 -32.54 31.21 -39.88
C SER A 622 -32.07 32.62 -39.55
N TYR A 623 -32.86 33.39 -38.81
CA TYR A 623 -32.52 34.77 -38.46
C TYR A 623 -31.82 34.90 -37.10
N ASP A 624 -31.55 33.80 -36.41
CA ASP A 624 -31.02 33.77 -35.04
C ASP A 624 -29.51 33.42 -34.95
N ALA A 625 -28.87 33.04 -36.06
CA ALA A 625 -27.47 32.61 -36.14
C ALA A 625 -26.91 32.73 -37.56
N LEU A 626 -25.57 32.72 -37.69
CA LEU A 626 -24.86 32.50 -38.96
C LEU A 626 -24.83 30.99 -39.26
N GLY A 627 -25.26 30.61 -40.46
CA GLY A 627 -25.11 29.24 -40.96
C GLY A 627 -23.71 28.97 -41.50
N VAL A 628 -23.06 27.91 -41.02
CA VAL A 628 -21.71 27.46 -41.39
C VAL A 628 -21.81 26.03 -41.90
N ARG A 629 -21.41 25.78 -43.15
CA ARG A 629 -21.31 24.43 -43.71
C ARG A 629 -19.88 23.91 -43.61
N ILE A 630 -19.71 22.65 -43.24
CA ILE A 630 -18.45 21.91 -43.27
C ILE A 630 -18.56 20.85 -44.36
N LEU A 631 -17.76 21.01 -45.41
CA LEU A 631 -17.67 20.07 -46.53
C LEU A 631 -16.34 19.33 -46.43
N ALA A 632 -16.39 18.02 -46.22
CA ALA A 632 -15.19 17.19 -46.11
C ALA A 632 -15.24 16.06 -47.13
N ASP A 633 -14.38 16.11 -48.14
CA ASP A 633 -14.38 15.19 -49.28
C ASP A 633 -13.01 15.20 -50.00
N SER A 634 -12.86 14.41 -51.05
CA SER A 634 -11.73 14.47 -51.98
C SER A 634 -11.64 15.84 -52.69
N GLU A 635 -10.42 16.25 -53.04
CA GLU A 635 -10.12 17.54 -53.70
C GLU A 635 -11.01 17.82 -54.93
N ASP A 636 -11.15 16.80 -55.79
CA ASP A 636 -11.96 16.85 -57.01
C ASP A 636 -13.45 17.11 -56.69
N SER A 637 -13.97 16.46 -55.64
CA SER A 637 -15.36 16.59 -55.21
C SER A 637 -15.64 17.96 -54.55
N ILE A 638 -14.72 18.44 -53.71
CA ILE A 638 -14.83 19.75 -53.06
C ILE A 638 -15.01 20.86 -54.09
N SER A 639 -14.20 20.84 -55.14
CA SER A 639 -14.21 21.89 -56.17
C SER A 639 -15.57 22.03 -56.86
N GLU A 640 -16.25 20.92 -57.19
CA GLU A 640 -17.58 20.92 -57.81
C GLU A 640 -18.69 21.35 -56.82
N GLN A 641 -18.56 20.93 -55.56
CA GLN A 641 -19.58 21.19 -54.54
C GLN A 641 -19.53 22.62 -54.00
N VAL A 642 -18.36 23.28 -53.96
CA VAL A 642 -18.24 24.70 -53.58
C VAL A 642 -19.04 25.59 -54.51
N GLU A 643 -18.94 25.38 -55.83
CA GLU A 643 -19.71 26.16 -56.82
C GLU A 643 -21.22 25.96 -56.64
N THR A 644 -21.62 24.72 -56.36
CA THR A 644 -23.02 24.37 -56.09
C THR A 644 -23.51 25.11 -54.85
N TRP A 645 -22.78 25.02 -53.73
CA TRP A 645 -23.11 25.68 -52.47
C TRP A 645 -23.28 27.20 -52.60
N GLN A 646 -22.34 27.87 -53.29
CA GLN A 646 -22.41 29.32 -53.54
C GLN A 646 -23.67 29.68 -54.35
N SER A 647 -23.99 28.89 -55.37
CA SER A 647 -25.18 29.12 -56.19
C SER A 647 -26.50 28.96 -55.42
N VAL A 648 -26.60 28.05 -54.45
CA VAL A 648 -27.87 27.84 -53.71
C VAL A 648 -28.05 28.87 -52.59
N ASN A 649 -26.96 29.44 -52.07
CA ASN A 649 -27.00 30.45 -51.01
C ASN A 649 -26.96 31.91 -51.51
N ASP A 650 -26.70 32.15 -52.80
CA ASP A 650 -26.75 33.49 -53.41
C ASP A 650 -28.21 33.98 -53.60
N GLY A 651 -28.78 34.61 -52.57
CA GLY A 651 -30.10 35.24 -52.65
C GLY A 651 -30.86 35.31 -51.33
N ARG A 652 -32.14 35.70 -51.38
CA ARG A 652 -33.02 35.86 -50.19
C ARG A 652 -33.48 34.54 -49.57
N GLU A 653 -33.28 33.44 -50.27
CA GLU A 653 -33.65 32.08 -49.82
C GLU A 653 -32.42 31.32 -49.28
N GLY A 654 -31.21 31.89 -49.36
CA GLY A 654 -29.99 31.33 -48.78
C GLY A 654 -29.97 31.43 -47.26
N GLY A 655 -29.62 30.33 -46.60
CA GLY A 655 -29.58 30.23 -45.13
C GLY A 655 -28.16 30.15 -44.56
N GLU A 656 -27.17 29.83 -45.40
CA GLU A 656 -25.78 29.65 -44.99
C GLU A 656 -24.92 30.83 -45.46
N HIS A 657 -23.91 31.15 -44.67
CA HIS A 657 -23.10 32.36 -44.81
C HIS A 657 -21.62 32.01 -44.99
N LEU A 658 -21.17 30.90 -44.37
CA LEU A 658 -19.82 30.35 -44.47
C LEU A 658 -19.83 28.91 -44.98
N LEU A 659 -18.80 28.56 -45.73
CA LEU A 659 -18.42 27.20 -46.08
C LEU A 659 -16.96 26.97 -45.70
N ILE A 660 -16.68 25.90 -44.98
CA ILE A 660 -15.34 25.41 -44.66
C ILE A 660 -15.13 24.10 -45.40
N THR A 661 -14.06 24.00 -46.19
CA THR A 661 -13.72 22.80 -46.94
C THR A 661 -12.52 22.10 -46.34
N VAL A 662 -12.60 20.78 -46.15
CA VAL A 662 -11.54 19.94 -45.59
C VAL A 662 -11.24 18.81 -46.58
N GLU A 663 -10.03 18.79 -47.12
CA GLU A 663 -9.62 17.76 -48.09
C GLU A 663 -9.27 16.45 -47.38
N ILE A 664 -9.81 15.32 -47.86
CA ILE A 664 -9.54 13.99 -47.30
C ILE A 664 -8.80 13.12 -48.34
N PRO A 665 -7.51 12.81 -48.11
CA PRO A 665 -6.75 11.91 -49.00
C PRO A 665 -7.27 10.46 -48.99
N GLU A 666 -7.20 9.76 -50.12
CA GLU A 666 -7.62 8.35 -50.22
C GLU A 666 -6.86 7.44 -49.22
N THR A 667 -5.56 7.68 -49.03
CA THR A 667 -4.73 6.94 -48.07
C THR A 667 -5.18 7.13 -46.61
N MET A 668 -5.82 8.26 -46.31
CA MET A 668 -6.40 8.50 -45.00
C MET A 668 -7.68 7.69 -44.83
N LEU A 669 -8.52 7.58 -45.86
CA LEU A 669 -9.74 6.77 -45.82
C LEU A 669 -9.44 5.30 -45.55
N GLU A 670 -8.42 4.74 -46.21
CA GLU A 670 -7.96 3.37 -45.96
C GLU A 670 -7.47 3.17 -44.51
N ARG A 671 -6.70 4.13 -43.98
CA ARG A 671 -6.28 4.11 -42.57
C ARG A 671 -7.45 4.18 -41.59
N ILE A 672 -8.45 5.03 -41.86
CA ILE A 672 -9.66 5.12 -41.03
C ILE A 672 -10.40 3.77 -41.03
N GLN A 673 -10.56 3.14 -42.18
CA GLN A 673 -11.17 1.82 -42.30
C GLN A 673 -10.43 0.77 -41.48
N ASN A 674 -9.10 0.75 -41.52
CA ASN A 674 -8.28 -0.16 -40.74
C ASN A 674 -8.40 0.08 -39.23
N VAL A 675 -8.39 1.34 -38.78
CA VAL A 675 -8.58 1.69 -37.37
C VAL A 675 -9.99 1.26 -36.89
N ILE A 676 -11.04 1.54 -37.67
CA ILE A 676 -12.41 1.12 -37.30
C ILE A 676 -12.53 -0.41 -37.30
N GLY A 677 -11.99 -1.09 -38.32
CA GLY A 677 -12.00 -2.54 -38.44
C GLY A 677 -11.31 -3.22 -37.26
N MET A 678 -10.12 -2.74 -36.90
CA MET A 678 -9.36 -3.23 -35.75
C MET A 678 -10.11 -2.99 -34.43
N GLY A 679 -10.64 -1.79 -34.21
CA GLY A 679 -11.42 -1.49 -33.01
C GLY A 679 -12.64 -2.39 -32.84
N GLN A 680 -13.38 -2.67 -33.93
CA GLN A 680 -14.52 -3.58 -33.88
C GLN A 680 -14.13 -5.03 -33.55
N VAL A 681 -12.99 -5.51 -34.04
CA VAL A 681 -12.54 -6.87 -33.73
C VAL A 681 -12.06 -6.95 -32.29
N LEU A 682 -11.27 -5.98 -31.82
CA LEU A 682 -10.83 -5.93 -30.42
C LEU A 682 -12.02 -5.84 -29.44
N ASP A 683 -13.07 -5.09 -29.77
CA ASP A 683 -14.30 -5.03 -28.96
C ASP A 683 -15.08 -6.37 -28.96
N GLU A 684 -14.91 -7.20 -29.99
CA GLU A 684 -15.52 -8.54 -30.12
C GLU A 684 -14.72 -9.64 -29.40
N GLU A 685 -13.43 -9.41 -29.10
CA GLU A 685 -12.58 -10.38 -28.40
C GLU A 685 -12.91 -10.45 -26.90
N THR A 686 -12.90 -11.68 -26.37
CA THR A 686 -13.16 -11.92 -24.94
C THR A 686 -11.89 -11.88 -24.08
N GLU A 687 -10.74 -12.00 -24.72
CA GLU A 687 -9.41 -11.94 -24.08
C GLU A 687 -8.73 -10.63 -24.48
N SER A 688 -8.00 -10.03 -23.54
CA SER A 688 -7.30 -8.76 -23.78
C SER A 688 -5.97 -9.02 -24.46
N HIS A 689 -5.74 -8.43 -25.62
CA HIS A 689 -4.49 -8.52 -26.37
C HIS A 689 -3.74 -7.19 -26.28
N GLU A 690 -3.01 -6.98 -25.18
CA GLU A 690 -2.41 -5.68 -24.85
C GLU A 690 -1.52 -5.11 -25.98
N GLU A 691 -0.78 -5.97 -26.69
CA GLU A 691 0.08 -5.57 -27.82
C GLU A 691 -0.74 -5.02 -28.99
N LEU A 692 -1.83 -5.70 -29.36
CA LEU A 692 -2.74 -5.26 -30.43
C LEU A 692 -3.53 -4.01 -30.02
N GLU A 693 -3.92 -3.88 -28.75
CA GLU A 693 -4.55 -2.67 -28.23
C GLU A 693 -3.58 -1.48 -28.23
N ARG A 694 -2.29 -1.71 -27.95
CA ARG A 694 -1.23 -0.71 -28.03
C ARG A 694 -1.00 -0.27 -29.47
N GLU A 695 -0.92 -1.20 -30.41
CA GLU A 695 -0.81 -0.92 -31.84
C GLU A 695 -2.02 -0.11 -32.33
N HIS A 696 -3.24 -0.56 -32.00
CA HIS A 696 -4.48 0.15 -32.35
C HIS A 696 -4.51 1.58 -31.81
N ARG A 697 -4.07 1.80 -30.55
CA ARG A 697 -3.93 3.14 -29.97
C ARG A 697 -2.90 3.99 -30.71
N THR A 698 -1.79 3.40 -31.14
CA THR A 698 -0.72 4.09 -31.89
C THR A 698 -1.22 4.53 -33.26
N ASP A 699 -1.90 3.64 -33.99
CA ASP A 699 -2.50 3.98 -35.27
C ASP A 699 -3.60 5.03 -35.15
N LYS A 700 -4.42 4.95 -34.09
CA LYS A 700 -5.40 6.00 -33.77
C LYS A 700 -4.72 7.36 -33.54
N ARG A 701 -3.63 7.43 -32.79
CA ARG A 701 -2.88 8.69 -32.56
C ARG A 701 -2.26 9.24 -33.85
N ARG A 702 -1.66 8.37 -34.67
CA ARG A 702 -1.12 8.77 -35.99
C ARG A 702 -2.22 9.36 -36.87
N LEU A 703 -3.41 8.76 -36.82
CA LEU A 703 -4.57 9.23 -37.55
C LEU A 703 -5.12 10.55 -36.99
N GLU A 704 -5.13 10.74 -35.66
CA GLU A 704 -5.48 12.02 -35.02
C GLU A 704 -4.53 13.14 -35.46
N ALA A 705 -3.22 12.90 -35.47
CA ALA A 705 -2.25 13.86 -35.99
C ALA A 705 -2.50 14.22 -37.47
N SER A 706 -2.88 13.22 -38.28
CA SER A 706 -3.21 13.45 -39.70
C SER A 706 -4.51 14.25 -39.86
N VAL A 707 -5.49 14.10 -38.96
CA VAL A 707 -6.72 14.92 -38.94
C VAL A 707 -6.41 16.37 -38.55
N SER A 708 -5.48 16.59 -37.62
CA SER A 708 -5.03 17.94 -37.27
C SER A 708 -4.39 18.65 -38.47
N GLU A 709 -3.53 17.95 -39.22
CA GLU A 709 -2.86 18.48 -40.42
C GLU A 709 -3.87 18.96 -41.47
N ILE A 710 -4.87 18.14 -41.85
CA ILE A 710 -5.88 18.55 -42.84
C ILE A 710 -6.81 19.69 -42.35
N LEU A 711 -6.93 19.88 -41.03
CA LEU A 711 -7.70 20.99 -40.43
C LEU A 711 -6.93 22.31 -40.42
N GLU A 712 -5.60 22.25 -40.43
CA GLU A 712 -4.72 23.40 -40.61
C GLU A 712 -4.80 23.92 -42.06
N ASP A 713 -4.88 23.00 -43.03
CA ASP A 713 -4.98 23.30 -44.47
C ASP A 713 -6.41 23.60 -44.96
N ALA A 714 -7.42 23.52 -44.07
CA ALA A 714 -8.81 23.77 -44.42
C ALA A 714 -9.02 25.19 -44.99
N SER A 715 -9.92 25.33 -45.96
CA SER A 715 -10.17 26.62 -46.64
C SER A 715 -11.55 27.21 -46.32
N VAL A 716 -11.64 28.54 -46.27
CA VAL A 716 -12.87 29.28 -45.92
C VAL A 716 -13.42 30.02 -47.13
N TYR A 717 -14.72 29.85 -47.36
CA TYR A 717 -15.49 30.50 -48.41
C TYR A 717 -16.67 31.25 -47.81
N THR A 718 -17.00 32.39 -48.41
CA THR A 718 -18.30 33.04 -48.27
C THR A 718 -19.13 32.79 -49.52
N VAL A 719 -20.42 33.14 -49.48
CA VAL A 719 -21.34 33.00 -50.63
C VAL A 719 -20.80 33.66 -51.92
N HIS A 720 -19.95 34.69 -51.79
CA HIS A 720 -19.48 35.47 -52.94
C HIS A 720 -18.02 35.25 -53.33
N GLU A 721 -17.16 34.76 -52.44
CA GLU A 721 -15.73 34.61 -52.70
C GLU A 721 -15.03 33.62 -51.76
N HIS A 722 -13.90 33.08 -52.24
CA HIS A 722 -12.91 32.39 -51.41
C HIS A 722 -12.11 33.39 -50.57
N ARG A 723 -11.93 33.11 -49.28
CA ARG A 723 -11.28 34.02 -48.32
C ARG A 723 -9.85 33.61 -47.96
N GLY A 724 -9.49 32.33 -48.03
CA GLY A 724 -8.17 31.81 -47.71
C GLY A 724 -8.20 30.65 -46.72
N GLU A 725 -7.01 30.28 -46.21
CA GLU A 725 -6.83 29.23 -45.21
C GLU A 725 -7.50 29.59 -43.87
N ARG A 726 -8.22 28.63 -43.29
CA ARG A 726 -9.06 28.80 -42.10
C ARG A 726 -8.31 29.37 -40.90
N THR A 727 -7.11 28.85 -40.64
CA THR A 727 -6.25 29.26 -39.53
C THR A 727 -5.90 30.75 -39.57
N THR A 728 -5.95 31.38 -40.75
CA THR A 728 -5.57 32.78 -40.94
C THR A 728 -6.77 33.71 -41.04
N VAL A 729 -7.89 33.27 -41.63
CA VAL A 729 -8.97 34.20 -42.05
C VAL A 729 -10.30 34.01 -41.33
N LEU A 730 -10.48 32.92 -40.55
CA LEU A 730 -11.79 32.56 -40.00
C LEU A 730 -12.38 33.63 -39.08
N GLU A 731 -11.57 34.21 -38.19
CA GLU A 731 -12.01 35.23 -37.21
C GLU A 731 -12.49 36.50 -37.92
N ASP A 732 -11.66 37.06 -38.82
CA ASP A 732 -12.00 38.26 -39.60
C ASP A 732 -13.26 38.05 -40.45
N VAL A 733 -13.37 36.87 -41.08
CA VAL A 733 -14.53 36.52 -41.89
C VAL A 733 -15.81 36.45 -41.06
N ILE A 734 -15.75 35.89 -39.84
CA ILE A 734 -16.91 35.81 -38.96
C ILE A 734 -17.32 37.20 -38.46
N ALA A 735 -16.36 38.06 -38.09
CA ALA A 735 -16.65 39.44 -37.71
C ALA A 735 -17.34 40.22 -38.85
N ASP A 736 -16.84 40.10 -40.09
CA ASP A 736 -17.45 40.69 -41.28
C ASP A 736 -18.90 40.20 -41.48
N GLN A 737 -19.15 38.90 -41.32
CA GLN A 737 -20.49 38.32 -41.47
C GLN A 737 -21.43 38.71 -40.32
N LEU A 738 -20.95 38.79 -39.08
CA LEU A 738 -21.75 39.27 -37.94
C LEU A 738 -22.23 40.71 -38.17
N ALA A 739 -21.33 41.58 -38.60
CA ALA A 739 -21.66 42.97 -38.92
C ALA A 739 -22.65 43.08 -40.09
N ALA A 740 -22.49 42.24 -41.13
CA ALA A 740 -23.38 42.22 -42.28
C ALA A 740 -24.79 41.68 -41.95
N VAL A 741 -24.90 40.65 -41.11
CA VAL A 741 -26.17 39.95 -40.83
C VAL A 741 -26.95 40.57 -39.68
N PHE A 742 -26.27 41.00 -38.61
CA PHE A 742 -26.90 41.52 -37.39
C PHE A 742 -26.70 43.03 -37.23
N GLY A 743 -25.56 43.59 -37.63
CA GLY A 743 -25.28 45.02 -37.47
C GLY A 743 -25.48 45.52 -36.03
N SER A 744 -26.13 46.67 -35.84
CA SER A 744 -26.32 47.29 -34.52
C SER A 744 -27.42 46.66 -33.65
N SER A 745 -28.16 45.65 -34.13
CA SER A 745 -29.18 44.97 -33.33
C SER A 745 -28.57 43.96 -32.36
N ARG A 746 -27.32 43.55 -32.59
CA ARG A 746 -26.56 42.66 -31.71
C ARG A 746 -25.78 43.49 -30.69
N ARG A 747 -26.14 43.35 -29.41
CA ARG A 747 -25.45 43.99 -28.29
C ARG A 747 -24.84 42.91 -27.41
N VAL A 748 -23.52 42.87 -27.26
CA VAL A 748 -22.81 41.83 -26.51
C VAL A 748 -21.91 42.48 -25.48
N LEU A 749 -21.83 41.87 -24.30
CA LEU A 749 -20.90 42.30 -23.27
C LEU A 749 -19.48 41.81 -23.62
N SER A 750 -18.50 42.68 -23.46
CA SER A 750 -17.09 42.37 -23.61
C SER A 750 -16.56 41.41 -22.54
N GLN A 751 -17.25 41.28 -21.39
CA GLN A 751 -16.91 40.33 -20.32
C GLN A 751 -18.12 39.49 -19.88
N PRO A 752 -17.93 38.23 -19.42
CA PRO A 752 -19.03 37.37 -18.98
C PRO A 752 -19.77 37.93 -17.77
N LEU A 753 -21.08 37.72 -17.72
CA LEU A 753 -21.92 38.15 -16.60
C LEU A 753 -21.96 37.06 -15.51
N VAL A 754 -21.59 37.41 -14.29
CA VAL A 754 -21.76 36.56 -13.09
C VAL A 754 -23.03 37.01 -12.37
N GLU A 755 -24.18 36.47 -12.76
CA GLU A 755 -25.48 37.15 -12.55
C GLU A 755 -25.82 37.47 -11.09
N VAL A 756 -25.41 36.64 -10.13
CA VAL A 756 -25.69 36.86 -8.69
C VAL A 756 -24.73 37.89 -8.09
N ASP A 757 -23.44 37.75 -8.37
CA ASP A 757 -22.40 38.60 -7.80
C ASP A 757 -22.42 39.98 -8.46
N ASP A 758 -22.61 40.03 -9.78
CA ASP A 758 -22.76 41.26 -10.54
C ASP A 758 -24.05 41.97 -10.18
N ALA A 759 -25.17 41.28 -9.98
CA ALA A 759 -26.39 41.94 -9.49
C ALA A 759 -26.20 42.58 -8.11
N THR A 760 -25.48 41.90 -7.21
CA THR A 760 -25.17 42.43 -5.87
C THR A 760 -24.20 43.62 -5.95
N SER A 761 -23.21 43.53 -6.83
CA SER A 761 -22.20 44.57 -7.03
C SER A 761 -22.77 45.79 -7.74
N MET A 762 -23.57 45.60 -8.79
CA MET A 762 -24.32 46.67 -9.48
C MET A 762 -25.27 47.39 -8.51
N ALA A 763 -25.98 46.65 -7.65
CA ALA A 763 -26.82 47.27 -6.61
C ALA A 763 -26.00 48.08 -5.59
N SER A 764 -24.83 47.57 -5.16
CA SER A 764 -23.92 48.31 -4.28
C SER A 764 -23.35 49.56 -4.94
N PHE A 765 -23.03 49.48 -6.23
CA PHE A 765 -22.55 50.58 -7.05
C PHE A 765 -23.59 51.70 -7.15
N PHE A 766 -24.84 51.40 -7.52
CA PHE A 766 -25.91 52.41 -7.59
C PHE A 766 -26.29 53.00 -6.22
N ARG A 767 -26.00 52.29 -5.12
CA ARG A 767 -26.12 52.79 -3.73
C ARG A 767 -24.92 53.61 -3.27
N GLY A 768 -23.86 53.72 -4.09
CA GLY A 768 -22.64 54.48 -3.79
C GLY A 768 -21.67 53.78 -2.83
N SER A 769 -21.81 52.47 -2.63
CA SER A 769 -21.01 51.68 -1.69
C SER A 769 -20.12 50.62 -2.37
N GLY A 770 -19.96 50.67 -3.69
CA GLY A 770 -19.11 49.76 -4.44
C GLY A 770 -18.76 50.29 -5.83
N ASP A 771 -17.85 49.60 -6.52
CA ASP A 771 -17.43 49.92 -7.89
C ASP A 771 -18.31 49.20 -8.92
N TRP A 772 -18.34 49.70 -10.16
CA TRP A 772 -19.06 49.07 -11.26
C TRP A 772 -18.39 47.71 -11.61
N PRO A 773 -19.13 46.59 -11.63
CA PRO A 773 -18.53 45.26 -11.73
C PRO A 773 -18.13 44.84 -13.17
N LEU A 774 -18.65 45.52 -14.20
CA LEU A 774 -18.34 45.20 -15.61
C LEU A 774 -17.31 46.19 -16.19
N SER A 775 -16.88 45.96 -17.44
CA SER A 775 -15.91 46.84 -18.09
C SER A 775 -16.48 48.24 -18.42
N GLU A 776 -15.59 49.20 -18.71
CA GLU A 776 -15.99 50.54 -19.20
C GLU A 776 -16.73 50.46 -20.56
N THR A 777 -16.37 49.49 -21.40
CA THR A 777 -17.06 49.23 -22.68
C THR A 777 -18.49 48.76 -22.43
N ASP A 778 -18.70 47.87 -21.47
CA ASP A 778 -20.03 47.36 -21.11
C ASP A 778 -20.88 48.44 -20.44
N ALA A 779 -20.26 49.29 -19.62
CA ALA A 779 -20.90 50.48 -19.07
C ALA A 779 -21.39 51.40 -20.19
N ALA A 780 -20.57 51.65 -21.23
CA ALA A 780 -20.97 52.45 -22.38
C ALA A 780 -22.10 51.80 -23.21
N ILE A 781 -22.06 50.47 -23.42
CA ILE A 781 -23.12 49.72 -24.10
C ILE A 781 -24.45 49.83 -23.34
N LEU A 782 -24.42 49.61 -22.01
CA LEU A 782 -25.60 49.69 -21.15
C LEU A 782 -26.06 51.14 -20.92
N GLY A 783 -25.18 52.13 -21.08
CA GLY A 783 -25.47 53.55 -20.87
C GLY A 783 -25.32 53.98 -19.41
N ILE A 784 -24.25 53.56 -18.74
CA ILE A 784 -23.96 53.85 -17.33
C ILE A 784 -22.78 54.82 -17.22
N ASP A 785 -22.96 55.89 -16.44
CA ASP A 785 -21.88 56.79 -16.03
C ASP A 785 -21.22 56.25 -14.76
N THR A 786 -20.03 55.68 -14.92
CA THR A 786 -19.26 55.06 -13.83
C THR A 786 -18.73 56.08 -12.83
N ALA A 787 -18.60 57.36 -13.21
CA ALA A 787 -18.08 58.41 -12.33
C ALA A 787 -19.14 58.94 -11.36
N THR A 788 -20.41 58.98 -11.80
CA THR A 788 -21.53 59.50 -10.99
C THR A 788 -22.45 58.43 -10.43
N ALA A 789 -22.23 57.16 -10.78
CA ALA A 789 -23.10 56.03 -10.42
C ALA A 789 -24.56 56.25 -10.83
N THR A 790 -24.77 56.76 -12.05
CA THR A 790 -26.09 57.05 -12.62
C THR A 790 -26.21 56.52 -14.05
N ILE A 791 -27.44 56.38 -14.53
CA ILE A 791 -27.69 56.11 -15.95
C ILE A 791 -27.36 57.38 -16.76
N ALA A 792 -26.64 57.23 -17.86
CA ALA A 792 -26.26 58.30 -18.77
C ALA A 792 -27.40 58.69 -19.74
N ASP A 793 -27.25 59.79 -20.46
CA ASP A 793 -28.25 60.27 -21.43
C ASP A 793 -28.34 59.43 -22.72
N SER A 794 -27.41 58.48 -22.92
CA SER A 794 -27.32 57.63 -24.10
C SER A 794 -26.84 56.22 -23.74
N GLY A 795 -27.28 55.21 -24.47
CA GLY A 795 -26.94 53.80 -24.26
C GLY A 795 -28.19 52.93 -24.14
N TRP A 796 -28.02 51.64 -23.89
CA TRP A 796 -29.12 50.69 -24.02
C TRP A 796 -30.23 50.86 -22.98
N VAL A 797 -29.89 51.06 -21.71
CA VAL A 797 -30.86 51.25 -20.62
C VAL A 797 -31.77 52.46 -20.86
N PRO A 798 -31.26 53.68 -21.15
CA PRO A 798 -32.13 54.84 -21.38
C PRO A 798 -32.97 54.69 -22.67
N GLU A 799 -32.42 54.11 -23.75
CA GLU A 799 -33.18 53.77 -24.96
C GLU A 799 -34.34 52.81 -24.66
N PHE A 800 -34.06 51.79 -23.84
CA PHE A 800 -35.05 50.79 -23.44
C PHE A 800 -36.17 51.40 -22.60
N ILE A 801 -35.84 52.24 -21.62
CA ILE A 801 -36.84 52.96 -20.81
C ILE A 801 -37.70 53.85 -21.70
N GLU A 802 -37.10 54.66 -22.59
CA GLU A 802 -37.85 55.55 -23.49
C GLU A 802 -38.82 54.76 -24.39
N GLN A 803 -38.38 53.60 -24.91
CA GLN A 803 -39.17 52.75 -25.79
C GLN A 803 -40.36 52.09 -25.06
N TYR A 804 -40.17 51.64 -23.82
CA TYR A 804 -41.10 50.72 -23.16
C TYR A 804 -41.84 51.28 -21.93
N GLU A 805 -41.39 52.38 -21.31
CA GLU A 805 -42.00 52.94 -20.09
C GLU A 805 -43.51 53.21 -20.27
N ARG A 806 -43.92 53.68 -21.46
CA ARG A 806 -45.35 53.95 -21.80
C ARG A 806 -46.23 52.70 -21.72
N GLN A 807 -45.66 51.51 -21.83
CA GLN A 807 -46.37 50.24 -21.82
C GLN A 807 -46.66 49.74 -20.40
N LYS A 808 -46.08 50.37 -19.35
CA LYS A 808 -46.16 50.01 -17.92
C LYS A 808 -45.59 48.65 -17.54
N SER A 809 -45.55 47.69 -18.46
CA SER A 809 -44.91 46.40 -18.28
C SER A 809 -44.44 45.77 -19.59
N VAL A 810 -43.32 45.05 -19.56
CA VAL A 810 -42.79 44.28 -20.70
C VAL A 810 -42.42 42.87 -20.24
N ASP A 811 -42.87 41.86 -20.99
CA ASP A 811 -42.51 40.47 -20.74
C ASP A 811 -41.14 40.16 -21.36
N VAL A 812 -40.21 39.61 -20.58
CA VAL A 812 -38.85 39.34 -21.05
C VAL A 812 -38.83 38.25 -22.13
N GLU A 813 -39.79 37.32 -22.13
CA GLU A 813 -39.99 36.36 -23.23
C GLU A 813 -40.19 37.06 -24.59
N ALA A 814 -40.93 38.17 -24.62
CA ALA A 814 -41.15 38.93 -25.86
C ALA A 814 -39.86 39.60 -26.37
N LEU A 815 -38.95 39.98 -25.47
CA LEU A 815 -37.62 40.50 -25.83
C LEU A 815 -36.72 39.39 -26.40
N LEU A 816 -36.73 38.21 -25.77
CA LEU A 816 -35.99 37.04 -26.28
C LEU A 816 -36.51 36.55 -27.64
N GLN A 817 -37.79 36.75 -27.96
CA GLN A 817 -38.31 36.47 -29.30
C GLN A 817 -37.79 37.47 -30.36
N GLN A 818 -37.53 38.72 -29.96
CA GLN A 818 -36.95 39.73 -30.86
C GLN A 818 -35.49 39.43 -31.20
N THR A 819 -34.77 38.61 -30.43
CA THR A 819 -33.40 38.22 -30.80
C THR A 819 -33.33 37.21 -31.95
N ARG A 820 -34.47 36.59 -32.30
CA ARG A 820 -34.54 35.45 -33.24
C ARG A 820 -35.43 35.68 -34.47
N THR A 821 -36.15 36.79 -34.51
CA THR A 821 -37.10 37.08 -35.59
C THR A 821 -36.51 38.06 -36.60
N ALA A 822 -36.91 37.93 -37.86
CA ALA A 822 -36.33 38.71 -38.97
C ALA A 822 -36.43 40.24 -38.81
N ASN A 823 -37.45 40.73 -38.08
CA ASN A 823 -37.69 42.16 -37.83
C ASN A 823 -37.52 42.54 -36.34
N GLY A 824 -36.82 41.73 -35.54
CA GLY A 824 -36.65 42.00 -34.12
C GLY A 824 -35.54 43.02 -33.85
N ASP A 825 -35.79 43.95 -32.92
CA ASP A 825 -34.89 45.07 -32.61
C ASP A 825 -33.57 44.62 -31.96
N TYR A 826 -33.51 43.39 -31.44
CA TYR A 826 -32.37 42.81 -30.71
C TYR A 826 -31.76 41.58 -31.40
N ARG A 827 -31.92 41.46 -32.73
CA ARG A 827 -31.48 40.28 -33.49
C ARG A 827 -29.99 39.98 -33.27
N GLY A 828 -29.67 38.73 -32.93
CA GLY A 828 -28.31 38.27 -32.66
C GLY A 828 -27.77 38.61 -31.26
N THR A 829 -28.52 39.34 -30.43
CA THR A 829 -28.16 39.63 -29.03
C THR A 829 -28.26 38.36 -28.16
N PRO A 830 -27.21 38.00 -27.40
CA PRO A 830 -27.21 36.81 -26.55
C PRO A 830 -28.08 37.02 -25.31
N GLN A 831 -28.47 35.90 -24.68
CA GLN A 831 -29.31 35.91 -23.49
C GLN A 831 -28.63 36.64 -22.32
N GLU A 832 -27.31 36.48 -22.19
CA GLU A 832 -26.48 37.14 -21.17
C GLU A 832 -26.69 38.66 -21.16
N SER A 833 -26.66 39.28 -22.33
CA SER A 833 -26.81 40.74 -22.45
C SER A 833 -28.21 41.23 -22.12
N ILE A 834 -29.25 40.42 -22.38
CA ILE A 834 -30.63 40.70 -21.93
C ILE A 834 -30.75 40.56 -20.40
N ALA A 835 -30.07 39.57 -19.80
CA ALA A 835 -30.02 39.42 -18.35
C ALA A 835 -29.33 40.60 -17.67
N ALA A 836 -28.20 41.08 -18.22
CA ALA A 836 -27.52 42.28 -17.74
C ALA A 836 -28.42 43.51 -17.81
N LEU A 837 -29.12 43.73 -18.94
CA LEU A 837 -30.11 44.79 -19.06
C LEU A 837 -31.17 44.70 -17.95
N CYS A 838 -31.72 43.52 -17.68
CA CYS A 838 -32.71 43.32 -16.62
C CYS A 838 -32.15 43.62 -15.21
N ILE A 839 -30.94 43.14 -14.90
CA ILE A 839 -30.27 43.42 -13.62
C ILE A 839 -30.03 44.91 -13.45
N THR A 840 -29.45 45.56 -14.46
CA THR A 840 -29.14 47.00 -14.41
C THR A 840 -30.41 47.82 -14.21
N LEU A 841 -31.50 47.50 -14.92
CA LEU A 841 -32.80 48.16 -14.72
C LEU A 841 -33.33 48.00 -13.30
N ALA A 842 -33.24 46.80 -12.73
CA ALA A 842 -33.79 46.46 -11.41
C ALA A 842 -32.98 46.98 -10.22
N THR A 843 -31.68 47.19 -10.43
CA THR A 843 -30.74 47.61 -9.39
C THR A 843 -30.40 49.09 -9.44
N SER A 844 -30.69 49.76 -10.55
CA SER A 844 -30.56 51.21 -10.70
C SER A 844 -31.51 51.99 -9.79
N ASN A 845 -31.23 53.29 -9.61
CA ASN A 845 -32.07 54.21 -8.85
C ASN A 845 -33.37 54.62 -9.60
N GLU A 846 -33.66 54.01 -10.74
CA GLU A 846 -34.88 54.25 -11.50
C GLU A 846 -36.09 53.59 -10.85
N SER A 847 -37.29 54.07 -11.20
CA SER A 847 -38.54 53.46 -10.72
C SER A 847 -38.89 52.16 -11.44
N VAL A 848 -37.93 51.27 -11.70
CA VAL A 848 -38.11 50.02 -12.44
C VAL A 848 -37.92 48.81 -11.52
N VAL A 849 -38.86 47.87 -11.54
CA VAL A 849 -38.83 46.66 -10.69
C VAL A 849 -39.13 45.43 -11.54
N LEU A 850 -38.49 44.31 -11.24
CA LEU A 850 -38.82 43.02 -11.86
C LEU A 850 -39.93 42.33 -11.08
N LYS A 851 -40.88 41.73 -11.80
CA LYS A 851 -41.99 40.99 -11.22
C LYS A 851 -41.97 39.55 -11.74
N GLN A 852 -42.15 38.60 -10.85
CA GLN A 852 -42.39 37.19 -11.17
C GLN A 852 -43.75 36.79 -10.58
N ASP A 853 -44.67 36.30 -11.42
CA ASP A 853 -46.04 35.96 -11.03
C ASP A 853 -46.78 37.09 -10.26
N THR A 854 -46.87 36.96 -8.93
CA THR A 854 -47.50 37.93 -8.01
C THR A 854 -46.51 38.74 -7.18
N GLU A 855 -45.22 38.39 -7.19
CA GLU A 855 -44.20 38.94 -6.29
C GLU A 855 -43.23 39.88 -7.03
N TYR A 856 -42.79 40.93 -6.34
CA TYR A 856 -41.74 41.82 -6.81
C TYR A 856 -40.38 41.31 -6.36
N LEU A 857 -39.43 41.23 -7.29
CA LEU A 857 -38.06 40.85 -7.01
C LEU A 857 -37.30 42.10 -6.56
N THR A 858 -37.02 42.19 -5.26
CA THR A 858 -36.35 43.35 -4.64
C THR A 858 -34.94 43.05 -4.14
N GLU A 859 -34.61 41.77 -3.92
CA GLU A 859 -33.27 41.35 -3.48
C GLU A 859 -32.32 41.16 -4.69
N PRO A 860 -31.16 41.84 -4.74
CA PRO A 860 -30.21 41.74 -5.86
C PRO A 860 -29.76 40.31 -6.19
N ALA A 861 -29.44 39.51 -5.16
CA ALA A 861 -29.06 38.12 -5.36
C ALA A 861 -30.22 37.25 -5.90
N ALA A 862 -31.46 37.57 -5.54
CA ALA A 862 -32.64 36.87 -6.07
C ALA A 862 -32.88 37.24 -7.54
N ILE A 863 -32.70 38.52 -7.89
CA ILE A 863 -32.73 38.98 -9.28
C ILE A 863 -31.68 38.24 -10.11
N GLY A 864 -30.43 38.18 -9.64
CA GLY A 864 -29.35 37.46 -10.30
C GLY A 864 -29.65 35.96 -10.50
N ARG A 865 -30.15 35.28 -9.46
CA ARG A 865 -30.57 33.87 -9.55
C ARG A 865 -31.67 33.66 -10.59
N GLN A 866 -32.61 34.61 -10.68
CA GLN A 866 -33.75 34.50 -11.57
C GLN A 866 -33.35 34.68 -13.04
N VAL A 867 -32.47 35.64 -13.35
CA VAL A 867 -32.05 35.89 -14.74
C VAL A 867 -31.03 34.88 -15.26
N ARG A 868 -30.33 34.16 -14.37
CA ARG A 868 -29.31 33.15 -14.70
C ARG A 868 -29.83 31.99 -15.55
N THR A 869 -31.09 31.59 -15.36
CA THR A 869 -31.67 30.46 -16.11
C THR A 869 -32.61 30.97 -17.19
N LYS A 870 -32.63 30.30 -18.35
CA LYS A 870 -33.57 30.63 -19.43
C LYS A 870 -35.03 30.62 -18.96
N GLY A 871 -35.41 29.60 -18.18
CA GLY A 871 -36.77 29.48 -17.63
C GLY A 871 -37.11 30.62 -16.66
N GLY A 872 -36.16 30.99 -15.79
CA GLY A 872 -36.35 32.10 -14.86
C GLY A 872 -36.40 33.46 -15.57
N LEU A 873 -35.57 33.67 -16.59
CA LEU A 873 -35.56 34.88 -17.39
C LEU A 873 -36.88 35.06 -18.17
N THR A 874 -37.43 33.99 -18.76
CA THR A 874 -38.70 34.04 -19.48
C THR A 874 -39.92 34.31 -18.60
N SER A 875 -39.85 34.00 -17.29
CA SER A 875 -40.97 34.23 -16.35
C SER A 875 -40.97 35.63 -15.73
N ILE A 876 -40.02 36.49 -16.10
CA ILE A 876 -39.92 37.86 -15.58
C ILE A 876 -40.72 38.85 -16.43
N GLN A 877 -41.36 39.78 -15.73
CA GLN A 877 -41.95 40.97 -16.31
C GLN A 877 -41.33 42.24 -15.72
N ILE A 878 -40.85 43.14 -16.57
CA ILE A 878 -40.28 44.44 -16.17
C ILE A 878 -41.44 45.41 -15.90
N ARG A 879 -41.46 46.12 -14.76
CA ARG A 879 -42.53 47.04 -14.32
C ARG A 879 -41.98 48.45 -14.02
N PHE A 880 -42.73 49.49 -14.36
CA PHE A 880 -42.33 50.90 -14.18
C PHE A 880 -43.23 51.62 -13.14
N GLY A 881 -42.67 52.41 -12.19
CA GLY A 881 -43.34 53.39 -11.30
C GLY A 881 -43.66 53.02 -9.82
N VAL A 882 -42.84 52.27 -9.05
CA VAL A 882 -43.18 51.77 -7.67
C VAL A 882 -42.11 52.13 -6.59
N LYS A 883 -42.49 52.43 -5.31
CA LYS A 883 -41.61 52.60 -4.10
C LYS A 883 -42.00 51.61 -2.98
N VAL A 884 -41.05 50.97 -2.26
CA VAL A 884 -41.28 49.80 -1.36
C VAL A 884 -40.74 50.02 0.08
N ILE A 885 -41.53 49.72 1.14
CA ILE A 885 -41.12 49.52 2.56
C ILE A 885 -41.21 48.01 2.85
N ASP A 886 -40.29 47.42 3.64
CA ASP A 886 -40.28 45.98 3.93
C ASP A 886 -41.44 45.54 4.86
N PRO A 887 -42.45 44.80 4.35
CA PRO A 887 -43.57 44.33 5.14
C PRO A 887 -43.16 43.28 6.19
N LYS A 888 -42.08 42.51 5.94
CA LYS A 888 -41.68 41.41 6.82
C LYS A 888 -41.14 41.92 8.15
N ALA A 889 -40.29 42.94 8.11
CA ALA A 889 -39.74 43.57 9.31
C ALA A 889 -40.85 44.18 10.20
N VAL A 890 -41.85 44.83 9.61
CA VAL A 890 -42.99 45.40 10.36
C VAL A 890 -43.83 44.30 11.02
N LYS A 891 -44.10 43.20 10.31
CA LYS A 891 -44.82 42.05 10.88
C LYS A 891 -44.05 41.42 12.05
N LYS A 892 -42.73 41.32 11.91
CA LYS A 892 -41.85 40.76 12.95
C LYS A 892 -41.85 41.64 14.20
N LEU A 893 -41.77 42.96 14.06
CA LEU A 893 -41.84 43.90 15.18
C LEU A 893 -43.14 43.75 15.97
N ALA A 894 -44.28 43.76 15.29
CA ALA A 894 -45.58 43.58 15.93
C ALA A 894 -45.65 42.24 16.67
N ARG A 895 -45.17 41.15 16.05
CA ARG A 895 -45.16 39.82 16.67
C ARG A 895 -44.35 39.75 17.95
N VAL A 896 -43.14 40.33 17.97
CA VAL A 896 -42.22 40.29 19.12
C VAL A 896 -42.86 40.98 20.34
N VAL A 897 -43.48 42.14 20.14
CA VAL A 897 -44.06 42.91 21.25
C VAL A 897 -45.39 42.29 21.72
N LEU A 898 -46.24 41.86 20.78
CA LEU A 898 -47.55 41.25 21.07
C LEU A 898 -47.45 39.84 21.67
N ASP A 899 -46.31 39.16 21.46
CA ASP A 899 -46.10 37.75 21.82
C ASP A 899 -47.01 36.76 21.08
N ARG A 900 -47.48 37.16 19.88
CA ARG A 900 -48.33 36.37 18.99
C ARG A 900 -48.33 36.99 17.60
N GLU A 901 -48.81 36.27 16.59
CA GLU A 901 -48.97 36.88 15.27
C GLU A 901 -50.00 38.02 15.32
N PRO A 902 -49.72 39.16 14.66
CA PRO A 902 -50.68 40.24 14.52
C PRO A 902 -51.80 39.84 13.54
N ASP A 903 -53.02 40.23 13.88
CA ASP A 903 -54.25 40.03 13.12
C ASP A 903 -54.41 41.18 12.09
N GLY A 904 -54.13 40.90 10.83
CA GLY A 904 -54.27 41.84 9.71
C GLY A 904 -53.57 41.34 8.44
N ASP A 905 -53.88 41.92 7.28
CA ASP A 905 -53.33 41.49 5.98
C ASP A 905 -52.19 42.40 5.48
N GLY A 906 -51.83 43.46 6.22
CA GLY A 906 -50.76 44.36 5.80
C GLY A 906 -50.12 45.23 6.90
N PRO A 907 -48.99 45.88 6.58
CA PRO A 907 -48.17 46.63 7.54
C PRO A 907 -48.90 47.69 8.35
N ASP A 908 -49.85 48.41 7.75
CA ASP A 908 -50.63 49.45 8.44
C ASP A 908 -51.57 48.86 9.50
N GLU A 909 -52.16 47.69 9.23
CA GLU A 909 -53.06 47.00 10.16
C GLU A 909 -52.28 46.41 11.35
N TRP A 910 -51.11 45.82 11.08
CA TRP A 910 -50.22 45.28 12.12
C TRP A 910 -49.68 46.36 13.06
N VAL A 911 -49.37 47.55 12.54
CA VAL A 911 -48.89 48.68 13.35
C VAL A 911 -50.01 49.27 14.21
N ALA A 912 -51.24 49.31 13.70
CA ALA A 912 -52.39 49.78 14.48
C ALA A 912 -52.72 48.84 15.65
N GLU A 913 -52.64 47.53 15.44
CA GLU A 913 -52.83 46.54 16.51
C GLU A 913 -51.73 46.62 17.58
N LEU A 914 -50.47 46.72 17.15
CA LEU A 914 -49.34 46.94 18.05
C LEU A 914 -49.56 48.18 18.93
N GLY A 915 -49.99 49.29 18.35
CA GLY A 915 -50.31 50.51 19.10
C GLY A 915 -51.43 50.31 20.13
N THR A 916 -52.48 49.58 19.77
CA THR A 916 -53.61 49.29 20.68
C THR A 916 -53.15 48.47 21.89
N TRP A 917 -52.35 47.43 21.65
CA TRP A 917 -51.87 46.57 22.74
C TRP A 917 -50.93 47.31 23.71
N VAL A 918 -50.05 48.17 23.19
CA VAL A 918 -49.12 48.96 24.02
C VAL A 918 -49.88 49.92 24.95
N ASP A 919 -50.95 50.56 24.49
CA ASP A 919 -51.77 51.45 25.31
C ASP A 919 -52.44 50.69 26.48
N GLU A 920 -53.07 49.54 26.17
CA GLU A 920 -53.73 48.67 27.16
C GLU A 920 -52.75 48.11 28.21
N HIS A 921 -51.52 47.83 27.82
CA HIS A 921 -50.48 47.23 28.67
C HIS A 921 -49.41 48.23 29.14
N SER A 922 -49.67 49.53 29.04
CA SER A 922 -48.70 50.61 29.33
C SER A 922 -48.02 50.53 30.70
N THR A 923 -48.71 50.03 31.74
CA THR A 923 -48.11 49.84 33.08
C THR A 923 -47.10 48.70 33.10
N LEU A 924 -47.36 47.61 32.38
CA LEU A 924 -46.44 46.49 32.21
C LEU A 924 -45.21 46.95 31.43
N VAL A 925 -45.42 47.62 30.29
CA VAL A 925 -44.34 48.13 29.43
C VAL A 925 -43.41 49.07 30.20
N LYS A 926 -43.95 50.08 30.89
CA LYS A 926 -43.16 51.03 31.70
C LYS A 926 -42.43 50.35 32.85
N ARG A 927 -43.03 49.34 33.47
CA ARG A 927 -42.40 48.57 34.55
C ARG A 927 -41.22 47.76 34.01
N THR A 928 -41.41 47.04 32.90
CA THR A 928 -40.36 46.22 32.27
C THR A 928 -39.17 47.07 31.83
N LEU A 929 -39.40 48.20 31.13
CA LEU A 929 -38.34 49.13 30.73
C LEU A 929 -37.55 49.66 31.94
N LYS A 930 -38.25 49.98 33.04
CA LYS A 930 -37.62 50.43 34.28
C LYS A 930 -36.80 49.33 34.98
N HIS A 931 -37.26 48.08 34.97
CA HIS A 931 -36.53 46.97 35.56
C HIS A 931 -35.32 46.56 34.72
N ALA A 932 -35.45 46.57 33.40
CA ALA A 932 -34.33 46.35 32.48
C ALA A 932 -33.20 47.35 32.75
N SER A 933 -33.54 48.64 32.85
CA SER A 933 -32.56 49.68 33.18
C SER A 933 -32.00 49.54 34.60
N ARG A 934 -32.81 49.20 35.61
CA ARG A 934 -32.34 49.13 37.00
C ARG A 934 -31.44 47.92 37.28
N GLU A 935 -31.80 46.75 36.76
CA GLU A 935 -31.12 45.49 37.10
C GLU A 935 -29.98 45.15 36.12
N PHE A 936 -30.02 45.68 34.89
CA PHE A 936 -29.05 45.36 33.83
C PHE A 936 -28.37 46.59 33.19
N ASP A 937 -28.70 47.82 33.62
CA ASP A 937 -28.20 49.09 33.03
C ASP A 937 -28.53 49.28 31.52
N VAL A 938 -29.54 48.58 31.01
CA VAL A 938 -29.97 48.64 29.61
C VAL A 938 -31.06 49.70 29.40
N SER A 939 -30.85 50.62 28.44
CA SER A 939 -31.88 51.58 27.97
C SER A 939 -32.28 51.28 26.53
N LEU A 940 -33.57 51.46 26.19
CA LEU A 940 -34.18 51.09 24.90
C LEU A 940 -34.86 52.31 24.23
N PRO A 941 -34.07 53.34 23.84
CA PRO A 941 -34.61 54.62 23.40
C PRO A 941 -35.30 54.60 22.03
N ALA A 942 -34.86 53.77 21.08
CA ALA A 942 -35.47 53.68 19.75
C ALA A 942 -36.82 52.97 19.81
N PHE A 943 -36.92 51.88 20.58
CA PHE A 943 -38.17 51.18 20.83
C PHE A 943 -39.15 52.05 21.63
N GLU A 944 -38.69 52.70 22.71
CA GLU A 944 -39.51 53.61 23.50
C GLU A 944 -40.03 54.78 22.65
N ALA A 945 -39.19 55.39 21.80
CA ALA A 945 -39.60 56.47 20.90
C ALA A 945 -40.64 56.01 19.86
N ALA A 946 -40.48 54.81 19.29
CA ALA A 946 -41.41 54.26 18.29
C ALA A 946 -42.79 53.98 18.87
N ILE A 947 -42.88 53.59 20.15
CA ILE A 947 -44.16 53.28 20.82
C ILE A 947 -44.70 54.41 21.70
N GLU A 948 -43.94 55.50 21.89
CA GLU A 948 -44.33 56.65 22.72
C GLU A 948 -45.69 57.25 22.34
N PRO A 949 -46.08 57.36 21.05
CA PRO A 949 -47.42 57.80 20.69
C PRO A 949 -48.52 56.94 21.32
N ALA A 950 -48.35 55.61 21.32
CA ALA A 950 -49.28 54.68 21.96
C ALA A 950 -49.21 54.76 23.50
N LEU A 951 -48.03 54.91 24.12
CA LEU A 951 -47.91 55.10 25.57
C LEU A 951 -48.57 56.40 26.08
N ALA A 952 -48.80 57.35 25.18
CA ALA A 952 -49.51 58.60 25.42
C ALA A 952 -51.00 58.57 24.97
N GLY A 953 -51.51 57.42 24.51
CA GLY A 953 -52.90 57.20 24.09
C GLY A 953 -53.25 57.74 22.68
N LYS A 954 -52.29 57.79 21.75
CA LYS A 954 -52.49 58.17 20.33
C LYS A 954 -52.34 56.95 19.41
N GLU A 955 -52.97 56.99 18.23
CA GLU A 955 -52.83 55.93 17.22
C GLU A 955 -51.41 55.87 16.62
N LEU A 956 -50.90 54.65 16.43
CA LEU A 956 -49.60 54.37 15.79
C LEU A 956 -49.78 54.18 14.27
N SER A 957 -48.85 54.67 13.46
CA SER A 957 -48.83 54.50 12.00
C SER A 957 -47.48 53.99 11.48
N THR A 958 -47.44 53.48 10.24
CA THR A 958 -46.19 53.00 9.60
C THR A 958 -45.13 54.10 9.45
N ALA A 959 -45.51 55.38 9.50
CA ALA A 959 -44.57 56.49 9.53
C ALA A 959 -43.87 56.66 10.89
N ASP A 960 -44.51 56.24 11.99
CA ASP A 960 -43.91 56.29 13.34
C ASP A 960 -42.87 55.18 13.54
N VAL A 961 -43.04 54.07 12.82
CA VAL A 961 -42.16 52.88 12.82
C VAL A 961 -40.99 53.02 11.83
N GLY A 962 -41.03 54.01 10.94
CA GLY A 962 -39.96 54.36 9.99
C GLY A 962 -39.46 55.80 10.12
N GLY A 963 -39.62 56.39 11.31
CA GLY A 963 -39.30 57.78 11.63
C GLY A 963 -37.80 58.04 11.90
N ASP A 964 -37.47 58.53 13.09
CA ASP A 964 -36.11 59.00 13.46
C ASP A 964 -35.07 57.87 13.61
N PHE A 965 -35.51 56.61 13.67
CA PHE A 965 -34.67 55.42 13.77
C PHE A 965 -35.06 54.40 12.69
N ASP A 966 -34.09 53.62 12.21
CA ASP A 966 -34.37 52.54 11.28
C ASP A 966 -35.09 51.36 11.97
N LEU A 967 -35.83 50.59 11.18
CA LEU A 967 -36.70 49.53 11.66
C LEU A 967 -35.95 48.34 12.28
N GLU A 968 -34.69 48.11 11.89
CA GLU A 968 -33.88 47.04 12.49
C GLU A 968 -33.45 47.41 13.91
N THR A 969 -33.03 48.66 14.14
CA THR A 969 -32.70 49.17 15.48
C THR A 969 -33.89 49.09 16.43
N ILE A 970 -35.09 49.49 15.97
CA ILE A 970 -36.32 49.40 16.77
C ILE A 970 -36.66 47.96 17.11
N LEU A 971 -36.48 47.03 16.16
CA LEU A 971 -36.77 45.61 16.36
C LEU A 971 -35.81 44.94 17.36
N ALA A 972 -34.51 45.23 17.28
CA ALA A 972 -33.52 44.68 18.21
C ALA A 972 -33.79 45.13 19.66
N GLU A 973 -34.17 46.39 19.84
CA GLU A 973 -34.57 46.89 21.16
C GLU A 973 -35.90 46.28 21.63
N ALA A 974 -36.84 46.01 20.73
CA ALA A 974 -38.10 45.32 21.06
C ALA A 974 -37.90 43.87 21.52
N GLU A 975 -36.94 43.14 20.92
CA GLU A 975 -36.55 41.79 21.36
C GLU A 975 -35.95 41.83 22.78
N THR A 976 -35.07 42.80 23.05
CA THR A 976 -34.51 43.01 24.40
C THR A 976 -35.57 43.35 25.44
N PHE A 977 -36.61 44.11 25.04
CA PHE A 977 -37.77 44.38 25.88
C PHE A 977 -38.58 43.10 26.19
N ALA A 978 -38.76 42.23 25.20
CA ALA A 978 -39.49 40.97 25.36
C ALA A 978 -38.78 40.03 26.36
N ASP A 979 -37.46 39.87 26.24
CA ASP A 979 -36.65 39.08 27.17
C ASP A 979 -36.74 39.63 28.60
N ALA A 980 -36.64 40.96 28.75
CA ALA A 980 -36.81 41.59 30.06
C ALA A 980 -38.22 41.36 30.64
N ARG A 981 -39.25 41.36 29.78
CA ARG A 981 -40.63 41.15 30.22
C ARG A 981 -40.80 39.78 30.88
N GLU A 982 -40.27 38.73 30.28
CA GLU A 982 -40.39 37.37 30.81
C GLU A 982 -39.71 37.20 32.17
N LEU A 983 -38.51 37.76 32.35
CA LEU A 983 -37.78 37.65 33.62
C LEU A 983 -38.47 38.31 34.81
N PHE A 984 -39.19 39.41 34.54
CA PHE A 984 -39.86 40.23 35.54
C PHE A 984 -41.37 39.99 35.61
N ASP A 985 -41.90 39.05 34.81
CA ASP A 985 -43.28 38.65 34.94
C ASP A 985 -43.50 37.85 36.23
N THR A 986 -44.69 37.98 36.80
CA THR A 986 -45.03 37.35 38.08
C THR A 986 -45.71 36.01 37.85
N ASP A 987 -45.20 34.97 38.48
CA ASP A 987 -45.85 33.66 38.54
C ASP A 987 -47.09 33.66 39.46
N GLU A 988 -47.77 32.50 39.53
CA GLU A 988 -49.01 32.30 40.32
C GLU A 988 -48.86 32.63 41.82
N ASP A 989 -47.63 32.60 42.35
CA ASP A 989 -47.29 32.90 43.75
C ASP A 989 -46.81 34.34 43.95
N GLY A 990 -46.81 35.17 42.90
CA GLY A 990 -46.36 36.56 42.92
C GLY A 990 -44.84 36.72 42.99
N ASN A 991 -44.08 35.67 42.66
CA ASN A 991 -42.62 35.72 42.55
C ASN A 991 -42.22 35.92 41.08
N THR A 992 -41.05 36.51 40.83
CA THR A 992 -40.50 36.60 39.48
C THR A 992 -39.35 35.62 39.33
N LEU A 993 -39.09 35.14 38.12
CA LEU A 993 -37.97 34.24 37.85
C LEU A 993 -36.64 34.88 38.30
N TRP A 994 -36.46 36.17 38.00
CA TRP A 994 -35.28 36.92 38.43
C TRP A 994 -35.12 37.01 39.95
N ARG A 995 -36.23 37.09 40.70
CA ARG A 995 -36.20 37.09 42.17
C ARG A 995 -35.73 35.74 42.71
N ARG A 996 -36.26 34.63 42.20
CA ARG A 996 -35.85 33.26 42.59
C ARG A 996 -34.35 33.06 42.34
N PHE A 997 -33.87 33.50 41.19
CA PHE A 997 -32.45 33.48 40.84
C PHE A 997 -31.59 34.27 41.83
N SER A 998 -32.00 35.51 42.14
CA SER A 998 -31.28 36.34 43.11
C SER A 998 -31.25 35.77 44.52
N GLU A 999 -32.36 35.17 44.97
CA GLU A 999 -32.44 34.51 46.28
C GLU A 999 -31.51 33.29 46.33
N GLN A 1000 -31.52 32.46 45.29
CA GLN A 1000 -30.70 31.26 45.28
C GLN A 1000 -29.20 31.53 45.11
N LEU A 1001 -28.83 32.59 44.38
CA LEU A 1001 -27.44 33.05 44.33
C LEU A 1001 -26.92 33.48 45.71
N ASN A 1002 -27.79 34.02 46.58
CA ASN A 1002 -27.39 34.36 47.95
C ASN A 1002 -27.08 33.11 48.78
N VAL A 1003 -27.90 32.06 48.66
CA VAL A 1003 -27.66 30.75 49.33
C VAL A 1003 -26.35 30.14 48.85
N MET A 1004 -26.16 30.05 47.53
CA MET A 1004 -24.93 29.53 46.92
C MET A 1004 -23.69 30.35 47.32
N SER A 1005 -23.81 31.68 47.40
CA SER A 1005 -22.71 32.54 47.82
C SER A 1005 -22.34 32.38 49.30
N SER A 1006 -23.30 32.01 50.14
CA SER A 1006 -23.07 31.84 51.59
C SER A 1006 -22.51 30.46 51.92
N LEU A 1007 -23.10 29.40 51.37
CA LEU A 1007 -22.76 28.02 51.75
C LEU A 1007 -21.70 27.39 50.82
N TYR A 1008 -21.66 27.83 49.55
CA TYR A 1008 -20.76 27.30 48.52
C TYR A 1008 -19.97 28.42 47.83
N PRO A 1009 -19.26 29.29 48.59
CA PRO A 1009 -18.65 30.50 48.05
C PRO A 1009 -17.62 30.23 46.94
N ASN A 1010 -16.98 29.06 46.99
CA ASN A 1010 -15.91 28.63 46.09
C ASN A 1010 -16.39 27.67 44.98
N ALA A 1011 -17.69 27.38 44.89
CA ALA A 1011 -18.21 26.54 43.82
C ALA A 1011 -18.23 27.28 42.48
N SER A 1012 -17.88 26.58 41.39
CA SER A 1012 -17.89 27.12 40.02
C SER A 1012 -19.27 27.61 39.58
N ILE A 1013 -20.34 26.95 40.04
CA ILE A 1013 -21.72 27.33 39.77
C ILE A 1013 -22.05 28.67 40.44
N THR A 1014 -21.58 28.91 41.67
CA THR A 1014 -21.74 30.20 42.36
C THR A 1014 -21.09 31.34 41.56
N ALA A 1015 -19.91 31.11 40.99
CA ALA A 1015 -19.24 32.10 40.13
C ALA A 1015 -20.06 32.39 38.86
N SER A 1016 -20.62 31.34 38.24
CA SER A 1016 -21.44 31.45 37.02
C SER A 1016 -22.76 32.21 37.27
N MET A 1017 -23.40 31.97 38.43
CA MET A 1017 -24.58 32.73 38.86
C MET A 1017 -24.24 34.21 39.12
N ARG A 1018 -23.08 34.52 39.73
CA ARG A 1018 -22.66 35.92 39.92
C ARG A 1018 -22.46 36.64 38.60
N ALA A 1019 -21.77 36.01 37.65
CA ALA A 1019 -21.54 36.58 36.32
C ALA A 1019 -22.85 36.90 35.59
N THR A 1020 -23.86 36.04 35.71
CA THR A 1020 -25.19 36.26 35.12
C THR A 1020 -25.89 37.47 35.75
N LYS A 1021 -25.70 37.71 37.06
CA LYS A 1021 -26.26 38.88 37.77
C LYS A 1021 -25.57 40.20 37.45
N THR A 1022 -24.28 40.16 37.12
CA THR A 1022 -23.46 41.35 36.85
C THR A 1022 -23.30 41.64 35.35
N SER A 1023 -24.12 41.03 34.50
CA SER A 1023 -24.10 41.23 33.05
C SER A 1023 -24.74 42.56 32.66
N ASP A 1024 -24.11 43.29 31.73
CA ASP A 1024 -24.64 44.52 31.12
C ASP A 1024 -25.70 44.24 30.02
N VAL A 1025 -26.17 42.99 29.95
CA VAL A 1025 -27.19 42.50 28.99
C VAL A 1025 -28.24 41.72 29.75
N VAL A 1026 -29.51 41.93 29.38
CA VAL A 1026 -30.65 41.17 29.91
C VAL A 1026 -30.48 39.69 29.55
N PRO A 1027 -30.37 38.78 30.54
CA PRO A 1027 -30.22 37.36 30.25
C PRO A 1027 -31.55 36.75 29.77
N SER A 1028 -31.48 35.75 28.92
CA SER A 1028 -32.66 34.99 28.49
C SER A 1028 -33.23 34.15 29.64
N THR A 1029 -34.55 33.92 29.66
CA THR A 1029 -35.25 33.00 30.58
C THR A 1029 -34.57 31.63 30.73
N PRO A 1030 -34.19 30.89 29.66
CA PRO A 1030 -33.58 29.57 29.79
C PRO A 1030 -32.21 29.59 30.49
N THR A 1031 -31.43 30.65 30.27
CA THR A 1031 -30.15 30.84 30.95
C THR A 1031 -30.35 30.94 32.46
N VAL A 1032 -31.36 31.70 32.90
CA VAL A 1032 -31.64 31.89 34.33
C VAL A 1032 -32.17 30.62 34.98
N GLU A 1033 -33.05 29.88 34.31
CA GLU A 1033 -33.57 28.59 34.78
C GLU A 1033 -32.49 27.52 34.90
N SER A 1034 -31.61 27.40 33.90
CA SER A 1034 -30.47 26.48 33.93
C SER A 1034 -29.56 26.74 35.13
N ARG A 1035 -29.27 28.02 35.43
CA ARG A 1035 -28.44 28.37 36.60
C ARG A 1035 -29.11 28.01 37.94
N LEU A 1036 -30.43 28.08 38.02
CA LEU A 1036 -31.18 27.66 39.20
C LEU A 1036 -31.15 26.14 39.40
N GLU A 1037 -31.25 25.39 38.30
CA GLU A 1037 -31.19 23.92 38.32
C GLU A 1037 -29.79 23.42 38.69
N ASP A 1038 -28.75 23.96 38.06
CA ASP A 1038 -27.34 23.66 38.36
C ASP A 1038 -27.04 23.85 39.86
N ALA A 1039 -27.50 24.97 40.42
CA ALA A 1039 -27.32 25.30 41.83
C ALA A 1039 -28.05 24.31 42.76
N LYS A 1040 -29.24 23.85 42.39
CA LYS A 1040 -29.99 22.85 43.18
C LYS A 1040 -29.26 21.50 43.16
N ALA A 1041 -28.79 21.05 42.00
CA ALA A 1041 -28.09 19.78 41.84
C ALA A 1041 -26.78 19.76 42.65
N HIS A 1042 -26.00 20.84 42.60
CA HIS A 1042 -24.73 20.93 43.34
C HIS A 1042 -24.91 20.81 44.86
N ARG A 1043 -25.94 21.46 45.41
CA ARG A 1043 -26.27 21.40 46.84
C ARG A 1043 -26.62 19.98 47.27
N LEU A 1044 -27.49 19.32 46.49
CA LEU A 1044 -27.91 17.95 46.77
C LEU A 1044 -26.70 17.00 46.78
N GLN A 1045 -25.90 17.02 45.70
CA GLN A 1045 -24.75 16.15 45.56
C GLN A 1045 -23.72 16.33 46.68
N THR A 1046 -23.50 17.56 47.14
CA THR A 1046 -22.50 17.84 48.18
C THR A 1046 -22.92 17.28 49.54
N VAL A 1047 -24.20 17.39 49.87
CA VAL A 1047 -24.77 16.87 51.13
C VAL A 1047 -24.88 15.34 51.09
N GLU A 1048 -25.30 14.75 49.97
CA GLU A 1048 -25.27 13.29 49.76
C GLU A 1048 -23.88 12.71 50.00
N ALA A 1049 -22.84 13.37 49.48
CA ALA A 1049 -21.47 12.94 49.67
C ALA A 1049 -21.04 13.00 51.15
N GLN A 1050 -21.50 13.99 51.93
CA GLN A 1050 -21.19 14.05 53.37
C GLN A 1050 -21.94 12.97 54.15
N TYR A 1051 -23.21 12.73 53.81
CA TYR A 1051 -23.99 11.64 54.39
C TYR A 1051 -23.25 10.31 54.25
N GLN A 1052 -22.84 9.96 53.01
CA GLN A 1052 -22.15 8.71 52.74
C GLN A 1052 -20.79 8.60 53.44
N ARG A 1053 -20.03 9.70 53.52
CA ARG A 1053 -18.76 9.71 54.26
C ARG A 1053 -18.94 9.35 55.73
N ILE A 1054 -20.00 9.87 56.35
CA ILE A 1054 -20.28 9.67 57.77
C ILE A 1054 -20.88 8.27 58.02
N THR A 1055 -21.91 7.90 57.27
CA THR A 1055 -22.70 6.67 57.51
C THR A 1055 -22.15 5.43 56.83
N GLY A 1056 -21.54 5.59 55.65
CA GLY A 1056 -21.08 4.53 54.76
C GLY A 1056 -22.14 4.08 53.76
N GLU A 1057 -23.34 4.64 53.84
CA GLU A 1057 -24.49 4.29 53.01
C GLU A 1057 -24.91 5.50 52.14
N PRO A 1058 -25.46 5.27 50.94
CA PRO A 1058 -25.99 6.36 50.11
C PRO A 1058 -27.23 6.99 50.75
N ALA A 1059 -27.41 8.30 50.59
CA ALA A 1059 -28.61 9.01 51.04
C ALA A 1059 -29.80 8.80 50.08
N GLU A 1060 -31.05 8.83 50.59
CA GLU A 1060 -32.28 8.64 49.80
C GLU A 1060 -33.16 9.90 49.66
N GLY A 1061 -32.74 11.04 50.23
CA GLY A 1061 -33.52 12.29 50.24
C GLY A 1061 -33.49 13.09 48.92
N SER A 1062 -34.57 13.81 48.60
CA SER A 1062 -34.71 14.58 47.34
C SER A 1062 -34.22 16.04 47.40
N ASP A 1063 -33.87 16.52 48.59
CA ASP A 1063 -33.30 17.85 48.81
C ASP A 1063 -32.34 17.85 50.01
N PRO A 1064 -31.42 18.83 50.10
CA PRO A 1064 -30.41 18.89 51.15
C PRO A 1064 -30.96 18.81 52.57
N ASN A 1065 -32.13 19.40 52.84
CA ASN A 1065 -32.67 19.40 54.21
C ASN A 1065 -33.16 18.02 54.61
N THR A 1066 -33.85 17.30 53.72
CA THR A 1066 -34.28 15.91 53.99
C THR A 1066 -33.08 15.00 54.28
N ILE A 1067 -31.98 15.15 53.53
CA ILE A 1067 -30.77 14.34 53.77
C ILE A 1067 -30.13 14.68 55.12
N CYS A 1068 -30.13 15.96 55.51
CA CYS A 1068 -29.62 16.36 56.81
C CYS A 1068 -30.50 15.86 57.97
N GLU A 1069 -31.83 15.83 57.79
CA GLU A 1069 -32.78 15.22 58.73
C GLU A 1069 -32.50 13.70 58.86
N ASP A 1070 -32.36 12.99 57.74
CA ASP A 1070 -32.02 11.56 57.73
C ASP A 1070 -30.67 11.27 58.41
N LEU A 1071 -29.67 12.13 58.20
CA LEU A 1071 -28.36 12.01 58.84
C LEU A 1071 -28.46 12.19 60.35
N THR A 1072 -29.26 13.17 60.78
CA THR A 1072 -29.50 13.46 62.19
C THR A 1072 -30.12 12.25 62.88
N ASP A 1073 -31.13 11.64 62.28
CA ASP A 1073 -31.80 10.44 62.80
C ASP A 1073 -30.85 9.23 62.83
N TRP A 1074 -30.01 9.07 61.81
CA TRP A 1074 -28.99 8.02 61.77
C TRP A 1074 -27.95 8.19 62.88
N LEU A 1075 -27.43 9.41 63.08
CA LEU A 1075 -26.45 9.72 64.13
C LEU A 1075 -27.01 9.42 65.51
N ARG A 1076 -28.26 9.83 65.79
CA ARG A 1076 -28.95 9.53 67.06
C ARG A 1076 -29.13 8.03 67.29
N THR A 1077 -29.43 7.27 66.25
CA THR A 1077 -29.62 5.81 66.35
C THR A 1077 -28.31 5.06 66.58
N ASN A 1078 -27.19 5.60 66.11
CA ASN A 1078 -25.86 4.95 66.14
C ASN A 1078 -24.87 5.61 67.12
N GLU A 1079 -25.34 6.41 68.07
CA GLU A 1079 -24.53 7.21 69.01
C GLU A 1079 -23.38 6.41 69.65
N ASP A 1080 -23.69 5.29 70.29
CA ASP A 1080 -22.69 4.48 70.99
C ASP A 1080 -21.63 3.92 70.03
N SER A 1081 -22.03 3.51 68.81
CA SER A 1081 -21.11 2.93 67.81
C SER A 1081 -20.20 3.99 67.20
N VAL A 1082 -20.74 5.15 66.85
CA VAL A 1082 -19.98 6.26 66.26
C VAL A 1082 -19.03 6.85 67.30
N ARG A 1083 -19.46 7.08 68.55
CA ARG A 1083 -18.57 7.54 69.63
C ARG A 1083 -17.43 6.57 69.89
N GLN A 1084 -17.74 5.28 69.98
CA GLN A 1084 -16.72 4.26 70.21
C GLN A 1084 -15.68 4.26 69.09
N ARG A 1085 -16.10 4.41 67.83
CA ARG A 1085 -15.18 4.46 66.69
C ARG A 1085 -14.30 5.71 66.70
N VAL A 1086 -14.89 6.90 66.90
CA VAL A 1086 -14.13 8.15 67.01
C VAL A 1086 -13.10 8.05 68.14
N ASP A 1087 -13.51 7.60 69.34
CA ASP A 1087 -12.62 7.48 70.49
C ASP A 1087 -11.49 6.46 70.28
N ILE A 1088 -11.81 5.29 69.70
CA ILE A 1088 -10.79 4.27 69.36
C ILE A 1088 -9.79 4.83 68.35
N VAL A 1089 -10.25 5.53 67.32
CA VAL A 1089 -9.37 6.06 66.27
C VAL A 1089 -8.47 7.16 66.83
N THR A 1090 -9.03 8.15 67.52
CA THR A 1090 -8.26 9.26 68.10
C THR A 1090 -7.27 8.78 69.17
N THR A 1091 -7.62 7.73 69.92
CA THR A 1091 -6.71 7.11 70.91
C THR A 1091 -5.60 6.29 70.24
N THR A 1092 -5.93 5.60 69.14
CA THR A 1092 -4.98 4.71 68.43
C THR A 1092 -4.00 5.51 67.57
N PHE A 1093 -4.48 6.58 66.94
CA PHE A 1093 -3.73 7.38 65.97
C PHE A 1093 -3.69 8.82 66.44
N GLY A 1094 -2.58 9.22 67.06
CA GLY A 1094 -2.44 10.55 67.67
C GLY A 1094 -2.56 11.73 66.69
N ASP A 1095 -2.46 11.49 65.38
CA ASP A 1095 -2.59 12.51 64.34
C ASP A 1095 -4.03 12.61 63.77
N ALA A 1096 -4.93 11.70 64.16
CA ALA A 1096 -6.32 11.72 63.70
C ALA A 1096 -7.23 12.41 64.73
N THR A 1097 -7.52 13.69 64.51
CA THR A 1097 -8.48 14.48 65.31
C THR A 1097 -9.74 14.75 64.49
N PHE A 1098 -10.92 14.63 65.11
CA PHE A 1098 -12.21 14.85 64.45
C PHE A 1098 -13.03 15.95 65.13
N ASP A 1099 -12.38 16.92 65.76
CA ASP A 1099 -13.01 17.89 66.67
C ASP A 1099 -14.20 18.63 66.05
N ALA A 1100 -14.13 18.99 64.75
CA ALA A 1100 -15.20 19.70 64.08
C ALA A 1100 -16.37 18.77 63.72
N LEU A 1101 -16.06 17.56 63.24
CA LEU A 1101 -17.07 16.56 62.94
C LEU A 1101 -17.75 16.00 64.20
N GLU A 1102 -16.99 15.79 65.27
CA GLU A 1102 -17.49 15.36 66.57
C GLU A 1102 -18.40 16.42 67.20
N ALA A 1103 -18.12 17.71 66.99
CA ALA A 1103 -19.04 18.78 67.38
C ALA A 1103 -20.39 18.67 66.65
N VAL A 1104 -20.39 18.36 65.36
CA VAL A 1104 -21.63 18.11 64.57
C VAL A 1104 -22.36 16.88 65.08
N PHE A 1105 -21.65 15.78 65.36
CA PHE A 1105 -22.25 14.58 65.95
C PHE A 1105 -22.85 14.84 67.33
N GLN A 1106 -22.14 15.61 68.16
CA GLN A 1106 -22.57 15.95 69.51
C GLN A 1106 -23.81 16.83 69.51
N SER A 1107 -23.90 17.82 68.60
CA SER A 1107 -25.14 18.60 68.40
C SER A 1107 -26.32 17.70 68.01
N ALA A 1108 -26.10 16.73 67.12
CA ALA A 1108 -27.14 15.76 66.74
C ALA A 1108 -27.62 14.92 67.94
N TRP A 1109 -26.70 14.44 68.78
CA TRP A 1109 -26.99 13.65 69.98
C TRP A 1109 -27.65 14.45 71.11
N ASP A 1110 -27.33 15.75 71.23
CA ASP A 1110 -27.95 16.66 72.20
C ASP A 1110 -29.37 17.11 71.80
N GLY A 1111 -29.85 16.65 70.64
CA GLY A 1111 -31.22 16.85 70.15
C GLY A 1111 -31.39 18.05 69.21
N GLU A 1112 -30.30 18.61 68.70
CA GLU A 1112 -30.31 19.59 67.60
C GLU A 1112 -30.30 18.85 66.25
N ASP A 1113 -30.86 19.47 65.21
CA ASP A 1113 -30.85 18.88 63.86
C ASP A 1113 -29.64 19.40 63.08
N VAL A 1114 -28.93 18.50 62.40
CA VAL A 1114 -27.80 18.87 61.55
C VAL A 1114 -28.30 19.70 60.38
N SER A 1115 -27.66 20.83 60.09
CA SER A 1115 -28.02 21.66 58.95
C SER A 1115 -27.05 21.48 57.78
N GLU A 1116 -27.50 21.83 56.56
CA GLU A 1116 -26.63 21.86 55.37
C GLU A 1116 -25.38 22.72 55.60
N ALA A 1117 -25.50 23.81 56.36
CA ALA A 1117 -24.37 24.68 56.67
C ALA A 1117 -23.30 23.99 57.54
N ASP A 1118 -23.73 23.11 58.46
CA ASP A 1118 -22.82 22.39 59.35
C ASP A 1118 -22.01 21.33 58.57
N LEU A 1119 -22.64 20.67 57.59
CA LEU A 1119 -21.99 19.62 56.80
C LEU A 1119 -21.03 20.14 55.75
N VAL A 1120 -21.27 21.35 55.22
CA VAL A 1120 -20.43 21.93 54.16
C VAL A 1120 -19.34 22.85 54.69
N ASP A 1121 -19.22 22.99 56.00
CA ASP A 1121 -18.07 23.65 56.60
C ASP A 1121 -16.78 22.91 56.21
N SER A 1122 -15.80 23.67 55.72
CA SER A 1122 -14.58 23.09 55.16
C SER A 1122 -13.78 22.23 56.14
N VAL A 1123 -13.86 22.50 57.45
CA VAL A 1123 -13.18 21.72 58.48
C VAL A 1123 -13.95 20.42 58.73
N VAL A 1124 -15.27 20.48 58.84
CA VAL A 1124 -16.15 19.30 58.98
C VAL A 1124 -16.00 18.35 57.80
N VAL A 1125 -15.94 18.87 56.56
CA VAL A 1125 -15.73 18.06 55.36
C VAL A 1125 -14.37 17.33 55.39
N GLN A 1126 -13.33 17.96 55.93
CA GLN A 1126 -12.00 17.36 56.01
C GLN A 1126 -11.93 16.29 57.09
N ASP A 1127 -12.55 16.53 58.24
CA ASP A 1127 -12.72 15.55 59.31
C ASP A 1127 -13.54 14.35 58.80
N ALA A 1128 -14.64 14.57 58.05
CA ALA A 1128 -15.48 13.52 57.49
C ALA A 1128 -14.75 12.62 56.49
N LYS A 1129 -13.87 13.16 55.65
CA LYS A 1129 -13.00 12.37 54.76
C LYS A 1129 -12.00 11.51 55.53
N THR A 1130 -11.43 12.06 56.59
CA THR A 1130 -10.51 11.33 57.46
C THR A 1130 -11.27 10.22 58.17
N PHE A 1131 -12.48 10.49 58.67
CA PHE A 1131 -13.35 9.53 59.32
C PHE A 1131 -13.77 8.39 58.38
N GLU A 1132 -14.14 8.71 57.13
CA GLU A 1132 -14.44 7.74 56.07
C GLU A 1132 -13.27 6.76 55.83
N THR A 1133 -12.04 7.26 55.78
CA THR A 1133 -10.84 6.44 55.50
C THR A 1133 -10.56 5.44 56.62
N VAL A 1134 -10.81 5.84 57.87
CA VAL A 1134 -10.45 5.03 59.04
C VAL A 1134 -11.59 4.11 59.47
N ARG A 1135 -12.84 4.47 59.22
CA ARG A 1135 -14.02 3.70 59.64
C ARG A 1135 -13.92 2.20 59.32
N PRO A 1136 -13.54 1.75 58.11
CA PRO A 1136 -13.48 0.32 57.78
C PRO A 1136 -12.43 -0.47 58.58
N LEU A 1137 -11.36 0.17 59.06
CA LEU A 1137 -10.32 -0.51 59.85
C LEU A 1137 -10.84 -1.05 61.20
N PHE A 1138 -11.89 -0.41 61.71
CA PHE A 1138 -12.46 -0.70 63.03
C PHE A 1138 -13.88 -1.26 62.95
N GLU A 1139 -14.41 -1.49 61.75
CA GLU A 1139 -15.62 -2.27 61.55
C GLU A 1139 -15.33 -3.75 61.83
N GLU A 1140 -16.20 -4.39 62.62
CA GLU A 1140 -16.07 -5.81 62.93
C GLU A 1140 -16.62 -6.65 61.77
N ASP A 1141 -15.76 -7.48 61.17
CA ASP A 1141 -16.16 -8.49 60.19
C ASP A 1141 -15.66 -9.86 60.68
N ASP A 1142 -16.59 -10.77 60.98
CA ASP A 1142 -16.34 -12.11 61.52
C ASP A 1142 -15.50 -12.18 62.83
N GLY A 1143 -15.78 -11.24 63.75
CA GLY A 1143 -15.45 -11.36 65.18
C GLY A 1143 -14.23 -10.58 65.69
N ASP A 1144 -13.40 -9.99 64.82
CA ASP A 1144 -12.38 -8.99 65.19
C ASP A 1144 -12.19 -7.97 64.05
N SER A 1145 -12.04 -6.68 64.37
CA SER A 1145 -11.77 -5.65 63.35
C SER A 1145 -10.42 -5.83 62.65
N LEU A 1146 -10.28 -5.31 61.44
CA LEU A 1146 -9.05 -5.41 60.65
C LEU A 1146 -7.81 -4.91 61.42
N TRP A 1147 -7.95 -3.84 62.20
CA TRP A 1147 -6.87 -3.33 63.04
C TRP A 1147 -6.47 -4.29 64.17
N VAL A 1148 -7.46 -4.92 64.84
CA VAL A 1148 -7.21 -5.92 65.89
C VAL A 1148 -6.53 -7.16 65.31
N GLN A 1149 -6.95 -7.59 64.12
CA GLN A 1149 -6.29 -8.68 63.40
C GLN A 1149 -4.83 -8.35 63.12
N LEU A 1150 -4.55 -7.11 62.68
CA LEU A 1150 -3.19 -6.66 62.35
C LEU A 1150 -2.29 -6.61 63.59
N GLN A 1151 -2.81 -6.11 64.72
CA GLN A 1151 -2.09 -6.13 66.00
C GLN A 1151 -1.73 -7.55 66.45
N ARG A 1152 -2.68 -8.50 66.36
CA ARG A 1152 -2.42 -9.91 66.69
C ARG A 1152 -1.42 -10.57 65.74
N ALA A 1153 -1.47 -10.20 64.46
CA ALA A 1153 -0.50 -10.65 63.47
C ALA A 1153 0.91 -10.15 63.83
N GLY A 1154 1.05 -8.87 64.20
CA GLY A 1154 2.29 -8.29 64.71
C GLY A 1154 2.82 -9.04 65.95
N GLU A 1155 2.00 -9.29 66.96
CA GLU A 1155 2.42 -10.06 68.15
C GLU A 1155 2.87 -11.49 67.83
N ARG A 1156 2.19 -12.15 66.87
CA ARG A 1156 2.54 -13.49 66.40
C ARG A 1156 3.89 -13.48 65.69
N LEU A 1157 4.10 -12.51 64.80
CA LEU A 1157 5.34 -12.31 64.05
C LEU A 1157 6.52 -12.03 64.98
N ARG A 1158 6.37 -11.10 65.94
CA ARG A 1158 7.37 -10.81 66.98
C ARG A 1158 7.85 -12.05 67.73
N ARG A 1159 6.94 -12.98 68.01
CA ARG A 1159 7.23 -14.18 68.80
C ARG A 1159 7.88 -15.31 67.99
N LYS A 1160 7.46 -15.49 66.74
CA LYS A 1160 7.86 -16.65 65.91
C LYS A 1160 8.93 -16.34 64.88
N HIS A 1161 8.96 -15.09 64.38
CA HIS A 1161 9.86 -14.64 63.32
C HIS A 1161 10.43 -13.25 63.63
N PRO A 1162 11.09 -13.04 64.80
CA PRO A 1162 11.55 -11.72 65.24
C PRO A 1162 12.53 -11.05 64.27
N ASP A 1163 13.29 -11.85 63.52
CA ASP A 1163 14.31 -11.38 62.58
C ASP A 1163 13.81 -11.22 61.13
N SER A 1164 12.50 -11.38 60.89
CA SER A 1164 11.91 -11.24 59.55
C SER A 1164 11.63 -9.76 59.22
N PRO A 1165 11.93 -9.29 57.99
CA PRO A 1165 11.56 -7.96 57.51
C PRO A 1165 10.06 -7.66 57.60
N THR A 1166 9.23 -8.70 57.45
CA THR A 1166 7.77 -8.60 57.56
C THR A 1166 7.35 -8.21 58.98
N THR A 1167 8.08 -8.68 60.00
CA THR A 1167 7.84 -8.33 61.41
C THR A 1167 8.11 -6.85 61.67
N GLU A 1168 9.23 -6.32 61.16
CA GLU A 1168 9.57 -4.91 61.28
C GLU A 1168 8.51 -4.00 60.64
N THR A 1169 8.12 -4.31 59.40
CA THR A 1169 7.13 -3.53 58.62
C THR A 1169 5.77 -3.47 59.32
N VAL A 1170 5.27 -4.62 59.80
CA VAL A 1170 3.98 -4.69 60.50
C VAL A 1170 4.04 -3.94 61.84
N GLU A 1171 5.14 -4.04 62.58
CA GLU A 1171 5.31 -3.33 63.85
C GLU A 1171 5.45 -1.82 63.68
N THR A 1172 6.17 -1.36 62.67
CA THR A 1172 6.28 0.07 62.33
C THR A 1172 4.92 0.65 61.97
N MET A 1173 4.10 -0.08 61.20
CA MET A 1173 2.74 0.35 60.87
C MET A 1173 1.84 0.42 62.10
N ILE A 1174 1.90 -0.57 63.00
CA ILE A 1174 1.13 -0.56 64.26
C ILE A 1174 1.56 0.60 65.18
N ALA A 1175 2.83 1.01 65.12
CA ALA A 1175 3.37 2.12 65.90
C ALA A 1175 3.15 3.50 65.25
N SER A 1176 2.60 3.57 64.03
CA SER A 1176 2.35 4.82 63.31
C SER A 1176 1.29 5.67 64.01
N ALA A 1177 1.54 6.98 64.10
CA ALA A 1177 0.57 7.96 64.59
C ALA A 1177 -0.55 8.26 63.56
N ARG A 1178 -0.36 7.89 62.29
CA ARG A 1178 -1.36 8.00 61.22
C ARG A 1178 -1.99 6.64 60.89
N PRO A 1179 -3.31 6.59 60.64
CA PRO A 1179 -4.01 5.36 60.26
C PRO A 1179 -3.64 4.91 58.84
N PRO A 1180 -3.46 3.60 58.58
CA PRO A 1180 -3.33 3.11 57.21
C PRO A 1180 -4.67 3.12 56.48
N THR A 1181 -4.63 2.91 55.17
CA THR A 1181 -5.85 2.57 54.41
C THR A 1181 -6.24 1.11 54.67
N GLU A 1182 -7.52 0.80 54.47
CA GLU A 1182 -8.05 -0.56 54.62
C GLU A 1182 -7.28 -1.59 53.76
N GLN A 1183 -6.97 -1.23 52.51
CA GLN A 1183 -6.26 -2.08 51.57
C GLN A 1183 -4.83 -2.38 52.04
N ARG A 1184 -4.12 -1.39 52.61
CA ARG A 1184 -2.76 -1.58 53.16
C ARG A 1184 -2.78 -2.49 54.38
N ALA A 1185 -3.76 -2.31 55.28
CA ALA A 1185 -3.93 -3.17 56.45
C ALA A 1185 -4.18 -4.64 56.06
N ARG A 1186 -5.03 -4.90 55.06
CA ARG A 1186 -5.29 -6.26 54.53
C ARG A 1186 -4.06 -6.89 53.90
N ARG A 1187 -3.26 -6.14 53.13
CA ARG A 1187 -2.01 -6.65 52.54
C ARG A 1187 -0.98 -7.04 53.59
N LEU A 1188 -0.83 -6.23 54.64
CA LEU A 1188 0.09 -6.54 55.74
C LEU A 1188 -0.36 -7.79 56.53
N LEU A 1189 -1.67 -8.01 56.67
CA LEU A 1189 -2.21 -9.24 57.25
C LEU A 1189 -1.86 -10.48 56.41
N GLU A 1190 -1.97 -10.39 55.09
CA GLU A 1190 -1.60 -11.45 54.16
C GLU A 1190 -0.10 -11.76 54.23
N GLN A 1191 0.75 -10.73 54.18
CA GLN A 1191 2.19 -10.88 54.36
C GLN A 1191 2.54 -11.50 55.73
N ALA A 1192 1.81 -11.14 56.78
CA ALA A 1192 2.00 -11.70 58.11
C ALA A 1192 1.55 -13.16 58.25
N ALA A 1193 0.82 -13.72 57.28
CA ALA A 1193 0.47 -15.13 57.23
C ALA A 1193 1.63 -16.00 56.72
N ASP A 1194 2.48 -15.46 55.84
CA ASP A 1194 3.67 -16.13 55.28
C ASP A 1194 4.92 -15.22 55.35
N PRO A 1195 5.59 -15.11 56.52
CA PRO A 1195 6.66 -14.15 56.73
C PRO A 1195 7.96 -14.53 56.00
N LYS A 1196 8.52 -13.58 55.23
CA LYS A 1196 9.73 -13.80 54.43
C LYS A 1196 10.96 -14.17 55.28
N PRO A 1197 11.76 -15.20 54.90
CA PRO A 1197 13.01 -15.53 55.56
C PRO A 1197 14.13 -14.51 55.25
N LYS A 1198 15.08 -14.37 56.18
CA LYS A 1198 16.16 -13.37 56.09
C LYS A 1198 17.14 -13.71 54.94
N GLY A 1199 17.32 -12.80 53.99
CA GLY A 1199 18.37 -12.89 52.95
C GLY A 1199 17.98 -13.60 51.64
N THR A 1200 16.69 -13.84 51.36
CA THR A 1200 16.24 -14.40 50.08
C THR A 1200 15.68 -13.31 49.18
N GLY A 1201 16.58 -12.72 48.38
CA GLY A 1201 16.34 -12.07 47.08
C GLY A 1201 15.13 -11.16 46.94
N ASP A 1202 15.26 -9.91 47.39
CA ASP A 1202 15.01 -8.69 46.59
C ASP A 1202 15.33 -7.43 47.42
N GLU A 1203 16.62 -7.08 47.51
CA GLU A 1203 17.09 -6.06 48.47
C GLU A 1203 16.47 -4.69 48.21
N THR A 1204 16.29 -4.31 46.93
CA THR A 1204 15.83 -2.99 46.52
C THR A 1204 14.35 -2.73 46.84
N TRP A 1205 13.46 -3.67 46.53
CA TRP A 1205 12.03 -3.47 46.81
C TRP A 1205 11.72 -3.56 48.30
N ASP A 1206 12.34 -4.51 49.00
CA ASP A 1206 12.19 -4.62 50.44
C ASP A 1206 12.75 -3.36 51.14
N GLU A 1207 13.78 -2.72 50.58
CA GLU A 1207 14.29 -1.45 51.08
C GLU A 1207 13.36 -0.27 50.77
N LEU A 1208 12.79 -0.18 49.56
CA LEU A 1208 11.83 0.88 49.21
C LEU A 1208 10.61 0.85 50.13
N GLN A 1209 10.11 -0.33 50.47
CA GLN A 1209 9.00 -0.47 51.42
C GLN A 1209 9.37 0.04 52.82
N ARG A 1210 10.57 -0.26 53.31
CA ARG A 1210 11.05 0.26 54.61
C ARG A 1210 11.25 1.78 54.58
N VAL A 1211 11.79 2.31 53.49
CA VAL A 1211 12.00 3.76 53.31
C VAL A 1211 10.67 4.50 53.19
N ALA A 1212 9.66 3.90 52.54
CA ALA A 1212 8.31 4.43 52.48
C ALA A 1212 7.70 4.61 53.87
N ASP A 1213 7.75 3.56 54.70
CA ASP A 1213 7.21 3.60 56.07
C ASP A 1213 8.00 4.59 56.94
N ARG A 1214 9.30 4.74 56.71
CA ARG A 1214 10.12 5.76 57.38
C ARG A 1214 9.76 7.18 56.94
N LEU A 1215 9.58 7.43 55.63
CA LEU A 1215 9.16 8.72 55.09
C LEU A 1215 7.81 9.16 55.63
N ARG A 1216 6.84 8.22 55.72
CA ARG A 1216 5.52 8.48 56.33
C ARG A 1216 5.63 8.93 57.78
N GLY A 1217 6.58 8.38 58.55
CA GLY A 1217 6.80 8.81 59.93
C GLY A 1217 7.62 10.11 60.06
N GLU A 1218 8.62 10.29 59.20
CA GLU A 1218 9.64 11.33 59.37
C GLU A 1218 9.42 12.60 58.55
N LEU A 1219 8.78 12.50 57.38
CA LEU A 1219 8.51 13.58 56.44
C LEU A 1219 7.07 13.43 55.86
N PRO A 1220 6.04 13.41 56.71
CA PRO A 1220 4.68 13.00 56.33
C PRO A 1220 3.96 13.89 55.31
N ASN A 1221 4.48 15.08 55.02
CA ASN A 1221 3.87 16.06 54.12
C ASN A 1221 4.77 16.40 52.91
N ALA A 1222 5.83 15.61 52.71
CA ALA A 1222 6.70 15.78 51.54
C ALA A 1222 6.06 15.10 50.32
N THR A 1223 6.16 15.74 49.16
CA THR A 1223 5.62 15.18 47.90
C THR A 1223 6.20 13.80 47.60
N ILE A 1224 7.49 13.60 47.87
CA ILE A 1224 8.14 12.29 47.71
C ILE A 1224 7.53 11.22 48.63
N THR A 1225 7.00 11.60 49.80
CA THR A 1225 6.31 10.67 50.70
C THR A 1225 5.01 10.18 50.08
N ASP A 1226 4.25 11.06 49.42
CA ASP A 1226 3.02 10.69 48.72
C ASP A 1226 3.31 9.82 47.50
N GLU A 1227 4.35 10.16 46.73
CA GLU A 1227 4.75 9.39 45.53
C GLU A 1227 5.26 7.99 45.88
N VAL A 1228 6.15 7.89 46.88
CA VAL A 1228 6.66 6.60 47.36
C VAL A 1228 5.54 5.78 48.02
N THR A 1229 4.64 6.44 48.75
CA THR A 1229 3.45 5.80 49.36
C THR A 1229 2.54 5.21 48.29
N ALA A 1230 2.23 5.98 47.25
CA ALA A 1230 1.40 5.54 46.15
C ALA A 1230 2.04 4.35 45.42
N ALA A 1231 3.35 4.41 45.14
CA ALA A 1231 4.08 3.34 44.46
C ALA A 1231 4.16 2.04 45.28
N VAL A 1232 4.15 2.12 46.61
CA VAL A 1232 4.22 0.95 47.50
C VAL A 1232 2.84 0.37 47.80
N ASP A 1233 1.79 1.19 47.77
CA ASP A 1233 0.43 0.78 48.12
C ASP A 1233 -0.38 0.23 46.94
N THR A 1234 0.11 0.37 45.69
CA THR A 1234 -0.45 -0.32 44.51
C THR A 1234 -0.22 -1.84 44.55
N THR A 1235 -1.07 -2.61 43.86
CA THR A 1235 -0.96 -4.09 43.78
C THR A 1235 0.27 -4.55 43.02
N ASP A 1236 0.70 -3.77 42.02
CA ASP A 1236 1.83 -4.09 41.18
C ASP A 1236 3.11 -3.44 41.69
N ARG A 1237 4.20 -4.21 41.66
CA ARG A 1237 5.53 -3.74 42.04
C ARG A 1237 6.08 -2.83 40.94
N PRO A 1238 6.59 -1.63 41.26
CA PRO A 1238 7.26 -0.78 40.30
C PRO A 1238 8.53 -1.47 39.75
N PRO A 1239 8.89 -1.21 38.48
CA PRO A 1239 10.12 -1.72 37.89
C PRO A 1239 11.34 -1.39 38.77
N GLU A 1240 12.34 -2.26 38.77
CA GLU A 1240 13.50 -2.13 39.66
C GLU A 1240 14.21 -0.78 39.51
N GLU A 1241 14.35 -0.27 38.28
CA GLU A 1241 14.92 1.05 37.98
C GLU A 1241 14.11 2.21 38.61
N ARG A 1242 12.77 2.14 38.56
CA ARG A 1242 11.91 3.14 39.23
C ARG A 1242 11.95 3.00 40.74
N ALA A 1243 12.12 1.77 41.24
CA ALA A 1243 12.27 1.53 42.68
C ALA A 1243 13.60 2.08 43.21
N GLU A 1244 14.69 1.95 42.44
CA GLU A 1244 16.00 2.55 42.75
C GLU A 1244 15.95 4.08 42.70
N GLU A 1245 15.30 4.65 41.69
CA GLU A 1245 15.14 6.10 41.56
C GLU A 1245 14.38 6.70 42.75
N LEU A 1246 13.24 6.11 43.08
CA LEU A 1246 12.45 6.51 44.24
C LEU A 1246 13.22 6.33 45.55
N LEU A 1247 14.01 5.26 45.67
CA LEU A 1247 14.86 5.03 46.82
C LEU A 1247 15.95 6.09 46.96
N ASP A 1248 16.61 6.46 45.86
CA ASP A 1248 17.69 7.46 45.88
C ASP A 1248 17.14 8.86 46.16
N GLU A 1249 15.98 9.21 45.62
CA GLU A 1249 15.32 10.48 45.93
C GLU A 1249 14.85 10.53 47.39
N ALA A 1250 14.25 9.46 47.88
CA ALA A 1250 13.84 9.32 49.28
C ALA A 1250 15.03 9.37 50.23
N ARG A 1251 16.14 8.67 49.92
CA ARG A 1251 17.39 8.71 50.69
C ARG A 1251 18.01 10.10 50.67
N THR A 1252 17.99 10.78 49.53
CA THR A 1252 18.49 12.16 49.40
C THR A 1252 17.70 13.11 50.29
N MET A 1253 16.38 12.97 50.34
CA MET A 1253 15.55 13.81 51.22
C MET A 1253 15.73 13.47 52.70
N LEU A 1254 15.80 12.19 53.06
CA LEU A 1254 16.04 11.76 54.44
C LEU A 1254 17.44 12.17 54.92
N SER A 1255 18.46 12.09 54.06
CA SER A 1255 19.83 12.51 54.38
C SER A 1255 19.96 14.03 54.45
N ARG A 1256 19.30 14.79 53.56
CA ARG A 1256 19.19 16.26 53.67
C ARG A 1256 18.54 16.66 54.98
N LYS A 1257 17.42 16.02 55.37
CA LYS A 1257 16.79 16.25 56.67
C LYS A 1257 17.76 15.96 57.82
N ALA A 1258 18.47 14.83 57.78
CA ALA A 1258 19.44 14.48 58.81
C ALA A 1258 20.59 15.49 58.91
N ALA A 1259 21.14 15.94 57.78
CA ALA A 1259 22.21 16.93 57.72
C ALA A 1259 21.75 18.32 58.20
N VAL A 1260 20.51 18.73 57.86
CA VAL A 1260 19.92 19.97 58.37
C VAL A 1260 19.66 19.85 59.88
N ALA A 1261 19.16 18.72 60.36
CA ALA A 1261 18.96 18.48 61.79
C ALA A 1261 20.29 18.53 62.57
N GLU A 1262 21.36 17.90 62.05
CA GLU A 1262 22.70 17.93 62.66
C GLU A 1262 23.30 19.34 62.63
N ALA A 1263 23.15 20.08 61.52
CA ALA A 1263 23.61 21.46 61.41
C ALA A 1263 22.80 22.43 62.30
N LEU A 1264 21.52 22.16 62.55
CA LEU A 1264 20.69 22.93 63.48
C LEU A 1264 21.03 22.63 64.94
N ASP A 1265 21.35 21.37 65.27
CA ASP A 1265 21.75 20.95 66.63
C ASP A 1265 23.14 21.49 67.04
N GLU A 1266 24.02 21.81 66.08
CA GLU A 1266 25.32 22.47 66.34
C GLU A 1266 25.25 24.00 66.51
N LEU A 1267 24.07 24.61 66.34
CA LEU A 1267 23.87 26.06 66.45
C LEU A 1267 23.34 26.45 67.84
N ASP A 1268 23.84 27.58 68.36
CA ASP A 1268 23.36 28.13 69.62
C ASP A 1268 22.01 28.87 69.42
N GLU A 1269 21.20 28.89 70.48
CA GLU A 1269 19.84 29.44 70.46
C GLU A 1269 19.82 30.93 70.04
N GLY A 1270 19.30 31.21 68.83
CA GLY A 1270 19.14 32.57 68.28
C GLY A 1270 19.90 32.84 66.97
N ASP A 1271 20.70 31.90 66.48
CA ASP A 1271 21.34 32.00 65.17
C ASP A 1271 20.35 31.78 64.01
N ILE A 1272 20.59 32.47 62.89
CA ILE A 1272 19.72 32.44 61.70
C ILE A 1272 20.44 31.68 60.60
N VAL A 1273 19.86 30.57 60.17
CA VAL A 1273 20.32 29.76 59.04
C VAL A 1273 19.60 30.21 57.78
N LEU A 1274 20.38 30.46 56.72
CA LEU A 1274 19.88 30.66 55.37
C LEU A 1274 20.13 29.37 54.59
N ILE A 1275 19.05 28.69 54.22
CA ILE A 1275 19.08 27.51 53.36
C ILE A 1275 18.71 28.01 51.96
N GLU A 1276 19.66 27.99 51.04
CA GLU A 1276 19.42 28.19 49.60
C GLU A 1276 19.33 26.81 48.93
N ASP A 1277 18.41 26.68 47.95
CA ASP A 1277 17.79 25.45 47.40
C ASP A 1277 18.64 24.16 47.27
#